data_AF-A0AA38XSD4-F1
#
_entry.id   AF-A0AA38XSD4-F1
#
_cell.length_a   1.000
_cell.length_b   1.000
_cell.length_c   1.000
_cell.angle_alpha   90.00
_cell.angle_beta   90.00
_cell.angle_gamma   90.00
#
_symmetry.space_group_name_H-M   'P 1'
#
loop_
_entity.id
_entity.type
_entity.pdbx_description
1 polymer ?
#
loop_
_entity_poly.entity_id
_entity_poly.type
_entity_poly.pdbx_seq_one_letter_code
_entity_poly.pdbx_strand_id
1 'polypeptide(L)'
;MEFAMNGTDIEARVRALQEQNLLVQQLRESGNDREADRLQETYHAREMSGLAADVYQSAKHEGAPPVGWTRGSSDPDALRAAGINMSDEELRELLQPPQSGFRAEIYIPDKELFGTDAKPVVVYKGSTGKIVDPLAPNGWRESGGEDFLNNGQQGIGMRSDYYDHAMSLATQLNDRIGNSFEIAGHSLGGGMASAASAVTGARATTFNAAGLHPETAARFAKENGLPTFNPQQSVHTYQTTGEVLNDVQNGMQRLSEQQRRGYGVLANEMGMLLKEPAMQKLVGDKLREMMPPGAQTSAAQFIEQLATQPGQEALRNIPVAAGRAELLLEAKTRDAQGNIVNRSQVAAPSQVAELAGPLSTVLHATGYGMRGGRVIGEQVERAGAVGAHVLDRAGDGAEQILRTQGMAIGQVVNMGSTTLQVGTRATTTVIASGRELTGSIEATLHRTQSQASSHGISALSWVAGRIGWDDAADRLAKEAERTRTTGEQRAVHASRQAHADAEGTRAFGERTATAIGHDGQWVAGKLQNGFATAGAHVDHGYDLVASKVKGVTAQAPAAMATVGGISVGVGTAAATHVPTGVLPSDAVKLSNLAQSARLIRNIGPAFGEATARHGMAETVIPSLDSELIRQEAAARKLVEQHQRIQHPEDGRRAGVAAEPAARGPGINDPGHTDYRLFNGAQTGVHALDAAHNRVPNLQSDQLAGALAVQAKREGLESISHVVLSDDHSRAFAVDTPDLNAAHRRHAHVEVAAGMAQPLSASTAQIDAINASREQAQGVSLAQQQFQQQAAEGHTHIPVVREVLSDLDTPLSVYLKLADGPNTYLFESVEGGERFGRYSIIGLPARRVYAFHGHTLTVREHGHVVETREVADPFAEVEALRSAHSVPKLEGLPGFTGGLVGWFGFECIGYIEPRLASPAGRDELGTPDILLLHSDELAVFDNLKGRLYLIVHADPRQPGAFEQAQARLDALTAKLRAPGAGYPAPLTSDVLDESDFVSGFTREGFGDAVQRSKEYIRAGDIFQVVLSQRLSVPFKARPVDVYRALRALNPSPYMYFLDVGDLQVVGSSPEILVRLQDGEVTVRPIAGTRPRGATPELDQALEVELLADPKERAEHLMLIDLGRNDAGRVSKAGTVEVGEQFVIERYSHVMHIVSEVTGQLQPGLSYADVLRATFPAGTVSGAPKIRALEVIRELEPIKRNVYAGSIGYIGWHGDADTAIAIRTAVIKDGRLYVQAGAGIVYDSDPDKEWDETMNKGRALFRAVAQAAKGL
;
A
#
# COMPACT_ATOMS: atom_id res chain seq x y z
N MET A 1 47.07 35.46 -14.68
CA MET A 1 47.15 35.17 -13.24
C MET A 1 46.39 33.89 -13.03
N GLU A 2 47.10 32.77 -13.05
CA GLU A 2 46.52 31.49 -12.68
C GLU A 2 46.09 31.52 -11.21
N PHE A 3 44.88 31.07 -10.92
CA PHE A 3 44.57 30.56 -9.60
C PHE A 3 45.15 29.15 -9.52
N ALA A 4 46.40 29.05 -9.08
CA ALA A 4 47.06 27.78 -8.86
C ALA A 4 46.24 26.94 -7.86
N MET A 5 45.97 25.68 -8.22
CA MET A 5 45.48 24.70 -7.27
C MET A 5 46.54 24.52 -6.16
N ASN A 6 46.11 24.50 -4.90
CA ASN A 6 47.01 24.12 -3.81
C ASN A 6 47.41 22.65 -4.00
N GLY A 7 48.71 22.38 -4.20
CA GLY A 7 49.20 21.03 -4.46
C GLY A 7 48.84 20.01 -3.36
N THR A 8 48.62 20.48 -2.14
CA THR A 8 48.12 19.68 -1.00
C THR A 8 46.83 18.93 -1.31
N ASP A 9 45.94 19.55 -2.08
CA ASP A 9 44.57 19.08 -2.27
C ASP A 9 44.54 18.01 -3.37
N ILE A 10 45.40 18.16 -4.38
CA ILE A 10 45.66 17.14 -5.41
C ILE A 10 46.34 15.92 -4.78
N GLU A 11 47.40 16.10 -3.97
CA GLU A 11 48.04 14.98 -3.28
C GLU A 11 47.08 14.21 -2.35
N ALA A 12 46.20 14.92 -1.63
CA ALA A 12 45.17 14.29 -0.81
C ALA A 12 44.19 13.47 -1.66
N ARG A 13 43.80 13.99 -2.83
CA ARG A 13 42.91 13.33 -3.79
C ARG A 13 43.54 12.09 -4.43
N VAL A 14 44.81 12.17 -4.83
CA VAL A 14 45.60 11.03 -5.36
C VAL A 14 45.66 9.91 -4.32
N ARG A 15 45.99 10.22 -3.06
CA ARG A 15 46.03 9.22 -1.97
C ARG A 15 44.67 8.56 -1.76
N ALA A 16 43.58 9.35 -1.73
CA ALA A 16 42.22 8.81 -1.58
C ALA A 16 41.86 7.83 -2.70
N LEU A 17 42.09 8.20 -3.97
CA LEU A 17 41.80 7.32 -5.11
C LEU A 17 42.69 6.07 -5.13
N GLN A 18 43.94 6.16 -4.68
CA GLN A 18 44.83 5.00 -4.49
C GLN A 18 44.30 4.03 -3.42
N GLU A 19 43.81 4.54 -2.28
CA GLU A 19 43.19 3.71 -1.24
C GLU A 19 41.89 3.04 -1.71
N GLN A 20 41.04 3.77 -2.44
CA GLN A 20 39.78 3.27 -3.01
C GLN A 20 40.04 2.16 -4.05
N ASN A 21 40.96 2.40 -4.99
CA ASN A 21 41.34 1.42 -6.01
C ASN A 21 42.00 0.19 -5.39
N LEU A 22 42.86 0.37 -4.38
CA LEU A 22 43.49 -0.74 -3.66
C LEU A 22 42.45 -1.61 -2.95
N LEU A 23 41.45 -1.01 -2.29
CA LEU A 23 40.38 -1.74 -1.61
C LEU A 23 39.50 -2.52 -2.59
N VAL A 24 39.15 -1.94 -3.74
CA VAL A 24 38.40 -2.63 -4.81
C VAL A 24 39.24 -3.75 -5.43
N GLN A 25 40.53 -3.53 -5.70
CA GLN A 25 41.45 -4.56 -6.21
C GLN A 25 41.56 -5.73 -5.22
N GLN A 26 41.78 -5.44 -3.94
CA GLN A 26 41.85 -6.45 -2.88
C GLN A 26 40.54 -7.25 -2.74
N LEU A 27 39.38 -6.63 -2.98
CA LEU A 27 38.09 -7.36 -3.03
C LEU A 27 38.03 -8.33 -4.22
N ARG A 28 38.47 -7.92 -5.43
CA ARG A 28 38.52 -8.83 -6.60
C ARG A 28 39.53 -9.95 -6.41
N GLU A 29 40.72 -9.64 -5.90
CA GLU A 29 41.74 -10.63 -5.53
C GLU A 29 41.25 -11.59 -4.43
N SER A 30 40.26 -11.16 -3.63
CA SER A 30 39.57 -11.99 -2.63
C SER A 30 38.40 -12.83 -3.14
N GLY A 31 38.05 -12.72 -4.43
CA GLY A 31 36.88 -13.40 -5.02
C GLY A 31 35.53 -12.80 -4.59
N ASN A 32 35.52 -11.63 -3.93
CA ASN A 32 34.32 -10.89 -3.56
C ASN A 32 33.97 -9.88 -4.67
N ASP A 33 33.87 -10.37 -5.92
CA ASP A 33 33.69 -9.52 -7.11
C ASP A 33 32.41 -8.69 -7.08
N ARG A 34 31.32 -9.20 -6.49
CA ARG A 34 30.04 -8.48 -6.40
C ARG A 34 30.12 -7.28 -5.47
N GLU A 35 30.83 -7.45 -4.37
CA GLU A 35 31.09 -6.42 -3.37
C GLU A 35 32.11 -5.40 -3.94
N ALA A 36 33.07 -5.86 -4.74
CA ALA A 36 33.98 -4.99 -5.49
C ALA A 36 33.23 -4.12 -6.51
N ASP A 37 32.37 -4.74 -7.33
CA ASP A 37 31.51 -4.08 -8.32
C ASP A 37 30.61 -3.04 -7.65
N ARG A 38 29.93 -3.40 -6.54
CA ARG A 38 29.04 -2.49 -5.81
C ARG A 38 29.77 -1.31 -5.17
N LEU A 39 30.94 -1.55 -4.58
CA LEU A 39 31.74 -0.47 -3.97
C LEU A 39 32.28 0.48 -5.06
N GLN A 40 32.78 -0.07 -6.18
CA GLN A 40 33.27 0.70 -7.32
C GLN A 40 32.15 1.53 -7.98
N GLU A 41 30.96 0.97 -8.14
CA GLU A 41 29.75 1.66 -8.60
C GLU A 41 29.34 2.79 -7.65
N THR A 42 29.38 2.55 -6.33
CA THR A 42 29.03 3.57 -5.32
C THR A 42 30.09 4.69 -5.25
N TYR A 43 31.38 4.40 -5.47
CA TYR A 43 32.42 5.43 -5.63
C TYR A 43 32.18 6.28 -6.89
N HIS A 44 31.90 5.65 -8.03
CA HIS A 44 31.59 6.36 -9.27
C HIS A 44 30.35 7.26 -9.10
N ALA A 45 29.29 6.77 -8.47
CA ALA A 45 28.12 7.57 -8.15
C ALA A 45 28.47 8.78 -7.27
N ARG A 46 29.41 8.62 -6.33
CA ARG A 46 29.86 9.72 -5.48
C ARG A 46 30.63 10.80 -6.26
N GLU A 47 31.41 10.42 -7.27
CA GLU A 47 32.04 11.37 -8.22
C GLU A 47 30.98 12.12 -9.03
N MET A 48 30.07 11.39 -9.68
CA MET A 48 29.03 11.98 -10.53
C MET A 48 28.10 12.91 -9.72
N SER A 49 27.87 12.64 -8.44
CA SER A 49 27.10 13.51 -7.55
C SER A 49 27.75 14.88 -7.32
N GLY A 50 29.09 14.97 -7.41
CA GLY A 50 29.81 16.25 -7.32
C GLY A 50 29.63 17.10 -8.57
N LEU A 51 29.69 16.49 -9.76
CA LEU A 51 29.46 17.18 -11.03
C LEU A 51 27.99 17.62 -11.16
N ALA A 52 27.05 16.75 -10.76
CA ALA A 52 25.63 17.05 -10.69
C ALA A 52 25.26 18.12 -9.64
N ALA A 53 26.19 18.51 -8.75
CA ALA A 53 26.06 19.66 -7.86
C ALA A 53 26.72 20.94 -8.44
N ASP A 54 27.92 20.85 -9.02
CA ASP A 54 28.62 22.01 -9.62
C ASP A 54 27.83 22.61 -10.79
N VAL A 55 27.19 21.79 -11.63
CA VAL A 55 26.40 22.24 -12.79
C VAL A 55 25.38 23.32 -12.41
N TYR A 56 24.76 23.20 -11.22
CA TYR A 56 23.77 24.16 -10.73
C TYR A 56 24.38 25.52 -10.35
N GLN A 57 25.63 25.53 -9.89
CA GLN A 57 26.38 26.75 -9.56
C GLN A 57 27.01 27.37 -10.81
N SER A 58 27.55 26.56 -11.73
CA SER A 58 28.17 27.02 -12.98
C SER A 58 27.25 27.94 -13.80
N ALA A 59 25.98 27.54 -13.97
CA ALA A 59 24.98 28.33 -14.68
C ALA A 59 24.40 29.52 -13.86
N LYS A 60 24.97 29.84 -12.69
CA LYS A 60 24.88 31.16 -12.03
C LYS A 60 26.17 31.99 -12.17
N HIS A 61 27.21 31.39 -12.75
CA HIS A 61 28.61 31.85 -12.76
C HIS A 61 29.26 31.81 -11.37
N GLU A 62 28.86 30.82 -10.56
CA GLU A 62 29.35 30.52 -9.21
C GLU A 62 30.00 29.11 -9.16
N GLY A 63 30.69 28.80 -8.06
CA GLY A 63 31.26 27.46 -7.81
C GLY A 63 32.52 27.13 -8.62
N ALA A 64 33.11 25.98 -8.29
CA ALA A 64 34.29 25.42 -8.94
C ALA A 64 34.11 23.90 -9.07
N PRO A 65 34.58 23.28 -10.16
CA PRO A 65 34.45 21.84 -10.37
C PRO A 65 35.20 21.04 -9.28
N PRO A 66 34.77 19.80 -8.97
CA PRO A 66 35.45 18.95 -7.99
C PRO A 66 36.90 18.66 -8.37
N VAL A 67 37.78 18.49 -7.37
CA VAL A 67 39.21 18.23 -7.58
C VAL A 67 39.40 16.99 -8.47
N GLY A 68 40.05 17.21 -9.62
CA GLY A 68 40.22 16.24 -10.70
C GLY A 68 39.46 16.54 -11.99
N TRP A 69 38.59 17.56 -12.02
CA TRP A 69 37.71 17.83 -13.16
C TRP A 69 37.86 19.26 -13.69
N THR A 70 38.04 19.41 -15.01
CA THR A 70 38.05 20.70 -15.71
C THR A 70 36.70 20.93 -16.38
N ARG A 71 36.09 22.11 -16.17
CA ARG A 71 34.81 22.47 -16.80
C ARG A 71 35.04 22.98 -18.23
N GLY A 72 35.07 22.06 -19.20
CA GLY A 72 35.46 22.32 -20.59
C GLY A 72 34.59 23.34 -21.33
N SER A 73 33.33 23.55 -20.93
CA SER A 73 32.50 24.66 -21.44
C SER A 73 33.14 26.05 -21.26
N SER A 74 34.01 26.18 -20.25
CA SER A 74 34.75 27.38 -19.87
C SER A 74 36.22 27.33 -20.33
N ASP A 75 36.64 26.22 -20.93
CA ASP A 75 37.97 25.98 -21.49
C ASP A 75 37.84 25.20 -22.82
N PRO A 76 37.59 25.90 -23.94
CA PRO A 76 37.44 25.26 -25.24
C PRO A 76 38.70 24.54 -25.74
N ASP A 77 39.88 24.87 -25.23
CA ASP A 77 41.13 24.17 -25.58
C ASP A 77 41.23 22.82 -24.83
N ALA A 78 40.75 22.73 -23.59
CA ALA A 78 40.58 21.44 -22.91
C ALA A 78 39.55 20.52 -23.62
N LEU A 79 38.47 21.07 -24.19
CA LEU A 79 37.52 20.29 -25.02
C LEU A 79 38.19 19.75 -26.29
N ARG A 80 38.93 20.59 -27.01
CA ARG A 80 39.70 20.20 -28.20
C ARG A 80 40.77 19.15 -27.86
N ALA A 81 41.48 19.29 -26.75
CA ALA A 81 42.44 18.30 -26.25
C ALA A 81 41.79 16.96 -25.87
N ALA A 82 40.53 16.97 -25.40
CA ALA A 82 39.73 15.77 -25.15
C ALA A 82 39.13 15.14 -26.42
N GLY A 83 39.41 15.68 -27.61
CA GLY A 83 38.90 15.20 -28.90
C GLY A 83 37.52 15.76 -29.29
N ILE A 84 36.90 16.60 -28.45
CA ILE A 84 35.60 17.22 -28.70
C ILE A 84 35.83 18.46 -29.60
N ASN A 85 36.10 18.19 -30.88
CA ASN A 85 36.28 19.23 -31.89
C ASN A 85 34.93 19.82 -32.33
N MET A 86 34.55 20.90 -31.65
CA MET A 86 33.44 21.78 -31.98
C MET A 86 33.97 23.22 -31.99
N SER A 87 33.35 24.11 -32.78
CA SER A 87 33.61 25.55 -32.69
C SER A 87 32.98 26.17 -31.45
N ASP A 88 33.53 27.28 -30.98
CA ASP A 88 33.07 27.98 -29.78
C ASP A 88 31.59 28.42 -29.89
N GLU A 89 31.09 28.68 -31.11
CA GLU A 89 29.68 29.02 -31.36
C GLU A 89 28.77 27.78 -31.36
N GLU A 90 29.18 26.64 -31.95
CA GLU A 90 28.47 25.36 -31.82
C GLU A 90 28.36 24.96 -30.33
N LEU A 91 29.45 25.08 -29.57
CA LEU A 91 29.45 24.81 -28.12
C LEU A 91 28.48 25.73 -27.38
N ARG A 92 28.43 27.02 -27.74
CA ARG A 92 27.51 27.98 -27.14
C ARG A 92 26.05 27.64 -27.45
N GLU A 93 25.73 27.25 -28.68
CA GLU A 93 24.37 26.86 -29.07
C GLU A 93 23.94 25.51 -28.46
N LEU A 94 24.84 24.53 -28.36
CA LEU A 94 24.53 23.20 -27.84
C LEU A 94 24.48 23.13 -26.31
N LEU A 95 25.28 23.93 -25.60
CA LEU A 95 25.33 23.93 -24.13
C LEU A 95 24.43 25.00 -23.49
N GLN A 96 24.29 26.17 -24.15
CA GLN A 96 23.55 27.33 -23.63
C GLN A 96 22.72 28.04 -24.73
N PRO A 97 21.79 27.33 -25.41
CA PRO A 97 20.99 27.87 -26.53
C PRO A 97 20.32 29.21 -26.18
N PRO A 98 20.49 30.27 -26.98
CA PRO A 98 20.15 31.65 -26.56
C PRO A 98 18.65 31.91 -26.37
N GLN A 99 17.78 31.11 -26.99
CA GLN A 99 16.31 31.24 -26.92
C GLN A 99 15.66 30.28 -25.90
N SER A 100 16.46 29.44 -25.22
CA SER A 100 16.02 28.40 -24.28
C SER A 100 16.72 28.52 -22.93
N GLY A 101 16.06 28.07 -21.87
CA GLY A 101 16.65 27.91 -20.53
C GLY A 101 17.40 26.59 -20.31
N PHE A 102 17.43 25.67 -21.29
CA PHE A 102 18.22 24.44 -21.25
C PHE A 102 19.71 24.75 -20.99
N ARG A 103 20.34 24.05 -20.04
CA ARG A 103 21.78 24.21 -19.76
C ARG A 103 22.45 22.85 -19.58
N ALA A 104 23.63 22.71 -20.17
CA ALA A 104 24.51 21.57 -19.98
C ALA A 104 25.96 22.03 -19.76
N GLU A 105 26.73 21.19 -19.07
CA GLU A 105 28.16 21.36 -18.86
C GLU A 105 28.89 20.09 -19.31
N ILE A 106 30.11 20.24 -19.84
CA ILE A 106 31.00 19.11 -20.16
C ILE A 106 32.21 19.18 -19.22
N TYR A 107 32.41 18.14 -18.43
CA TYR A 107 33.55 18.00 -17.53
C TYR A 107 34.58 17.05 -18.12
N ILE A 108 35.83 17.50 -18.22
CA ILE A 108 36.97 16.70 -18.66
C ILE A 108 37.69 16.16 -17.42
N PRO A 109 37.87 14.84 -17.27
CA PRO A 109 38.65 14.27 -16.18
C PRO A 109 40.13 14.49 -16.39
N ASP A 110 40.86 14.75 -15.31
CA ASP A 110 42.31 14.62 -15.26
C ASP A 110 42.68 13.12 -15.40
N LYS A 111 43.39 12.79 -16.48
CA LYS A 111 43.82 11.43 -16.80
C LYS A 111 45.04 10.95 -16.01
N GLU A 112 45.80 11.86 -15.39
CA GLU A 112 46.83 11.48 -14.42
C GLU A 112 46.21 11.04 -13.09
N LEU A 113 45.01 11.56 -12.78
CA LEU A 113 44.27 11.26 -11.56
C LEU A 113 43.30 10.08 -11.68
N PHE A 114 42.49 10.05 -12.74
CA PHE A 114 41.43 9.04 -12.96
C PHE A 114 41.82 7.94 -13.96
N GLY A 115 43.02 8.01 -14.55
CA GLY A 115 43.54 7.04 -15.52
C GLY A 115 43.21 7.37 -16.98
N THR A 116 43.85 6.66 -17.91
CA THR A 116 43.75 6.90 -19.37
C THR A 116 42.34 6.74 -19.91
N ASP A 117 41.56 5.85 -19.29
CA ASP A 117 40.26 5.39 -19.77
C ASP A 117 39.12 6.27 -19.23
N ALA A 118 39.45 7.25 -18.38
CA ALA A 118 38.51 8.23 -17.85
C ALA A 118 37.86 9.04 -18.98
N LYS A 119 36.53 9.12 -18.92
CA LYS A 119 35.66 9.68 -19.96
C LYS A 119 35.20 11.10 -19.62
N PRO A 120 35.06 12.00 -20.61
CA PRO A 120 34.29 13.24 -20.45
C PRO A 120 32.87 12.95 -19.94
N VAL A 121 32.36 13.81 -19.05
CA VAL A 121 31.01 13.68 -18.50
C VAL A 121 30.15 14.87 -18.91
N VAL A 122 29.01 14.60 -19.55
CA VAL A 122 27.98 15.59 -19.86
C VAL A 122 27.01 15.67 -18.68
N VAL A 123 26.80 16.87 -18.13
CA VAL A 123 25.89 17.06 -17.01
C VAL A 123 24.79 18.04 -17.37
N TYR A 124 23.54 17.60 -17.25
CA TYR A 124 22.37 18.42 -17.57
C TYR A 124 21.83 19.16 -16.35
N LYS A 125 21.36 20.39 -16.57
CA LYS A 125 20.73 21.24 -15.56
C LYS A 125 19.43 21.84 -16.09
N GLY A 126 18.48 22.03 -15.19
CA GLY A 126 17.37 22.95 -15.40
C GLY A 126 17.78 24.43 -15.44
N SER A 127 16.80 25.28 -15.65
CA SER A 127 16.91 26.70 -15.96
C SER A 127 17.08 27.59 -14.73
N THR A 128 17.98 28.57 -14.82
CA THR A 128 18.06 29.69 -13.87
C THR A 128 18.52 30.96 -14.58
N GLY A 129 17.75 32.04 -14.47
CA GLY A 129 18.12 33.38 -14.96
C GLY A 129 17.36 33.82 -16.23
N LYS A 130 17.91 34.81 -16.93
CA LYS A 130 17.25 35.47 -18.07
C LYS A 130 17.71 34.89 -19.41
N ILE A 131 16.78 34.71 -20.33
CA ILE A 131 17.00 34.21 -21.69
C ILE A 131 16.40 35.16 -22.74
N VAL A 132 16.92 35.14 -23.96
CA VAL A 132 16.47 36.06 -25.03
C VAL A 132 15.06 35.69 -25.45
N ASP A 133 14.16 36.67 -25.49
CA ASP A 133 12.82 36.52 -26.05
C ASP A 133 12.50 37.77 -26.89
N PRO A 134 12.57 37.69 -28.24
CA PRO A 134 12.22 38.80 -29.13
C PRO A 134 10.76 39.28 -29.04
N LEU A 135 9.88 38.50 -28.39
CA LEU A 135 8.48 38.84 -28.15
C LEU A 135 8.25 39.40 -26.73
N ALA A 136 9.24 39.36 -25.84
CA ALA A 136 9.16 39.99 -24.53
C ALA A 136 9.34 41.52 -24.63
N PRO A 137 8.56 42.35 -23.91
CA PRO A 137 8.63 43.82 -24.01
C PRO A 137 9.99 44.45 -23.69
N ASN A 138 10.87 43.69 -23.05
CA ASN A 138 12.22 44.05 -22.61
C ASN A 138 13.32 43.20 -23.29
N GLY A 139 12.97 42.37 -24.28
CA GLY A 139 13.88 41.49 -25.03
C GLY A 139 14.36 40.22 -24.30
N TRP A 140 13.99 40.04 -23.02
CA TRP A 140 14.47 38.92 -22.20
C TRP A 140 13.40 38.45 -21.19
N ARG A 141 13.16 37.14 -21.08
CA ARG A 141 12.26 36.54 -20.07
C ARG A 141 13.03 35.84 -18.94
N GLU A 142 12.44 35.78 -17.74
CA GLU A 142 12.93 34.94 -16.64
C GLU A 142 12.56 33.48 -16.90
N SER A 143 13.53 32.57 -16.78
CA SER A 143 13.37 31.16 -17.17
C SER A 143 13.04 30.20 -16.03
N GLY A 144 13.25 30.56 -14.77
CA GLY A 144 13.18 29.63 -13.62
C GLY A 144 11.82 29.00 -13.28
N GLY A 145 10.79 29.18 -14.11
CA GLY A 145 9.54 28.41 -14.07
C GLY A 145 9.41 27.34 -15.17
N GLU A 146 10.33 27.32 -16.14
CA GLU A 146 10.30 26.45 -17.32
C GLU A 146 10.66 24.99 -17.00
N ASP A 147 11.36 24.74 -15.89
CA ASP A 147 11.70 23.38 -15.44
C ASP A 147 10.45 22.55 -15.16
N PHE A 148 9.48 23.15 -14.48
CA PHE A 148 8.20 22.52 -14.18
C PHE A 148 7.40 22.25 -15.47
N LEU A 149 7.46 23.18 -16.43
CA LEU A 149 6.79 23.04 -17.73
C LEU A 149 7.42 21.93 -18.58
N ASN A 150 8.74 21.91 -18.75
CA ASN A 150 9.44 20.89 -19.53
C ASN A 150 9.26 19.49 -18.92
N ASN A 151 9.33 19.38 -17.59
CA ASN A 151 9.09 18.12 -16.90
C ASN A 151 7.63 17.65 -17.06
N GLY A 152 6.66 18.55 -16.92
CA GLY A 152 5.23 18.25 -17.11
C GLY A 152 4.88 17.88 -18.55
N GLN A 153 5.47 18.55 -19.54
CA GLN A 153 5.30 18.25 -20.97
C GLN A 153 5.73 16.83 -21.30
N GLN A 154 7.01 16.50 -21.10
CA GLN A 154 7.48 15.13 -21.38
C GLN A 154 6.84 14.11 -20.43
N GLY A 155 6.42 14.52 -19.24
CA GLY A 155 5.68 13.70 -18.27
C GLY A 155 4.36 13.13 -18.80
N ILE A 156 3.74 13.77 -19.79
CA ILE A 156 2.59 13.23 -20.55
C ILE A 156 2.95 12.91 -22.01
N GLY A 157 4.23 12.67 -22.29
CA GLY A 157 4.74 12.28 -23.59
C GLY A 157 4.82 13.40 -24.64
N MET A 158 4.61 14.67 -24.30
CA MET A 158 4.78 15.78 -25.26
C MET A 158 6.25 15.93 -25.70
N ARG A 159 6.45 16.73 -26.75
CA ARG A 159 7.75 17.31 -27.07
C ARG A 159 8.15 18.32 -25.97
N SER A 160 9.38 18.21 -25.46
CA SER A 160 9.96 19.15 -24.51
C SER A 160 11.27 19.65 -25.10
N ASP A 161 11.40 20.97 -25.15
CA ASP A 161 12.56 21.66 -25.70
C ASP A 161 13.87 21.21 -25.04
N TYR A 162 13.86 21.07 -23.70
CA TYR A 162 15.06 20.74 -22.94
C TYR A 162 15.49 19.28 -23.14
N TYR A 163 14.53 18.35 -23.32
CA TYR A 163 14.81 16.94 -23.57
C TYR A 163 15.31 16.72 -25.01
N ASP A 164 14.73 17.44 -25.98
CA ASP A 164 15.21 17.44 -27.37
C ASP A 164 16.65 17.99 -27.46
N HIS A 165 16.97 19.09 -26.77
CA HIS A 165 18.34 19.61 -26.69
C HIS A 165 19.30 18.64 -25.98
N ALA A 166 18.87 17.99 -24.89
CA ALA A 166 19.68 16.98 -24.20
C ALA A 166 20.05 15.81 -25.13
N MET A 167 19.06 15.24 -25.82
CA MET A 167 19.24 14.15 -26.76
C MET A 167 20.06 14.56 -27.98
N SER A 168 19.88 15.79 -28.49
CA SER A 168 20.70 16.35 -29.57
C SER A 168 22.17 16.49 -29.19
N LEU A 169 22.48 17.08 -28.02
CA LEU A 169 23.86 17.21 -27.51
C LEU A 169 24.53 15.84 -27.38
N ALA A 170 23.86 14.86 -26.77
CA ALA A 170 24.43 13.53 -26.59
C ALA A 170 24.65 12.79 -27.92
N THR A 171 23.70 12.90 -28.85
CA THR A 171 23.86 12.34 -30.22
C THR A 171 25.07 12.95 -30.90
N GLN A 172 25.18 14.28 -30.90
CA GLN A 172 26.28 15.01 -31.56
C GLN A 172 27.66 14.81 -30.93
N LEU A 173 27.72 14.41 -29.65
CA LEU A 173 28.94 13.92 -29.02
C LEU A 173 29.23 12.47 -29.43
N ASN A 174 28.23 11.59 -29.44
CA ASN A 174 28.38 10.20 -29.90
C ASN A 174 28.87 10.12 -31.36
N ASP A 175 28.38 10.98 -32.24
CA ASP A 175 28.84 11.08 -33.64
C ASP A 175 30.33 11.50 -33.78
N ARG A 176 30.87 12.21 -32.78
CA ARG A 176 32.24 12.76 -32.80
C ARG A 176 33.25 11.90 -32.03
N ILE A 177 32.87 11.30 -30.90
CA ILE A 177 33.75 10.52 -30.01
C ILE A 177 33.24 9.11 -29.66
N GLY A 178 32.10 8.68 -30.21
CA GLY A 178 31.43 7.42 -29.87
C GLY A 178 30.92 7.39 -28.43
N ASN A 179 30.64 6.19 -27.90
CA ASN A 179 30.26 5.96 -26.49
C ASN A 179 31.46 6.12 -25.51
N SER A 180 32.36 7.06 -25.80
CA SER A 180 33.55 7.42 -25.02
C SER A 180 33.30 8.58 -24.03
N PHE A 181 32.03 8.93 -23.80
CA PHE A 181 31.59 9.86 -22.76
C PHE A 181 30.60 9.17 -21.80
N GLU A 182 30.35 9.80 -20.67
CA GLU A 182 29.26 9.45 -19.74
C GLU A 182 28.36 10.66 -19.48
N ILE A 183 27.26 10.42 -18.79
CA ILE A 183 26.21 11.41 -18.55
C ILE A 183 25.88 11.44 -17.05
N ALA A 184 25.59 12.61 -16.49
CA ALA A 184 25.01 12.71 -15.15
C ALA A 184 23.91 13.79 -15.04
N GLY A 185 23.11 13.71 -13.98
CA GLY A 185 22.13 14.75 -13.70
C GLY A 185 21.33 14.54 -12.40
N HIS A 186 20.92 15.67 -11.81
CA HIS A 186 20.03 15.71 -10.65
C HIS A 186 18.66 16.29 -11.05
N SER A 187 17.58 15.80 -10.43
CA SER A 187 16.22 16.31 -10.65
C SER A 187 15.82 16.28 -12.13
N LEU A 188 15.36 17.40 -12.71
CA LEU A 188 15.11 17.54 -14.15
C LEU A 188 16.32 17.14 -15.01
N GLY A 189 17.54 17.47 -14.58
CA GLY A 189 18.78 17.04 -15.22
C GLY A 189 18.95 15.52 -15.26
N GLY A 190 18.45 14.79 -14.25
CA GLY A 190 18.45 13.33 -14.23
C GLY A 190 17.47 12.71 -15.24
N GLY A 191 16.32 13.36 -15.48
CA GLY A 191 15.39 12.95 -16.53
C GLY A 191 15.97 13.19 -17.93
N MET A 192 16.59 14.36 -18.16
CA MET A 192 17.33 14.67 -19.38
C MET A 192 18.49 13.69 -19.63
N ALA A 193 19.25 13.35 -18.59
CA ALA A 193 20.31 12.34 -18.65
C ALA A 193 19.78 10.96 -19.05
N SER A 194 18.63 10.57 -18.51
CA SER A 194 17.95 9.31 -18.86
C SER A 194 17.53 9.27 -20.34
N ALA A 195 16.99 10.38 -20.86
CA ALA A 195 16.57 10.48 -22.26
C ALA A 195 17.77 10.45 -23.23
N ALA A 196 18.83 11.20 -22.90
CA ALA A 196 20.08 11.23 -23.66
C ALA A 196 20.76 9.86 -23.71
N SER A 197 20.75 9.10 -22.61
CA SER A 197 21.20 7.71 -22.58
C SER A 197 20.36 6.79 -23.47
N ALA A 198 19.03 6.94 -23.43
CA ALA A 198 18.10 6.10 -24.20
C ALA A 198 18.24 6.20 -25.73
N VAL A 199 18.88 7.25 -26.27
CA VAL A 199 19.13 7.43 -27.71
C VAL A 199 20.60 7.24 -28.14
N THR A 200 21.52 7.08 -27.19
CA THR A 200 22.97 6.91 -27.47
C THR A 200 23.56 5.59 -26.97
N GLY A 201 23.00 5.02 -25.89
CA GLY A 201 23.57 3.91 -25.15
C GLY A 201 24.71 4.33 -24.22
N ALA A 202 25.03 5.63 -24.12
CA ALA A 202 26.00 6.15 -23.17
C ALA A 202 25.50 5.96 -21.73
N ARG A 203 26.42 5.62 -20.82
CA ARG A 203 26.10 5.40 -19.40
C ARG A 203 25.67 6.70 -18.73
N ALA A 204 24.59 6.67 -17.97
CA ALA A 204 24.06 7.81 -17.23
C ALA A 204 23.91 7.52 -15.73
N THR A 205 24.35 8.45 -14.89
CA THR A 205 24.27 8.36 -13.43
C THR A 205 23.36 9.47 -12.88
N THR A 206 22.27 9.09 -12.22
CA THR A 206 21.13 9.99 -11.99
C THR A 206 20.71 10.07 -10.52
N PHE A 207 20.43 11.28 -10.02
CA PHE A 207 20.15 11.56 -8.60
C PHE A 207 18.79 12.24 -8.41
N ASN A 208 17.92 11.67 -7.55
CA ASN A 208 16.56 12.16 -7.31
C ASN A 208 15.84 12.58 -8.61
N ALA A 209 15.94 11.73 -9.65
CA ALA A 209 15.71 12.13 -11.02
C ALA A 209 14.22 12.33 -11.36
N ALA A 210 13.95 13.25 -12.29
CA ALA A 210 12.67 13.30 -12.99
C ALA A 210 12.45 12.02 -13.80
N GLY A 211 11.21 11.53 -13.83
CA GLY A 211 10.86 10.34 -14.60
C GLY A 211 10.89 10.57 -16.11
N LEU A 212 11.17 9.52 -16.88
CA LEU A 212 11.20 9.57 -18.34
C LEU A 212 9.98 8.86 -18.93
N HIS A 213 9.17 9.56 -19.72
CA HIS A 213 8.07 8.94 -20.46
C HIS A 213 8.59 8.17 -21.70
N PRO A 214 8.11 6.94 -22.00
CA PRO A 214 8.68 6.10 -23.06
C PRO A 214 8.71 6.75 -24.46
N GLU A 215 7.63 7.46 -24.83
CA GLU A 215 7.54 8.19 -26.11
C GLU A 215 8.63 9.26 -26.30
N THR A 216 9.20 9.82 -25.21
CA THR A 216 10.14 10.95 -25.30
C THR A 216 11.40 10.57 -26.09
N ALA A 217 12.04 9.46 -25.74
CA ALA A 217 13.21 8.95 -26.47
C ALA A 217 12.81 8.25 -27.78
N ALA A 218 11.72 7.48 -27.78
CA ALA A 218 11.27 6.72 -28.96
C ALA A 218 10.92 7.65 -30.15
N ARG A 219 10.23 8.77 -29.89
CA ARG A 219 9.95 9.80 -30.89
C ARG A 219 11.22 10.44 -31.41
N PHE A 220 12.09 10.93 -30.53
CA PHE A 220 13.33 11.62 -30.94
C PHE A 220 14.21 10.72 -31.80
N ALA A 221 14.41 9.46 -31.39
CA ALA A 221 15.17 8.49 -32.14
C ALA A 221 14.55 8.23 -33.53
N LYS A 222 13.23 8.04 -33.61
CA LYS A 222 12.50 7.84 -34.86
C LYS A 222 12.56 9.06 -35.81
N GLU A 223 12.50 10.27 -35.27
CA GLU A 223 12.61 11.51 -36.07
C GLU A 223 14.02 11.71 -36.65
N ASN A 224 15.07 11.29 -35.92
CA ASN A 224 16.46 11.49 -36.31
C ASN A 224 17.14 10.24 -36.91
N GLY A 225 16.43 9.12 -37.06
CA GLY A 225 16.97 7.88 -37.62
C GLY A 225 17.91 7.10 -36.68
N LEU A 226 17.85 7.35 -35.38
CA LEU A 226 18.72 6.77 -34.36
C LEU A 226 18.17 5.44 -33.80
N PRO A 227 19.03 4.56 -33.25
CA PRO A 227 18.58 3.45 -32.41
C PRO A 227 17.95 3.94 -31.10
N THR A 228 17.23 3.04 -30.43
CA THR A 228 16.82 3.20 -29.02
C THR A 228 17.48 2.13 -28.17
N PHE A 229 17.90 2.52 -26.96
CA PHE A 229 18.55 1.66 -25.99
C PHE A 229 17.67 1.52 -24.75
N ASN A 230 17.73 0.36 -24.09
CA ASN A 230 16.95 0.10 -22.88
C ASN A 230 17.57 0.85 -21.67
N PRO A 231 16.89 1.83 -21.04
CA PRO A 231 17.45 2.56 -19.91
C PRO A 231 17.84 1.66 -18.73
N GLN A 232 17.20 0.49 -18.57
CA GLN A 232 17.54 -0.50 -17.53
C GLN A 232 18.94 -1.13 -17.69
N GLN A 233 19.63 -0.85 -18.81
CA GLN A 233 20.99 -1.34 -19.08
C GLN A 233 22.05 -0.23 -19.06
N SER A 234 21.66 1.05 -19.15
CA SER A 234 22.57 2.19 -19.34
C SER A 234 22.38 3.32 -18.33
N VAL A 235 21.25 3.39 -17.63
CA VAL A 235 20.95 4.43 -16.63
C VAL A 235 20.97 3.81 -15.24
N HIS A 236 21.78 4.38 -14.35
CA HIS A 236 21.93 4.01 -12.96
C HIS A 236 21.31 5.11 -12.08
N THR A 237 20.43 4.74 -11.16
CA THR A 237 19.57 5.69 -10.45
C THR A 237 19.72 5.58 -8.94
N TYR A 238 19.93 6.73 -8.31
CA TYR A 238 20.10 6.91 -6.87
C TYR A 238 19.00 7.83 -6.34
N GLN A 239 18.25 7.38 -5.33
CA GLN A 239 17.09 8.10 -4.78
C GLN A 239 17.23 8.27 -3.27
N THR A 240 16.79 9.40 -2.71
CA THR A 240 16.72 9.62 -1.25
C THR A 240 15.36 9.19 -0.69
N THR A 241 15.35 8.53 0.48
CA THR A 241 14.10 8.19 1.20
C THR A 241 13.26 9.42 1.53
N GLY A 242 12.01 9.47 1.05
CA GLY A 242 11.01 10.45 1.48
C GLY A 242 11.28 11.89 1.02
N GLU A 243 11.94 12.06 -0.13
CA GLU A 243 12.13 13.32 -0.83
C GLU A 243 10.98 13.60 -1.83
N VAL A 244 10.65 14.87 -2.06
CA VAL A 244 9.37 15.29 -2.69
C VAL A 244 9.13 14.71 -4.09
N LEU A 245 10.15 14.52 -4.93
CA LEU A 245 9.96 14.11 -6.31
C LEU A 245 9.68 12.60 -6.40
N ASN A 246 10.56 11.77 -5.84
CA ASN A 246 10.38 10.33 -5.79
C ASN A 246 9.25 9.89 -4.84
N ASP A 247 8.97 10.62 -3.75
CA ASP A 247 7.82 10.31 -2.88
C ASP A 247 6.48 10.54 -3.61
N VAL A 248 6.39 11.58 -4.44
CA VAL A 248 5.19 11.84 -5.25
C VAL A 248 5.10 10.90 -6.47
N GLN A 249 6.18 10.66 -7.20
CA GLN A 249 6.18 9.73 -8.35
C GLN A 249 5.93 8.28 -7.92
N ASN A 250 6.76 7.75 -7.01
CA ASN A 250 6.56 6.39 -6.49
C ASN A 250 5.29 6.30 -5.64
N GLY A 251 4.91 7.37 -4.93
CA GLY A 251 3.64 7.46 -4.20
C GLY A 251 2.44 7.30 -5.14
N MET A 252 2.41 8.01 -6.26
CA MET A 252 1.33 7.88 -7.25
C MET A 252 1.27 6.50 -7.93
N GLN A 253 2.39 5.77 -8.01
CA GLN A 253 2.38 4.35 -8.40
C GLN A 253 1.94 3.41 -7.27
N ARG A 254 2.25 3.73 -6.01
CA ARG A 254 1.83 2.98 -4.80
C ARG A 254 0.36 3.18 -4.42
N LEU A 255 -0.27 4.28 -4.87
CA LEU A 255 -1.71 4.49 -4.72
C LEU A 255 -2.47 3.23 -5.13
N SER A 256 -3.44 2.79 -4.33
CA SER A 256 -4.29 1.64 -4.67
C SER A 256 -5.03 1.89 -6.00
N GLU A 257 -5.53 0.85 -6.66
CA GLU A 257 -6.28 1.09 -7.90
C GLU A 257 -7.58 1.86 -7.63
N GLN A 258 -8.18 1.71 -6.44
CA GLN A 258 -9.29 2.55 -5.96
C GLN A 258 -8.90 4.04 -5.89
N GLN A 259 -7.72 4.36 -5.32
CA GLN A 259 -7.20 5.73 -5.26
C GLN A 259 -6.86 6.28 -6.65
N ARG A 260 -6.20 5.50 -7.52
CA ARG A 260 -5.93 5.90 -8.93
C ARG A 260 -7.21 6.05 -9.75
N ARG A 261 -8.24 5.22 -9.50
CA ARG A 261 -9.58 5.38 -10.09
C ARG A 261 -10.25 6.66 -9.58
N GLY A 262 -10.12 7.02 -8.29
CA GLY A 262 -10.65 8.26 -7.68
C GLY A 262 -9.98 9.53 -8.19
N TYR A 263 -8.65 9.65 -8.09
CA TYR A 263 -7.90 10.77 -8.69
C TYR A 263 -8.08 10.81 -10.21
N GLY A 264 -8.21 9.67 -10.87
CA GLY A 264 -8.50 9.57 -12.30
C GLY A 264 -9.93 9.97 -12.67
N VAL A 265 -10.91 9.86 -11.76
CA VAL A 265 -12.26 10.42 -11.93
C VAL A 265 -12.20 11.95 -11.83
N LEU A 266 -11.48 12.50 -10.85
CA LEU A 266 -11.24 13.94 -10.72
C LEU A 266 -10.48 14.51 -11.92
N ALA A 267 -9.45 13.81 -12.41
CA ALA A 267 -8.69 14.20 -13.60
C ALA A 267 -9.53 14.09 -14.89
N ASN A 268 -10.38 13.07 -15.02
CA ASN A 268 -11.34 12.98 -16.13
C ASN A 268 -12.41 14.08 -16.07
N GLU A 269 -12.85 14.50 -14.88
CA GLU A 269 -13.82 15.59 -14.73
C GLU A 269 -13.21 16.95 -15.01
N MET A 270 -11.97 17.19 -14.56
CA MET A 270 -11.17 18.35 -14.95
C MET A 270 -10.95 18.36 -16.47
N GLY A 271 -10.58 17.23 -17.07
CA GLY A 271 -10.43 17.08 -18.52
C GLY A 271 -11.75 17.32 -19.29
N MET A 272 -12.89 16.83 -18.79
CA MET A 272 -14.20 17.09 -19.38
C MET A 272 -14.64 18.56 -19.26
N LEU A 273 -14.32 19.25 -18.16
CA LEU A 273 -14.52 20.70 -18.04
C LEU A 273 -13.60 21.45 -19.01
N LEU A 274 -12.36 20.97 -19.20
CA LEU A 274 -11.43 21.46 -20.22
C LEU A 274 -11.78 21.03 -21.64
N LYS A 275 -12.88 20.30 -21.90
CA LYS A 275 -13.45 20.12 -23.25
C LYS A 275 -14.40 21.26 -23.66
N GLU A 276 -14.86 22.09 -22.73
CA GLU A 276 -15.74 23.23 -23.08
C GLU A 276 -14.92 24.43 -23.58
N PRO A 277 -15.21 24.99 -24.77
CA PRO A 277 -14.46 26.13 -25.31
C PRO A 277 -14.42 27.35 -24.38
N ALA A 278 -15.48 27.58 -23.59
CA ALA A 278 -15.53 28.66 -22.60
C ALA A 278 -14.53 28.46 -21.45
N MET A 279 -14.36 27.21 -20.98
CA MET A 279 -13.41 26.87 -19.92
C MET A 279 -11.97 26.73 -20.43
N GLN A 280 -11.77 26.18 -21.64
CA GLN A 280 -10.48 26.24 -22.34
C GLN A 280 -10.02 27.68 -22.50
N LYS A 281 -10.93 28.58 -22.90
CA LYS A 281 -10.64 30.01 -23.00
C LYS A 281 -10.37 30.64 -21.64
N LEU A 282 -11.18 30.39 -20.61
CA LEU A 282 -10.97 30.96 -19.28
C LEU A 282 -9.61 30.54 -18.67
N VAL A 283 -9.28 29.25 -18.75
CA VAL A 283 -8.04 28.68 -18.22
C VAL A 283 -6.85 29.09 -19.09
N GLY A 284 -7.00 29.08 -20.42
CA GLY A 284 -5.98 29.52 -21.37
C GLY A 284 -5.69 31.02 -21.32
N ASP A 285 -6.70 31.88 -21.13
CA ASP A 285 -6.54 33.32 -20.91
C ASP A 285 -5.82 33.57 -19.58
N LYS A 286 -6.20 32.86 -18.51
CA LYS A 286 -5.55 33.03 -17.20
C LYS A 286 -4.12 32.49 -17.16
N LEU A 287 -3.84 31.38 -17.86
CA LEU A 287 -2.47 30.90 -18.05
C LEU A 287 -1.67 31.87 -18.93
N ARG A 288 -2.24 32.46 -19.98
CA ARG A 288 -1.56 33.52 -20.77
C ARG A 288 -1.29 34.80 -19.99
N GLU A 289 -2.09 35.14 -18.97
CA GLU A 289 -1.76 36.21 -18.01
C GLU A 289 -0.65 35.83 -17.02
N MET A 290 -0.39 34.53 -16.81
CA MET A 290 0.60 34.01 -15.86
C MET A 290 1.91 33.52 -16.51
N MET A 291 1.96 33.39 -17.84
CA MET A 291 3.03 32.71 -18.59
C MET A 291 3.72 33.66 -19.59
N PRO A 292 5.07 33.63 -19.71
CA PRO A 292 5.81 34.40 -20.71
C PRO A 292 5.34 34.12 -22.15
N PRO A 293 5.45 35.08 -23.10
CA PRO A 293 4.95 34.92 -24.47
C PRO A 293 5.38 33.62 -25.16
N GLY A 294 6.66 33.25 -25.07
CA GLY A 294 7.19 32.00 -25.64
C GLY A 294 6.61 30.70 -25.06
N ALA A 295 5.97 30.72 -23.88
CA ALA A 295 5.38 29.54 -23.25
C ALA A 295 3.87 29.36 -23.54
N GLN A 296 3.24 30.32 -24.22
CA GLN A 296 1.78 30.36 -24.39
C GLN A 296 1.25 29.28 -25.35
N THR A 297 2.03 28.92 -26.37
CA THR A 297 1.70 27.81 -27.30
C THR A 297 1.72 26.47 -26.59
N SER A 298 2.74 26.21 -25.78
CA SER A 298 2.87 25.01 -24.94
C SER A 298 1.71 24.88 -23.94
N ALA A 299 1.28 26.00 -23.36
CA ALA A 299 0.12 26.03 -22.46
C ALA A 299 -1.18 25.62 -23.18
N ALA A 300 -1.41 26.11 -24.41
CA ALA A 300 -2.59 25.76 -25.20
C ALA A 300 -2.60 24.25 -25.54
N GLN A 301 -1.48 23.71 -26.00
CA GLN A 301 -1.35 22.27 -26.31
C GLN A 301 -1.49 21.39 -25.06
N PHE A 302 -0.98 21.83 -23.90
CA PHE A 302 -1.15 21.12 -22.63
C PHE A 302 -2.61 21.08 -22.17
N ILE A 303 -3.36 22.18 -22.34
CA ILE A 303 -4.82 22.22 -22.10
C ILE A 303 -5.54 21.27 -23.07
N GLU A 304 -5.21 21.32 -24.35
CA GLU A 304 -5.80 20.47 -25.40
C GLU A 304 -5.53 18.97 -25.16
N GLN A 305 -4.34 18.62 -24.66
CA GLN A 305 -3.99 17.24 -24.32
C GLN A 305 -4.68 16.77 -23.03
N LEU A 306 -4.74 17.60 -21.98
CA LEU A 306 -5.55 17.32 -20.78
C LEU A 306 -7.05 17.24 -21.08
N ALA A 307 -7.51 17.91 -22.13
CA ALA A 307 -8.87 17.81 -22.63
C ALA A 307 -9.11 16.55 -23.48
N THR A 308 -8.10 15.97 -24.14
CA THR A 308 -8.29 14.85 -25.08
C THR A 308 -7.92 13.48 -24.50
N GLN A 309 -6.90 13.38 -23.65
CA GLN A 309 -6.53 12.12 -22.99
C GLN A 309 -7.41 11.84 -21.75
N PRO A 310 -7.81 10.57 -21.50
CA PRO A 310 -8.46 10.17 -20.27
C PRO A 310 -7.58 10.47 -19.04
N GLY A 311 -8.17 11.07 -18.00
CA GLY A 311 -7.47 11.39 -16.76
C GLY A 311 -6.95 10.17 -15.97
N GLN A 312 -7.42 8.95 -16.28
CA GLN A 312 -6.84 7.71 -15.76
C GLN A 312 -5.60 7.26 -16.56
N GLU A 313 -5.52 7.58 -17.85
CA GLU A 313 -4.37 7.26 -18.70
C GLU A 313 -3.20 8.20 -18.40
N ALA A 314 -3.48 9.50 -18.24
CA ALA A 314 -2.51 10.48 -17.76
C ALA A 314 -1.95 10.17 -16.35
N LEU A 315 -2.71 9.49 -15.49
CA LEU A 315 -2.24 9.04 -14.17
C LEU A 315 -1.58 7.64 -14.19
N ARG A 316 -1.96 6.75 -15.12
CA ARG A 316 -1.28 5.45 -15.32
C ARG A 316 0.11 5.65 -15.93
N ASN A 317 0.26 6.67 -16.79
CA ASN A 317 1.49 6.93 -17.54
C ASN A 317 2.43 7.95 -16.85
N ILE A 318 2.19 8.32 -15.58
CA ILE A 318 3.14 9.15 -14.81
C ILE A 318 4.50 8.44 -14.79
N PRO A 319 5.55 9.05 -15.36
CA PRO A 319 6.84 8.39 -15.41
C PRO A 319 7.56 8.49 -14.07
N VAL A 320 8.20 7.38 -13.69
CA VAL A 320 9.21 7.32 -12.63
C VAL A 320 10.60 7.45 -13.24
N ALA A 321 11.60 7.77 -12.42
CA ALA A 321 13.01 7.78 -12.82
C ALA A 321 13.35 6.49 -13.59
N ALA A 322 13.81 6.65 -14.83
CA ALA A 322 14.16 5.51 -15.68
C ALA A 322 15.58 5.05 -15.39
N GLY A 323 15.81 3.74 -15.49
CA GLY A 323 17.07 3.12 -15.17
C GLY A 323 16.97 2.04 -14.10
N ARG A 324 18.09 1.37 -13.87
CA ARG A 324 18.28 0.46 -12.76
C ARG A 324 18.46 1.29 -11.49
N ALA A 325 17.54 1.16 -10.54
CA ALA A 325 17.72 1.71 -9.20
C ALA A 325 18.82 0.92 -8.48
N GLU A 326 19.98 1.55 -8.28
CA GLU A 326 21.12 0.89 -7.64
C GLU A 326 20.99 0.95 -6.12
N LEU A 327 20.69 2.14 -5.57
CA LEU A 327 20.48 2.33 -4.13
C LEU A 327 19.38 3.35 -3.80
N LEU A 328 18.56 2.99 -2.82
CA LEU A 328 17.69 3.90 -2.08
C LEU A 328 18.43 4.35 -0.80
N LEU A 329 18.82 5.62 -0.77
CA LEU A 329 19.67 6.23 0.24
C LEU A 329 18.86 6.75 1.44
N GLU A 330 19.26 6.36 2.65
CA GLU A 330 18.74 6.95 3.89
C GLU A 330 19.04 8.45 3.94
N ALA A 331 18.03 9.28 4.20
CA ALA A 331 18.19 10.73 4.26
C ALA A 331 19.11 11.20 5.40
N LYS A 332 20.37 11.54 5.06
CA LYS A 332 21.36 12.18 5.95
C LYS A 332 21.50 13.67 5.64
N THR A 333 22.12 14.41 6.55
CA THR A 333 22.60 15.79 6.35
C THR A 333 23.91 15.97 7.12
N ARG A 334 24.51 17.16 7.09
CA ARG A 334 25.63 17.52 7.95
C ARG A 334 25.19 18.49 9.07
N ASP A 335 25.73 18.31 10.26
CA ASP A 335 25.55 19.24 11.38
C ASP A 335 26.46 20.50 11.24
N ALA A 336 26.38 21.41 12.21
CA ALA A 336 27.19 22.64 12.22
C ALA A 336 28.70 22.40 12.44
N GLN A 337 29.09 21.15 12.73
CA GLN A 337 30.46 20.69 12.91
C GLN A 337 30.93 19.85 11.71
N GLY A 338 30.05 19.61 10.72
CA GLY A 338 30.32 18.84 9.50
C GLY A 338 30.05 17.34 9.60
N ASN A 339 29.66 16.82 10.78
CA ASN A 339 29.41 15.39 10.97
C ASN A 339 28.16 14.95 10.21
N ILE A 340 28.17 13.72 9.69
CA ILE A 340 27.00 13.14 9.01
C ILE A 340 25.98 12.69 10.06
N VAL A 341 24.78 13.24 10.01
CA VAL A 341 23.68 12.98 10.94
C VAL A 341 22.39 12.62 10.18
N ASN A 342 21.47 11.93 10.85
CA ASN A 342 20.15 11.65 10.28
C ASN A 342 19.34 12.95 10.11
N ARG A 343 18.58 13.07 9.02
CA ARG A 343 17.61 14.16 8.87
C ARG A 343 16.40 13.98 9.79
N SER A 344 15.65 15.07 9.97
CA SER A 344 14.41 15.09 10.73
C SER A 344 13.42 14.05 10.22
N GLN A 345 12.93 13.19 11.11
CA GLN A 345 11.94 12.13 10.83
C GLN A 345 10.51 12.69 10.68
N VAL A 346 10.33 13.65 9.76
CA VAL A 346 9.02 14.17 9.35
C VAL A 346 8.39 13.20 8.34
N ALA A 347 7.08 12.96 8.49
CA ALA A 347 6.29 12.18 7.54
C ALA A 347 6.41 12.76 6.12
N ALA A 348 6.41 11.89 5.12
CA ALA A 348 6.51 12.30 3.72
C ALA A 348 5.18 12.87 3.18
N PRO A 349 5.19 13.69 2.11
CA PRO A 349 3.99 14.22 1.46
C PRO A 349 2.92 13.16 1.17
N SER A 350 3.31 11.97 0.70
CA SER A 350 2.43 10.81 0.49
C SER A 350 1.67 10.41 1.77
N GLN A 351 2.39 10.17 2.86
CA GLN A 351 1.87 9.80 4.18
C GLN A 351 0.98 10.87 4.82
N VAL A 352 1.14 12.14 4.41
CA VAL A 352 0.23 13.23 4.83
C VAL A 352 -0.98 13.33 3.90
N ALA A 353 -0.85 13.05 2.61
CA ALA A 353 -1.97 12.99 1.67
C ALA A 353 -2.96 11.86 1.98
N GLU A 354 -2.51 10.76 2.61
CA GLU A 354 -3.38 9.69 3.15
C GLU A 354 -4.41 10.23 4.16
N LEU A 355 -4.15 11.35 4.85
CA LEU A 355 -5.08 12.00 5.78
C LEU A 355 -6.18 12.83 5.07
N ALA A 356 -6.17 12.93 3.73
CA ALA A 356 -7.03 13.84 2.96
C ALA A 356 -8.42 13.29 2.57
N GLY A 357 -8.82 12.10 3.06
CA GLY A 357 -10.13 11.48 2.76
C GLY A 357 -11.36 12.42 2.86
N PRO A 358 -11.49 13.25 3.91
CA PRO A 358 -12.59 14.23 4.01
C PRO A 358 -12.58 15.28 2.88
N LEU A 359 -11.40 15.67 2.38
CA LEU A 359 -11.25 16.65 1.31
C LEU A 359 -11.64 16.06 -0.05
N SER A 360 -11.23 14.80 -0.31
CA SER A 360 -11.63 14.03 -1.49
C SER A 360 -13.16 13.90 -1.58
N THR A 361 -13.82 13.65 -0.45
CA THR A 361 -15.29 13.51 -0.37
C THR A 361 -16.02 14.78 -0.85
N VAL A 362 -15.54 15.97 -0.48
CA VAL A 362 -16.11 17.26 -0.90
C VAL A 362 -15.92 17.51 -2.41
N LEU A 363 -14.74 17.15 -2.94
CA LEU A 363 -14.45 17.27 -4.37
C LEU A 363 -15.30 16.29 -5.20
N HIS A 364 -15.42 15.03 -4.77
CA HIS A 364 -16.30 14.03 -5.41
C HIS A 364 -17.78 14.45 -5.42
N ALA A 365 -18.30 14.99 -4.32
CA ALA A 365 -19.68 15.49 -4.25
C ALA A 365 -19.92 16.64 -5.25
N THR A 366 -18.92 17.50 -5.45
CA THR A 366 -18.97 18.60 -6.42
C THR A 366 -18.96 18.07 -7.86
N GLY A 367 -18.11 17.08 -8.17
CA GLY A 367 -18.04 16.40 -9.47
C GLY A 367 -19.33 15.69 -9.88
N TYR A 368 -19.93 14.92 -8.95
CA TYR A 368 -21.20 14.24 -9.17
C TYR A 368 -22.35 15.20 -9.50
N GLY A 369 -22.39 16.38 -8.85
CA GLY A 369 -23.37 17.42 -9.15
C GLY A 369 -23.30 17.92 -10.60
N MET A 370 -22.09 18.06 -11.15
CA MET A 370 -21.87 18.51 -12.52
C MET A 370 -22.23 17.42 -13.55
N ARG A 371 -21.90 16.14 -13.30
CA ARG A 371 -22.34 15.03 -14.17
C ARG A 371 -23.86 14.89 -14.24
N GLY A 372 -24.55 15.07 -13.12
CA GLY A 372 -26.01 14.98 -13.05
C GLY A 372 -26.72 15.95 -14.00
N GLY A 373 -26.27 17.22 -14.04
CA GLY A 373 -26.81 18.21 -14.97
C GLY A 373 -26.56 17.87 -16.44
N ARG A 374 -25.36 17.34 -16.76
CA ARG A 374 -24.99 16.99 -18.15
C ARG A 374 -25.83 15.85 -18.74
N VAL A 375 -26.09 14.79 -17.97
CA VAL A 375 -26.91 13.65 -18.44
C VAL A 375 -28.36 14.07 -18.72
N ILE A 376 -28.90 15.03 -17.96
CA ILE A 376 -30.23 15.61 -18.21
C ILE A 376 -30.20 16.46 -19.50
N GLY A 377 -29.16 17.26 -19.72
CA GLY A 377 -28.97 18.04 -20.94
C GLY A 377 -28.91 17.17 -22.21
N GLU A 378 -28.09 16.11 -22.20
CA GLU A 378 -27.95 15.19 -23.35
C GLU A 378 -29.25 14.40 -23.66
N GLN A 379 -30.17 14.25 -22.70
CA GLN A 379 -31.52 13.73 -22.99
C GLN A 379 -32.46 14.78 -23.60
N VAL A 380 -32.39 16.04 -23.19
CA VAL A 380 -33.15 17.14 -23.82
C VAL A 380 -32.70 17.33 -25.28
N GLU A 381 -31.40 17.23 -25.55
CA GLU A 381 -30.85 17.29 -26.92
C GLU A 381 -31.34 16.12 -27.79
N ARG A 382 -31.33 14.88 -27.27
CA ARG A 382 -31.87 13.71 -27.98
C ARG A 382 -33.38 13.75 -28.19
N ALA A 383 -34.14 14.41 -27.30
CA ALA A 383 -35.57 14.65 -27.51
C ALA A 383 -35.85 15.59 -28.69
N GLY A 384 -34.90 16.47 -29.05
CA GLY A 384 -35.01 17.36 -30.21
C GLY A 384 -35.00 16.66 -31.58
N ALA A 385 -34.48 15.42 -31.66
CA ALA A 385 -34.21 14.73 -32.92
C ALA A 385 -35.45 14.24 -33.70
N VAL A 386 -36.67 14.35 -33.14
CA VAL A 386 -37.92 13.85 -33.76
C VAL A 386 -38.80 14.98 -34.35
N GLY A 387 -38.46 16.25 -34.09
CA GLY A 387 -39.26 17.40 -34.57
C GLY A 387 -38.95 17.89 -36.00
N ALA A 388 -37.94 17.33 -36.67
CA ALA A 388 -37.22 18.02 -37.75
C ALA A 388 -37.72 17.78 -39.19
N HIS A 389 -39.02 17.54 -39.44
CA HIS A 389 -39.56 17.58 -40.81
C HIS A 389 -41.03 18.01 -40.99
N VAL A 390 -41.37 19.21 -40.53
CA VAL A 390 -42.42 20.03 -41.17
C VAL A 390 -41.88 21.45 -41.42
N LEU A 391 -41.61 21.74 -42.69
CA LEU A 391 -41.43 23.07 -43.32
C LEU A 391 -40.24 23.95 -42.85
N ASP A 392 -39.08 23.60 -43.42
CA ASP A 392 -38.04 24.50 -43.96
C ASP A 392 -38.53 25.91 -44.40
N ARG A 393 -38.02 26.99 -43.77
CA ARG A 393 -37.04 27.93 -44.39
C ARG A 393 -36.63 29.12 -43.51
N ALA A 394 -35.31 29.30 -43.37
CA ALA A 394 -34.53 30.53 -43.09
C ALA A 394 -34.91 31.46 -41.89
N GLY A 395 -33.95 32.03 -41.16
CA GLY A 395 -32.49 31.87 -41.21
C GLY A 395 -31.75 32.94 -40.39
N ASP A 396 -30.61 32.56 -39.81
CA ASP A 396 -29.54 33.36 -39.19
C ASP A 396 -29.87 34.35 -38.03
N GLY A 397 -28.96 34.46 -37.06
CA GLY A 397 -29.02 35.48 -35.99
C GLY A 397 -28.44 35.04 -34.65
N ALA A 398 -27.11 35.15 -34.48
CA ALA A 398 -26.40 34.66 -33.31
C ALA A 398 -26.61 35.49 -32.03
N GLU A 399 -26.64 34.79 -30.90
CA GLU A 399 -25.99 35.11 -29.60
C GLU A 399 -25.81 36.58 -29.21
N GLN A 400 -26.58 37.07 -28.23
CA GLN A 400 -26.08 38.07 -27.27
C GLN A 400 -26.90 38.16 -25.96
N ILE A 401 -26.36 38.93 -25.01
CA ILE A 401 -26.93 39.33 -23.70
C ILE A 401 -26.76 38.30 -22.56
N LEU A 402 -25.64 38.47 -21.84
CA LEU A 402 -25.58 38.30 -20.39
C LEU A 402 -25.38 39.68 -19.73
N ARG A 403 -25.64 39.75 -18.41
CA ARG A 403 -25.72 40.99 -17.58
C ARG A 403 -27.04 41.75 -17.84
N THR A 404 -27.73 42.39 -16.89
CA THR A 404 -27.39 42.84 -15.50
C THR A 404 -28.74 43.27 -14.79
N GLN A 405 -28.95 43.76 -13.54
CA GLN A 405 -28.24 44.57 -12.50
C GLN A 405 -28.81 44.35 -11.07
N GLY A 406 -28.13 44.80 -10.00
CA GLY A 406 -28.66 44.94 -8.61
C GLY A 406 -27.65 45.54 -7.60
N MET A 407 -28.08 46.22 -6.52
CA MET A 407 -27.17 46.88 -5.53
C MET A 407 -27.82 47.30 -4.17
N ALA A 408 -27.04 47.20 -3.08
CA ALA A 408 -26.97 48.12 -1.89
C ALA A 408 -28.12 48.27 -0.85
N ILE A 409 -27.90 48.67 0.44
CA ILE A 409 -26.71 48.84 1.35
C ILE A 409 -27.19 48.99 2.84
N GLY A 410 -26.31 48.73 3.84
CA GLY A 410 -26.40 49.27 5.23
C GLY A 410 -25.70 48.39 6.30
N GLN A 411 -24.52 48.72 6.86
CA GLN A 411 -24.17 49.70 7.93
C GLN A 411 -24.48 49.24 9.39
N VAL A 412 -23.65 49.47 10.44
CA VAL A 412 -22.22 49.90 10.59
C VAL A 412 -21.70 49.65 12.05
N VAL A 413 -20.38 49.75 12.32
CA VAL A 413 -19.66 50.38 13.49
C VAL A 413 -18.30 49.69 13.84
N ASN A 414 -17.17 50.38 13.51
CA ASN A 414 -15.93 50.69 14.28
C ASN A 414 -15.15 49.64 15.15
N MET A 415 -13.82 49.75 15.40
CA MET A 415 -12.79 50.74 14.98
C MET A 415 -11.32 50.22 15.11
N GLY A 416 -10.40 50.84 14.35
CA GLY A 416 -8.94 50.88 14.62
C GLY A 416 -8.09 49.84 13.86
N SER A 417 -7.07 50.20 13.07
CA SER A 417 -6.56 51.53 12.71
C SER A 417 -5.90 51.55 11.31
N THR A 418 -6.45 52.37 10.40
CA THR A 418 -5.80 53.48 9.63
C THR A 418 -4.28 53.42 9.32
N THR A 419 -3.74 53.76 8.13
CA THR A 419 -4.22 54.16 6.76
C THR A 419 -2.97 54.17 5.83
N LEU A 420 -2.92 54.45 4.51
CA LEU A 420 -3.81 54.98 3.45
C LEU A 420 -3.99 53.91 2.31
N GLN A 421 -4.70 54.01 1.17
CA GLN A 421 -5.23 55.07 0.27
C GLN A 421 -4.21 55.72 -0.70
N VAL A 422 -4.48 56.01 -1.99
CA VAL A 422 -5.61 55.69 -2.91
C VAL A 422 -5.17 55.85 -4.39
N GLY A 423 -5.86 55.22 -5.37
CA GLY A 423 -5.43 55.30 -6.80
C GLY A 423 -6.41 54.81 -7.87
N THR A 424 -7.69 55.16 -7.75
CA THR A 424 -8.76 55.35 -8.76
C THR A 424 -8.38 55.42 -10.27
N ARG A 425 -9.23 55.08 -11.26
CA ARG A 425 -10.71 54.93 -11.27
C ARG A 425 -11.19 54.17 -12.53
N ALA A 426 -12.15 53.24 -12.39
CA ALA A 426 -13.02 52.79 -13.49
C ALA A 426 -14.29 52.14 -12.91
N THR A 427 -15.44 52.83 -12.99
CA THR A 427 -16.73 52.37 -12.41
C THR A 427 -17.88 53.15 -13.06
N THR A 428 -19.14 52.75 -12.79
CA THR A 428 -20.43 53.39 -13.18
C THR A 428 -21.05 52.96 -14.52
N THR A 429 -21.83 51.86 -14.45
CA THR A 429 -22.95 51.53 -15.37
C THR A 429 -23.89 50.51 -14.71
N VAL A 430 -23.31 49.67 -13.83
CA VAL A 430 -23.88 48.55 -13.06
C VAL A 430 -25.24 48.73 -12.35
N ILE A 431 -25.69 49.97 -12.10
CA ILE A 431 -26.72 50.27 -11.07
C ILE A 431 -27.70 51.40 -11.47
N ALA A 432 -28.83 51.00 -12.05
CA ALA A 432 -30.06 51.73 -12.34
C ALA A 432 -31.21 50.75 -12.70
N SER A 433 -30.96 49.77 -13.57
CA SER A 433 -31.96 48.83 -14.13
C SER A 433 -32.54 47.82 -13.12
N GLY A 434 -31.94 47.65 -11.95
CA GLY A 434 -32.26 46.56 -11.02
C GLY A 434 -33.58 46.69 -10.23
N ARG A 435 -34.24 47.87 -10.23
CA ARG A 435 -35.47 48.12 -9.44
C ARG A 435 -36.77 48.11 -10.25
N GLU A 436 -36.71 48.17 -11.58
CA GLU A 436 -37.90 48.09 -12.42
C GLU A 436 -38.45 46.66 -12.50
N LEU A 437 -37.56 45.68 -12.38
CA LEU A 437 -37.84 44.24 -12.52
C LEU A 437 -38.63 43.62 -11.36
N THR A 438 -38.73 44.28 -10.21
CA THR A 438 -39.40 43.73 -9.02
C THR A 438 -40.94 43.82 -9.09
N GLY A 439 -41.48 44.86 -9.75
CA GLY A 439 -42.92 45.15 -9.78
C GLY A 439 -43.78 44.19 -10.62
N SER A 440 -43.18 43.44 -11.56
CA SER A 440 -43.88 42.46 -12.41
C SER A 440 -44.03 41.08 -11.76
N ILE A 441 -43.20 40.79 -10.75
CA ILE A 441 -43.15 39.46 -10.10
C ILE A 441 -44.31 39.29 -9.12
N GLU A 442 -44.58 40.28 -8.26
CA GLU A 442 -45.73 40.26 -7.33
C GLU A 442 -47.08 40.17 -8.07
N ALA A 443 -47.21 40.88 -9.19
CA ALA A 443 -48.38 40.84 -10.06
C ALA A 443 -48.61 39.46 -10.72
N THR A 444 -47.60 38.59 -10.74
CA THR A 444 -47.67 37.25 -11.32
C THR A 444 -47.97 36.18 -10.26
N LEU A 445 -47.34 36.29 -9.09
CA LEU A 445 -47.57 35.39 -7.93
C LEU A 445 -49.04 35.32 -7.48
N HIS A 446 -49.75 36.44 -7.48
CA HIS A 446 -51.16 36.45 -7.07
C HIS A 446 -52.13 35.80 -8.08
N ARG A 447 -51.73 35.59 -9.34
CA ARG A 447 -52.55 34.85 -10.31
C ARG A 447 -52.40 33.34 -10.13
N THR A 448 -51.17 32.85 -10.08
CA THR A 448 -50.87 31.40 -9.98
C THR A 448 -51.41 30.77 -8.70
N GLN A 449 -51.38 31.48 -7.56
CA GLN A 449 -51.91 30.96 -6.29
C GLN A 449 -53.44 30.72 -6.32
N SER A 450 -54.18 31.47 -7.14
CA SER A 450 -55.63 31.27 -7.34
C SER A 450 -55.96 30.12 -8.31
N GLN A 451 -55.06 29.81 -9.25
CA GLN A 451 -55.25 28.71 -10.20
C GLN A 451 -54.95 27.34 -9.57
N ALA A 452 -53.95 27.26 -8.70
CA ALA A 452 -53.62 26.01 -8.00
C ALA A 452 -54.75 25.51 -7.09
N SER A 453 -55.47 26.43 -6.43
CA SER A 453 -56.57 26.11 -5.52
C SER A 453 -57.86 25.68 -6.23
N SER A 454 -58.12 26.12 -7.45
CA SER A 454 -59.33 25.72 -8.20
C SER A 454 -59.28 24.28 -8.73
N HIS A 455 -58.09 23.77 -9.05
CA HIS A 455 -57.92 22.45 -9.67
C HIS A 455 -58.24 21.27 -8.73
N GLY A 456 -57.98 21.41 -7.42
CA GLY A 456 -58.38 20.40 -6.44
C GLY A 456 -59.90 20.30 -6.26
N ILE A 457 -60.61 21.43 -6.40
CA ILE A 457 -62.07 21.52 -6.22
C ILE A 457 -62.80 20.98 -7.47
N SER A 458 -62.31 21.27 -8.67
CA SER A 458 -62.90 20.76 -9.92
C SER A 458 -62.73 19.25 -10.11
N ALA A 459 -61.62 18.66 -9.64
CA ALA A 459 -61.43 17.21 -9.63
C ALA A 459 -62.50 16.48 -8.80
N LEU A 460 -62.87 17.03 -7.63
CA LEU A 460 -63.93 16.46 -6.79
C LEU A 460 -65.32 16.61 -7.43
N SER A 461 -65.58 17.73 -8.13
CA SER A 461 -66.81 17.94 -8.90
C SER A 461 -67.00 16.88 -10.00
N TRP A 462 -65.92 16.54 -10.74
CA TRP A 462 -65.94 15.51 -11.78
C TRP A 462 -66.29 14.11 -11.24
N VAL A 463 -65.79 13.75 -10.04
CA VAL A 463 -66.14 12.48 -9.39
C VAL A 463 -67.61 12.48 -8.95
N ALA A 464 -68.08 13.55 -8.30
CA ALA A 464 -69.46 13.65 -7.80
C ALA A 464 -70.52 13.55 -8.91
N GLY A 465 -70.32 14.21 -10.06
CA GLY A 465 -71.21 14.11 -11.22
C GLY A 465 -71.20 12.72 -11.88
N ARG A 466 -70.15 11.91 -11.68
CA ARG A 466 -70.07 10.54 -12.23
C ARG A 466 -70.76 9.49 -11.37
N ILE A 467 -71.21 9.86 -10.17
CA ILE A 467 -72.00 9.03 -9.24
C ILE A 467 -73.41 9.59 -8.99
N GLY A 468 -73.87 10.55 -9.81
CA GLY A 468 -75.22 11.12 -9.76
C GLY A 468 -75.47 12.05 -8.57
N TRP A 469 -74.43 12.69 -8.02
CA TRP A 469 -74.53 13.66 -6.93
C TRP A 469 -74.40 15.10 -7.47
N ASP A 470 -75.17 15.40 -8.51
CA ASP A 470 -75.05 16.61 -9.34
C ASP A 470 -75.18 17.91 -8.51
N ASP A 471 -76.10 17.90 -7.54
CA ASP A 471 -76.38 19.03 -6.64
C ASP A 471 -75.22 19.33 -5.65
N ALA A 472 -74.23 18.43 -5.53
CA ALA A 472 -72.96 18.69 -4.85
C ALA A 472 -71.86 19.12 -5.83
N ALA A 473 -71.82 18.52 -7.04
CA ALA A 473 -70.85 18.86 -8.08
C ALA A 473 -70.94 20.33 -8.52
N ASP A 474 -72.16 20.85 -8.68
CA ASP A 474 -72.44 22.22 -9.13
C ASP A 474 -72.12 23.29 -8.07
N ARG A 475 -72.17 22.94 -6.77
CA ARG A 475 -71.72 23.83 -5.67
C ARG A 475 -70.19 23.99 -5.68
N LEU A 476 -69.45 22.89 -5.85
CA LEU A 476 -67.99 22.90 -5.92
C LEU A 476 -67.49 23.74 -7.10
N ALA A 477 -68.14 23.62 -8.27
CA ALA A 477 -67.81 24.41 -9.45
C ALA A 477 -67.96 25.94 -9.23
N LYS A 478 -69.00 26.37 -8.51
CA LYS A 478 -69.29 27.80 -8.27
C LYS A 478 -68.34 28.45 -7.26
N GLU A 479 -67.78 27.69 -6.34
CA GLU A 479 -66.82 28.22 -5.36
C GLU A 479 -65.41 28.41 -5.95
N ALA A 480 -65.01 27.54 -6.89
CA ALA A 480 -63.74 27.64 -7.60
C ALA A 480 -63.56 28.96 -8.37
N GLU A 481 -64.61 29.45 -9.04
CA GLU A 481 -64.53 30.66 -9.89
C GLU A 481 -64.52 31.98 -9.10
N ARG A 482 -65.12 32.00 -7.90
CA ARG A 482 -65.00 33.12 -6.95
C ARG A 482 -63.57 33.30 -6.44
N THR A 483 -62.89 32.18 -6.22
CA THR A 483 -61.47 32.16 -5.78
C THR A 483 -60.56 32.76 -6.86
N ARG A 484 -60.83 32.45 -8.13
CA ARG A 484 -60.05 32.92 -9.28
C ARG A 484 -60.14 34.44 -9.49
N THR A 485 -61.37 34.98 -9.52
CA THR A 485 -61.62 36.41 -9.82
C THR A 485 -61.10 37.38 -8.76
N THR A 486 -60.96 36.94 -7.50
CA THR A 486 -60.46 37.78 -6.39
C THR A 486 -58.93 38.03 -6.47
N GLY A 487 -58.17 37.13 -7.12
CA GLY A 487 -56.71 37.25 -7.24
C GLY A 487 -56.26 38.32 -8.23
N GLU A 488 -56.96 38.45 -9.36
CA GLU A 488 -56.53 39.31 -10.48
C GLU A 488 -56.57 40.81 -10.16
N GLN A 489 -57.51 41.26 -9.33
CA GLN A 489 -57.65 42.68 -8.96
C GLN A 489 -56.47 43.20 -8.11
N ARG A 490 -55.85 42.35 -7.29
CA ARG A 490 -54.72 42.75 -6.41
C ARG A 490 -53.44 43.00 -7.21
N ALA A 491 -53.23 42.24 -8.28
CA ALA A 491 -52.04 42.33 -9.13
C ALA A 491 -51.85 43.68 -9.84
N VAL A 492 -52.93 44.44 -10.06
CA VAL A 492 -52.89 45.70 -10.83
C VAL A 492 -52.36 46.88 -10.00
N HIS A 493 -52.47 46.83 -8.67
CA HIS A 493 -52.21 48.01 -7.83
C HIS A 493 -50.71 48.26 -7.56
N ALA A 494 -49.93 47.20 -7.37
CA ALA A 494 -48.51 47.26 -7.00
C ALA A 494 -47.62 47.89 -8.10
N SER A 495 -47.91 47.60 -9.37
CA SER A 495 -47.09 47.99 -10.52
C SER A 495 -46.91 49.52 -10.70
N ARG A 496 -47.76 50.37 -10.09
CA ARG A 496 -47.71 51.82 -10.30
C ARG A 496 -46.76 52.58 -9.36
N GLN A 497 -46.33 51.97 -8.26
CA GLN A 497 -45.62 52.67 -7.20
C GLN A 497 -44.09 52.66 -7.38
N ALA A 498 -43.55 51.71 -8.15
CA ALA A 498 -42.10 51.48 -8.28
C ALA A 498 -41.35 52.47 -9.19
N HIS A 499 -42.02 53.14 -10.14
CA HIS A 499 -41.34 54.02 -11.11
C HIS A 499 -40.87 55.38 -10.54
N ALA A 500 -41.39 55.83 -9.39
CA ALA A 500 -41.18 57.21 -8.91
C ALA A 500 -39.81 57.47 -8.26
N ASP A 501 -39.21 56.48 -7.60
CA ASP A 501 -38.01 56.66 -6.76
C ASP A 501 -36.68 56.69 -7.54
N ALA A 502 -36.69 56.40 -8.85
CA ALA A 502 -35.49 56.08 -9.62
C ALA A 502 -34.60 57.28 -10.00
N GLU A 503 -35.07 58.52 -9.87
CA GLU A 503 -34.36 59.69 -10.43
C GLU A 503 -33.32 60.32 -9.49
N GLY A 504 -33.56 60.31 -8.17
CA GLY A 504 -32.82 61.12 -7.21
C GLY A 504 -31.34 60.76 -7.01
N THR A 505 -30.93 59.51 -7.29
CA THR A 505 -29.60 59.01 -6.89
C THR A 505 -28.46 59.43 -7.84
N ARG A 506 -28.76 59.98 -9.03
CA ARG A 506 -27.73 60.26 -10.05
C ARG A 506 -26.77 61.41 -9.71
N ALA A 507 -27.09 62.26 -8.74
CA ALA A 507 -26.46 63.58 -8.55
C ALA A 507 -25.17 63.62 -7.69
N PHE A 508 -24.74 62.52 -7.06
CA PHE A 508 -23.65 62.57 -6.05
C PHE A 508 -22.24 62.27 -6.58
N GLY A 509 -22.09 61.82 -7.84
CA GLY A 509 -20.84 61.22 -8.33
C GLY A 509 -19.67 62.17 -8.63
N GLU A 510 -19.89 63.48 -8.71
CA GLU A 510 -18.95 64.40 -9.38
C GLU A 510 -17.77 64.92 -8.54
N ARG A 511 -17.77 64.77 -7.21
CA ARG A 511 -16.81 65.51 -6.36
C ARG A 511 -15.62 64.71 -5.83
N THR A 512 -14.45 65.11 -6.35
CA THR A 512 -13.09 64.99 -5.78
C THR A 512 -12.30 63.71 -6.12
N ALA A 513 -11.02 63.90 -6.45
CA ALA A 513 -9.93 62.92 -6.54
C ALA A 513 -8.58 63.67 -6.64
N THR A 514 -7.60 63.40 -5.75
CA THR A 514 -6.22 63.97 -5.81
C THR A 514 -5.26 63.29 -4.81
N ALA A 515 -3.94 63.51 -5.01
CA ALA A 515 -2.77 63.25 -4.13
C ALA A 515 -2.07 61.86 -4.18
N ILE A 516 -0.74 61.86 -3.94
CA ILE A 516 0.32 60.89 -4.37
C ILE A 516 1.52 60.92 -3.37
N GLY A 517 2.35 59.86 -3.20
CA GLY A 517 3.77 60.03 -2.74
C GLY A 517 4.60 58.83 -2.15
N HIS A 518 5.50 58.26 -2.97
CA HIS A 518 6.88 57.70 -2.76
C HIS A 518 7.42 56.88 -1.53
N ASP A 519 8.01 55.71 -1.88
CA ASP A 519 9.33 55.07 -1.54
C ASP A 519 9.97 54.90 -0.14
N GLY A 520 10.70 53.78 0.06
CA GLY A 520 11.65 53.60 1.19
C GLY A 520 12.41 52.25 1.40
N GLN A 521 13.31 51.84 0.49
CA GLN A 521 14.44 50.87 0.70
C GLN A 521 14.18 49.34 0.94
N TRP A 522 15.25 48.54 0.75
CA TRP A 522 15.27 47.08 0.56
C TRP A 522 16.66 46.48 0.88
N VAL A 523 16.71 45.23 1.41
CA VAL A 523 17.72 44.17 1.12
C VAL A 523 17.49 42.93 2.01
N ALA A 524 17.31 43.12 3.33
CA ALA A 524 17.27 42.01 4.31
C ALA A 524 16.11 41.02 4.15
N GLY A 525 15.06 41.38 3.40
CA GLY A 525 13.82 40.60 3.34
C GLY A 525 13.76 39.47 2.30
N LYS A 526 14.67 39.34 1.33
CA LYS A 526 14.37 38.50 0.14
C LYS A 526 14.40 36.97 0.31
N LEU A 527 15.15 36.43 1.26
CA LEU A 527 15.06 34.99 1.60
C LEU A 527 13.87 34.69 2.53
N GLN A 528 13.59 35.58 3.48
CA GLN A 528 12.40 35.45 4.33
C GLN A 528 11.11 35.61 3.52
N ASN A 529 11.06 36.54 2.56
CA ASN A 529 9.92 36.73 1.67
C ASN A 529 9.75 35.62 0.63
N GLY A 530 10.74 34.77 0.35
CA GLY A 530 10.51 33.58 -0.48
C GLY A 530 9.50 32.65 0.22
N PHE A 531 9.86 32.21 1.43
CA PHE A 531 9.02 31.32 2.23
C PHE A 531 7.82 32.03 2.87
N ALA A 532 7.91 33.32 3.19
CA ALA A 532 6.76 34.09 3.67
C ALA A 532 5.79 34.48 2.56
N THR A 533 6.20 34.59 1.27
CA THR A 533 5.22 34.78 0.18
C THR A 533 4.58 33.46 -0.20
N ALA A 534 5.33 32.34 -0.25
CA ALA A 534 4.74 31.02 -0.42
C ALA A 534 3.78 30.70 0.75
N GLY A 535 4.23 30.87 1.99
CA GLY A 535 3.43 30.71 3.20
C GLY A 535 2.21 31.64 3.22
N ALA A 536 2.36 32.94 2.94
CA ALA A 536 1.23 33.87 2.92
C ALA A 536 0.30 33.71 1.71
N HIS A 537 0.75 33.14 0.58
CA HIS A 537 -0.16 32.76 -0.52
C HIS A 537 -0.92 31.46 -0.22
N VAL A 538 -0.32 30.57 0.56
CA VAL A 538 -0.99 29.38 1.10
C VAL A 538 -1.98 29.77 2.20
N ASP A 539 -1.62 30.63 3.16
CA ASP A 539 -2.53 31.18 4.16
C ASP A 539 -3.63 32.03 3.52
N HIS A 540 -3.32 32.96 2.59
CA HIS A 540 -4.39 33.66 1.85
C HIS A 540 -5.23 32.70 1.02
N GLY A 541 -4.67 31.60 0.50
CA GLY A 541 -5.44 30.55 -0.17
C GLY A 541 -6.42 29.86 0.77
N TYR A 542 -5.97 29.48 1.96
CA TYR A 542 -6.81 28.86 2.99
C TYR A 542 -7.83 29.82 3.59
N ASP A 543 -7.49 31.08 3.84
CA ASP A 543 -8.44 32.11 4.26
C ASP A 543 -9.42 32.48 3.15
N LEU A 544 -9.01 32.48 1.87
CA LEU A 544 -9.92 32.67 0.73
C LEU A 544 -10.90 31.49 0.61
N VAL A 545 -10.47 30.26 0.90
CA VAL A 545 -11.35 29.08 0.95
C VAL A 545 -12.25 29.12 2.18
N ALA A 546 -11.73 29.38 3.39
CA ALA A 546 -12.51 29.42 4.63
C ALA A 546 -13.53 30.58 4.64
N SER A 547 -13.14 31.76 4.13
CA SER A 547 -14.06 32.90 3.98
C SER A 547 -15.07 32.68 2.85
N LYS A 548 -14.71 32.00 1.75
CA LYS A 548 -15.70 31.57 0.74
C LYS A 548 -16.66 30.52 1.28
N VAL A 549 -16.20 29.55 2.07
CA VAL A 549 -17.10 28.57 2.73
C VAL A 549 -18.09 29.29 3.65
N LYS A 550 -17.65 30.24 4.48
CA LYS A 550 -18.54 31.09 5.29
C LYS A 550 -19.47 32.01 4.46
N GLY A 551 -19.00 32.52 3.32
CA GLY A 551 -19.75 33.44 2.46
C GLY A 551 -20.81 32.75 1.60
N VAL A 552 -20.47 31.58 1.02
CA VAL A 552 -21.37 30.78 0.18
C VAL A 552 -22.55 30.25 0.98
N THR A 553 -22.36 29.87 2.25
CA THR A 553 -23.46 29.47 3.15
C THR A 553 -24.42 30.61 3.53
N ALA A 554 -24.10 31.88 3.21
CA ALA A 554 -24.85 33.04 3.71
C ALA A 554 -25.69 33.79 2.64
N GLN A 555 -25.49 33.54 1.33
CA GLN A 555 -26.12 34.34 0.26
C GLN A 555 -26.68 33.53 -0.94
N ALA A 556 -27.04 32.26 -0.75
CA ALA A 556 -27.55 31.39 -1.82
C ALA A 556 -29.11 31.24 -1.93
N PRO A 557 -29.90 32.31 -2.22
CA PRO A 557 -31.25 32.12 -2.77
C PRO A 557 -31.41 32.42 -4.28
N ALA A 558 -30.45 33.08 -4.94
CA ALA A 558 -30.71 33.83 -6.18
C ALA A 558 -30.07 33.29 -7.48
N ALA A 559 -29.41 32.12 -7.46
CA ALA A 559 -28.75 31.54 -8.65
C ALA A 559 -29.21 30.11 -9.01
N MET A 560 -30.11 29.50 -8.22
CA MET A 560 -30.56 28.10 -8.34
C MET A 560 -31.89 27.97 -9.12
N ALA A 561 -32.09 28.76 -10.18
CA ALA A 561 -33.42 28.95 -10.78
C ALA A 561 -33.47 28.98 -12.34
N THR A 562 -32.54 28.32 -13.02
CA THR A 562 -32.76 27.88 -14.43
C THR A 562 -32.91 26.35 -14.51
N VAL A 563 -33.73 25.83 -13.58
CA VAL A 563 -34.41 24.52 -13.56
C VAL A 563 -33.67 23.34 -14.21
N GLY A 564 -32.86 22.61 -13.41
CA GLY A 564 -32.18 21.40 -13.88
C GLY A 564 -31.70 20.40 -12.81
N GLY A 565 -31.97 20.62 -11.51
CA GLY A 565 -31.55 19.66 -10.48
C GLY A 565 -31.72 20.13 -9.03
N ILE A 566 -32.80 19.71 -8.37
CA ILE A 566 -32.94 19.77 -6.91
C ILE A 566 -33.58 18.46 -6.42
N SER A 567 -32.81 17.64 -5.69
CA SER A 567 -33.33 16.59 -4.80
C SER A 567 -32.26 16.00 -3.86
N VAL A 568 -30.98 15.93 -4.27
CA VAL A 568 -29.94 15.18 -3.52
C VAL A 568 -28.90 16.06 -2.81
N GLY A 569 -28.52 17.23 -3.37
CA GLY A 569 -27.34 17.99 -2.93
C GLY A 569 -27.40 18.71 -1.57
N VAL A 570 -28.53 18.68 -0.86
CA VAL A 570 -28.75 19.49 0.37
C VAL A 570 -28.46 18.71 1.67
N GLY A 571 -28.51 17.37 1.64
CA GLY A 571 -28.39 16.55 2.86
C GLY A 571 -26.98 16.49 3.47
N THR A 572 -25.93 16.67 2.68
CA THR A 572 -24.54 16.36 3.09
C THR A 572 -23.74 17.56 3.60
N ALA A 573 -24.07 18.79 3.16
CA ALA A 573 -23.36 20.00 3.58
C ALA A 573 -23.59 20.39 5.06
N ALA A 574 -24.64 19.85 5.70
CA ALA A 574 -25.02 20.17 7.08
C ALA A 574 -24.16 19.47 8.15
N ALA A 575 -23.25 18.56 7.77
CA ALA A 575 -22.51 17.71 8.71
C ALA A 575 -21.32 18.39 9.42
N THR A 576 -20.85 19.55 8.94
CA THR A 576 -19.55 20.11 9.34
C THR A 576 -19.59 21.62 9.64
N HIS A 577 -19.80 21.97 10.93
CA HIS A 577 -19.75 23.32 11.56
C HIS A 577 -21.05 24.17 11.44
N VAL A 578 -21.65 24.72 12.51
CA VAL A 578 -21.42 24.58 13.97
C VAL A 578 -22.73 24.14 14.72
N PRO A 579 -23.52 24.91 15.54
CA PRO A 579 -24.54 24.28 16.40
C PRO A 579 -26.01 24.78 16.26
N THR A 580 -26.97 23.93 16.67
CA THR A 580 -28.20 24.31 17.40
C THR A 580 -28.77 23.08 18.10
N GLY A 581 -29.07 23.18 19.41
CA GLY A 581 -30.03 22.32 20.10
C GLY A 581 -29.73 20.82 20.35
N VAL A 582 -29.05 20.52 21.46
CA VAL A 582 -29.10 19.24 22.23
C VAL A 582 -28.34 18.02 21.63
N LEU A 583 -27.94 17.10 22.50
CA LEU A 583 -26.90 16.05 22.36
C LEU A 583 -27.50 14.61 22.43
N PRO A 584 -26.73 13.51 22.23
CA PRO A 584 -25.30 13.34 21.85
C PRO A 584 -25.13 12.73 20.43
N SER A 585 -23.95 12.44 19.87
CA SER A 585 -22.60 12.21 20.42
C SER A 585 -21.47 12.87 19.61
N ASP A 586 -20.34 13.14 20.27
CA ASP A 586 -19.31 14.06 19.73
C ASP A 586 -18.01 13.40 19.24
N ALA A 587 -17.78 12.10 19.47
CA ALA A 587 -16.51 11.44 19.17
C ALA A 587 -16.11 11.51 17.68
N VAL A 588 -17.04 11.19 16.77
CA VAL A 588 -16.83 11.22 15.31
C VAL A 588 -16.65 12.66 14.78
N LYS A 589 -17.26 13.64 15.46
CA LYS A 589 -17.12 15.06 15.11
C LYS A 589 -15.74 15.56 15.51
N LEU A 590 -15.23 15.12 16.67
CA LEU A 590 -13.88 15.39 17.13
C LEU A 590 -12.81 14.64 16.31
N SER A 591 -13.05 13.40 15.87
CA SER A 591 -12.07 12.65 15.06
C SER A 591 -11.80 13.34 13.73
N ASN A 592 -12.84 13.73 13.01
CA ASN A 592 -12.69 14.31 11.67
C ASN A 592 -12.06 15.71 11.75
N LEU A 593 -12.46 16.51 12.75
CA LEU A 593 -11.86 17.82 13.02
C LEU A 593 -10.39 17.70 13.47
N ALA A 594 -10.05 16.67 14.27
CA ALA A 594 -8.68 16.36 14.65
C ALA A 594 -7.83 15.81 13.48
N GLN A 595 -8.41 15.03 12.56
CA GLN A 595 -7.76 14.57 11.34
C GLN A 595 -7.46 15.76 10.42
N SER A 596 -8.44 16.64 10.14
CA SER A 596 -8.21 17.87 9.38
C SER A 596 -7.16 18.76 10.05
N ALA A 597 -7.20 18.91 11.38
CA ALA A 597 -6.19 19.68 12.11
C ALA A 597 -4.81 18.99 12.15
N ARG A 598 -4.70 17.66 12.00
CA ARG A 598 -3.43 16.95 11.84
C ARG A 598 -2.88 17.14 10.41
N LEU A 599 -3.72 16.96 9.39
CA LEU A 599 -3.41 17.23 7.98
C LEU A 599 -2.87 18.66 7.80
N ILE A 600 -3.61 19.68 8.28
CA ILE A 600 -3.23 21.10 8.16
C ILE A 600 -1.91 21.41 8.89
N ARG A 601 -1.66 20.83 10.08
CA ARG A 601 -0.40 21.05 10.82
C ARG A 601 0.80 20.31 10.21
N ASN A 602 0.57 19.15 9.60
CA ASN A 602 1.66 18.28 9.13
C ASN A 602 2.06 18.55 7.68
N ILE A 603 1.16 19.06 6.82
CA ILE A 603 1.42 19.24 5.39
C ILE A 603 2.55 20.24 5.09
N GLY A 604 2.58 21.40 5.77
CA GLY A 604 3.65 22.38 5.62
C GLY A 604 5.04 21.82 5.96
N PRO A 605 5.24 21.27 7.18
CA PRO A 605 6.49 20.60 7.56
C PRO A 605 6.89 19.43 6.66
N ALA A 606 5.94 18.60 6.22
CA ALA A 606 6.20 17.45 5.35
C ALA A 606 6.74 17.87 3.97
N PHE A 607 6.08 18.81 3.30
CA PHE A 607 6.57 19.34 2.02
C PHE A 607 7.89 20.11 2.16
N GLY A 608 8.07 20.86 3.27
CA GLY A 608 9.32 21.57 3.56
C GLY A 608 10.52 20.62 3.71
N GLU A 609 10.41 19.61 4.57
CA GLU A 609 11.48 18.63 4.78
C GLU A 609 11.66 17.71 3.56
N ALA A 610 10.61 17.30 2.85
CA ALA A 610 10.74 16.52 1.62
C ALA A 610 11.41 17.32 0.48
N THR A 611 11.24 18.64 0.43
CA THR A 611 11.99 19.52 -0.48
C THR A 611 13.46 19.60 -0.05
N ALA A 612 13.76 19.70 1.25
CA ALA A 612 15.13 19.70 1.75
C ALA A 612 15.86 18.35 1.53
N ARG A 613 15.12 17.23 1.55
CA ARG A 613 15.64 15.89 1.20
C ARG A 613 15.97 15.72 -0.29
N HIS A 614 15.38 16.54 -1.16
CA HIS A 614 15.62 16.51 -2.60
C HIS A 614 17.01 17.05 -2.98
N GLY A 615 17.56 17.98 -2.17
CA GLY A 615 18.78 18.74 -2.46
C GLY A 615 20.08 17.91 -2.47
N MET A 616 20.96 18.22 -3.43
CA MET A 616 22.21 17.50 -3.64
C MET A 616 23.21 17.69 -2.50
N ALA A 617 23.53 18.94 -2.15
CA ALA A 617 24.54 19.26 -1.14
C ALA A 617 24.03 19.03 0.29
N GLU A 618 22.73 19.29 0.50
CA GLU A 618 22.05 19.23 1.79
C GLU A 618 21.69 17.79 2.21
N THR A 619 21.51 16.89 1.23
CA THR A 619 21.02 15.53 1.51
C THR A 619 21.67 14.44 0.67
N VAL A 620 21.63 14.49 -0.66
CA VAL A 620 22.09 13.35 -1.49
C VAL A 620 23.56 13.01 -1.23
N ILE A 621 24.44 14.02 -1.25
CA ILE A 621 25.88 13.85 -1.02
C ILE A 621 26.17 13.29 0.39
N PRO A 622 25.68 13.89 1.50
CA PRO A 622 25.79 13.29 2.83
C PRO A 622 25.25 11.86 2.96
N SER A 623 24.24 11.50 2.16
CA SER A 623 23.63 10.17 2.17
C SER A 623 24.48 9.14 1.42
N LEU A 624 25.08 9.52 0.28
CA LEU A 624 26.11 8.72 -0.41
C LEU A 624 27.37 8.57 0.45
N ASP A 625 27.85 9.64 1.08
CA ASP A 625 28.99 9.60 2.01
C ASP A 625 28.76 8.57 3.13
N SER A 626 27.55 8.52 3.71
CA SER A 626 27.18 7.57 4.76
C SER A 626 27.13 6.11 4.31
N GLU A 627 26.74 5.85 3.08
CA GLU A 627 26.67 4.49 2.52
C GLU A 627 28.06 4.03 2.06
N LEU A 628 28.92 4.91 1.55
CA LEU A 628 30.32 4.59 1.29
C LEU A 628 31.06 4.18 2.57
N ILE A 629 30.93 4.94 3.67
CA ILE A 629 31.53 4.57 4.97
C ILE A 629 31.05 3.18 5.42
N ARG A 630 29.78 2.84 5.19
CA ARG A 630 29.20 1.52 5.48
C ARG A 630 29.79 0.42 4.59
N GLN A 631 29.88 0.65 3.28
CA GLN A 631 30.39 -0.35 2.33
C GLN A 631 31.91 -0.55 2.50
N GLU A 632 32.70 0.49 2.72
CA GLU A 632 34.14 0.36 3.01
C GLU A 632 34.40 -0.45 4.28
N ALA A 633 33.62 -0.21 5.35
CA ALA A 633 33.75 -0.96 6.61
C ALA A 633 33.34 -2.44 6.49
N ALA A 634 32.57 -2.81 5.46
CA ALA A 634 32.29 -4.20 5.10
C ALA A 634 33.39 -4.77 4.18
N ALA A 635 33.83 -4.01 3.18
CA ALA A 635 34.86 -4.38 2.23
C ALA A 635 36.20 -4.73 2.90
N ARG A 636 36.68 -3.88 3.81
CA ARG A 636 37.95 -4.09 4.53
C ARG A 636 37.95 -5.40 5.32
N LYS A 637 36.80 -5.79 5.89
CA LYS A 637 36.62 -7.08 6.60
C LYS A 637 36.68 -8.30 5.69
N LEU A 638 36.15 -8.22 4.47
CA LEU A 638 36.24 -9.30 3.47
C LEU A 638 37.67 -9.49 2.97
N VAL A 639 38.40 -8.38 2.76
CA VAL A 639 39.83 -8.40 2.43
C VAL A 639 40.66 -9.02 3.55
N GLU A 640 40.46 -8.58 4.80
CA GLU A 640 41.12 -9.15 5.98
C GLU A 640 40.84 -10.66 6.13
N GLN A 641 39.60 -11.09 5.86
CA GLN A 641 39.21 -12.51 5.88
C GLN A 641 39.98 -13.34 4.84
N HIS A 642 40.22 -12.79 3.64
CA HIS A 642 40.90 -13.51 2.56
C HIS A 642 42.43 -13.51 2.67
N GLN A 643 43.04 -12.43 3.18
CA GLN A 643 44.48 -12.39 3.45
C GLN A 643 44.89 -13.51 4.45
N ARG A 644 44.01 -13.83 5.41
CA ARG A 644 44.15 -14.98 6.32
C ARG A 644 44.07 -16.35 5.63
N ILE A 645 43.51 -16.44 4.42
CA ILE A 645 43.34 -17.69 3.65
C ILE A 645 44.52 -17.92 2.69
N GLN A 646 45.04 -16.88 2.03
CA GLN A 646 46.12 -17.03 1.04
C GLN A 646 47.53 -17.29 1.64
N HIS A 647 47.77 -16.96 2.91
CA HIS A 647 49.09 -17.10 3.57
C HIS A 647 49.15 -18.19 4.68
N PRO A 648 48.84 -19.47 4.38
CA PRO A 648 48.82 -20.53 5.40
C PRO A 648 50.21 -20.96 5.89
N GLU A 649 51.29 -20.67 5.14
CA GLU A 649 52.67 -21.02 5.51
C GLU A 649 53.33 -19.97 6.43
N ASP A 650 52.96 -18.69 6.34
CA ASP A 650 53.31 -17.71 7.38
C ASP A 650 52.62 -18.07 8.71
N GLY A 651 51.39 -18.60 8.63
CA GLY A 651 50.70 -19.30 9.72
C GLY A 651 51.38 -20.58 10.23
N ARG A 652 52.42 -21.11 9.55
CA ARG A 652 53.27 -22.21 10.06
C ARG A 652 54.49 -21.73 10.84
N ARG A 653 54.80 -20.43 10.82
CA ARG A 653 55.67 -19.80 11.83
C ARG A 653 54.86 -19.16 12.96
N ALA A 654 53.69 -18.61 12.65
CA ALA A 654 52.73 -18.08 13.63
C ALA A 654 51.72 -19.16 14.07
N GLY A 655 52.21 -20.24 14.70
CA GLY A 655 51.39 -21.40 15.06
C GLY A 655 50.44 -21.16 16.25
N VAL A 656 49.24 -20.63 15.97
CA VAL A 656 48.08 -20.63 16.89
C VAL A 656 46.83 -21.09 16.13
N ALA A 657 45.85 -21.67 16.83
CA ALA A 657 44.69 -22.35 16.24
C ALA A 657 43.75 -21.43 15.45
N ALA A 658 43.01 -22.02 14.50
CA ALA A 658 42.06 -21.33 13.63
C ALA A 658 40.95 -20.61 14.41
N GLU A 659 40.64 -19.38 14.01
CA GLU A 659 39.53 -18.60 14.57
C GLU A 659 38.18 -19.05 13.99
N PRO A 660 37.15 -19.28 14.84
CA PRO A 660 35.78 -19.54 14.38
C PRO A 660 35.11 -18.27 13.85
N ALA A 661 34.07 -18.43 13.04
CA ALA A 661 33.46 -17.32 12.31
C ALA A 661 32.61 -16.36 13.16
N ALA A 662 32.82 -15.07 12.88
CA ALA A 662 31.92 -13.92 13.07
C ALA A 662 31.73 -13.29 14.47
N ARG A 663 31.32 -12.01 14.39
CA ARG A 663 30.69 -11.11 15.40
C ARG A 663 31.61 -10.17 16.20
N GLY A 664 31.02 -9.02 16.55
CA GLY A 664 31.43 -8.14 17.64
C GLY A 664 32.52 -7.09 17.34
N PRO A 665 32.57 -6.00 18.10
CA PRO A 665 33.84 -5.41 18.53
C PRO A 665 34.60 -6.42 19.42
N GLY A 666 35.92 -6.37 19.46
CA GLY A 666 36.72 -7.28 20.30
C GLY A 666 36.65 -6.93 21.79
N ILE A 667 36.98 -7.86 22.70
CA ILE A 667 37.02 -7.59 24.16
C ILE A 667 37.96 -6.40 24.53
N ASN A 668 38.91 -6.08 23.66
CA ASN A 668 39.85 -4.97 23.75
C ASN A 668 39.39 -3.66 23.07
N ASP A 669 38.17 -3.61 22.53
CA ASP A 669 37.55 -2.45 21.91
C ASP A 669 36.56 -1.79 22.90
N PRO A 670 36.56 -0.45 23.08
CA PRO A 670 35.65 0.26 23.98
C PRO A 670 34.15 0.04 23.75
N GLY A 671 33.75 -0.43 22.56
CA GLY A 671 32.37 -0.80 22.22
C GLY A 671 31.94 -2.20 22.70
N HIS A 672 32.85 -3.03 23.22
CA HIS A 672 32.52 -4.34 23.77
C HIS A 672 31.99 -4.24 25.21
N THR A 673 30.93 -4.99 25.51
CA THR A 673 30.19 -4.90 26.77
C THR A 673 31.04 -5.19 28.02
N ASP A 674 32.11 -5.99 27.89
CA ASP A 674 33.05 -6.32 28.96
C ASP A 674 34.40 -5.62 28.86
N TYR A 675 34.54 -4.61 28.01
CA TYR A 675 35.79 -3.82 27.88
C TYR A 675 36.29 -3.28 29.24
N ARG A 676 35.41 -2.99 30.19
CA ARG A 676 35.79 -2.56 31.55
C ARG A 676 36.60 -3.61 32.32
N LEU A 677 36.32 -4.90 32.12
CA LEU A 677 37.13 -5.99 32.69
C LEU A 677 38.47 -6.10 31.97
N PHE A 678 38.47 -6.04 30.64
CA PHE A 678 39.70 -6.07 29.85
C PHE A 678 40.65 -4.91 30.20
N ASN A 679 40.17 -3.67 30.19
CA ASN A 679 40.96 -2.48 30.52
C ASN A 679 41.54 -2.54 31.95
N GLY A 680 40.78 -3.08 32.92
CA GLY A 680 41.27 -3.31 34.27
C GLY A 680 42.41 -4.34 34.33
N ALA A 681 42.27 -5.46 33.59
CA ALA A 681 43.35 -6.43 33.46
C ALA A 681 44.57 -5.86 32.72
N GLN A 682 44.35 -5.14 31.61
CA GLN A 682 45.38 -4.54 30.78
C GLN A 682 46.20 -3.53 31.56
N THR A 683 45.55 -2.60 32.27
CA THR A 683 46.21 -1.63 33.17
C THR A 683 47.10 -2.33 34.20
N GLY A 684 46.62 -3.42 34.81
CA GLY A 684 47.40 -4.18 35.78
C GLY A 684 48.59 -4.95 35.18
N VAL A 685 48.40 -5.61 34.03
CA VAL A 685 49.49 -6.33 33.33
C VAL A 685 50.54 -5.35 32.80
N HIS A 686 50.12 -4.21 32.24
CA HIS A 686 51.05 -3.17 31.76
C HIS A 686 51.85 -2.55 32.91
N ALA A 687 51.24 -2.37 34.09
CA ALA A 687 51.95 -1.94 35.29
C ALA A 687 52.97 -3.01 35.78
N LEU A 688 52.63 -4.30 35.68
CA LEU A 688 53.58 -5.40 35.97
C LEU A 688 54.74 -5.44 34.97
N ASP A 689 54.50 -5.22 33.68
CA ASP A 689 55.57 -5.12 32.67
C ASP A 689 56.49 -3.92 32.98
N ALA A 690 55.93 -2.74 33.22
CA ALA A 690 56.68 -1.54 33.57
C ALA A 690 57.53 -1.72 34.84
N ALA A 691 57.00 -2.37 35.87
CA ALA A 691 57.73 -2.70 37.11
C ALA A 691 58.92 -3.67 36.88
N HIS A 692 58.92 -4.40 35.76
CA HIS A 692 59.99 -5.31 35.35
C HIS A 692 60.86 -4.75 34.20
N ASN A 693 60.77 -3.44 33.89
CA ASN A 693 61.42 -2.80 32.74
C ASN A 693 61.09 -3.45 31.38
N ARG A 694 59.90 -4.04 31.25
CA ARG A 694 59.35 -4.55 29.99
C ARG A 694 58.44 -3.50 29.34
N VAL A 695 58.43 -3.47 28.02
CA VAL A 695 57.46 -2.69 27.23
C VAL A 695 56.22 -3.55 26.99
N PRO A 696 55.01 -3.10 27.37
CA PRO A 696 53.79 -3.84 27.10
C PRO A 696 53.61 -4.12 25.60
N ASN A 697 53.09 -5.29 25.27
CA ASN A 697 52.95 -5.77 23.89
C ASN A 697 51.76 -6.71 23.75
N LEU A 698 51.58 -7.32 22.58
CA LEU A 698 50.45 -8.21 22.29
C LEU A 698 50.31 -9.38 23.30
N GLN A 699 51.41 -9.91 23.85
CA GLN A 699 51.35 -10.97 24.87
C GLN A 699 50.86 -10.44 26.23
N SER A 700 51.16 -9.18 26.56
CA SER A 700 50.60 -8.46 27.72
C SER A 700 49.08 -8.33 27.58
N ASP A 701 48.60 -7.99 26.37
CA ASP A 701 47.17 -7.85 26.08
C ASP A 701 46.46 -9.20 25.99
N GLN A 702 47.10 -10.24 25.44
CA GLN A 702 46.60 -11.62 25.44
C GLN A 702 46.42 -12.15 26.87
N LEU A 703 47.40 -11.91 27.75
CA LEU A 703 47.29 -12.21 29.19
C LEU A 703 46.15 -11.42 29.86
N ALA A 704 45.97 -10.15 29.51
CA ALA A 704 44.84 -9.35 29.99
C ALA A 704 43.47 -9.88 29.50
N GLY A 705 43.38 -10.36 28.26
CA GLY A 705 42.20 -11.01 27.70
C GLY A 705 41.85 -12.30 28.44
N ALA A 706 42.84 -13.16 28.69
CA ALA A 706 42.66 -14.38 29.48
C ALA A 706 42.23 -14.09 30.93
N LEU A 707 42.83 -13.08 31.58
CA LEU A 707 42.43 -12.62 32.91
C LEU A 707 40.99 -12.08 32.94
N ALA A 708 40.58 -11.29 31.94
CA ALA A 708 39.23 -10.75 31.86
C ALA A 708 38.17 -11.85 31.68
N VAL A 709 38.44 -12.88 30.86
CA VAL A 709 37.58 -14.06 30.72
C VAL A 709 37.43 -14.80 32.04
N GLN A 710 38.53 -15.09 32.75
CA GLN A 710 38.42 -15.80 34.02
C GLN A 710 37.76 -14.94 35.11
N ALA A 711 38.03 -13.64 35.15
CA ALA A 711 37.34 -12.70 36.04
C ALA A 711 35.82 -12.70 35.82
N LYS A 712 35.35 -12.70 34.57
CA LYS A 712 33.93 -12.82 34.22
C LYS A 712 33.32 -14.15 34.71
N ARG A 713 34.07 -15.26 34.61
CA ARG A 713 33.66 -16.60 35.10
C ARG A 713 33.51 -16.63 36.63
N GLU A 714 34.51 -16.14 37.36
CA GLU A 714 34.50 -16.09 38.84
C GLU A 714 33.57 -15.00 39.42
N GLY A 715 32.88 -14.23 38.57
CA GLY A 715 31.90 -13.23 39.01
C GLY A 715 32.52 -11.94 39.56
N LEU A 716 33.63 -11.49 38.97
CA LEU A 716 34.16 -10.13 39.15
C LEU A 716 33.50 -9.19 38.12
N GLU A 717 33.16 -7.97 38.55
CA GLU A 717 32.60 -6.91 37.69
C GLU A 717 33.63 -5.83 37.32
N SER A 718 34.77 -5.85 38.00
CA SER A 718 35.93 -4.98 37.76
C SER A 718 37.20 -5.67 38.24
N ILE A 719 38.33 -5.33 37.63
CA ILE A 719 39.67 -5.69 38.08
C ILE A 719 40.34 -4.38 38.50
N SER A 720 40.76 -4.29 39.76
CA SER A 720 41.45 -3.12 40.30
C SER A 720 42.97 -3.28 40.28
N HIS A 721 43.49 -4.48 40.50
CA HIS A 721 44.92 -4.80 40.49
C HIS A 721 45.17 -6.14 39.79
N VAL A 722 46.36 -6.32 39.23
CA VAL A 722 46.88 -7.62 38.80
C VAL A 722 48.19 -7.89 39.54
N VAL A 723 48.36 -9.09 40.08
CA VAL A 723 49.49 -9.50 40.93
C VAL A 723 50.08 -10.81 40.40
N LEU A 724 51.40 -11.01 40.49
CA LEU A 724 52.05 -12.29 40.15
C LEU A 724 52.24 -13.18 41.39
N SER A 725 52.31 -14.49 41.19
CA SER A 725 52.86 -15.42 42.19
C SER A 725 54.37 -15.23 42.39
N ASP A 726 54.92 -15.69 43.51
CA ASP A 726 56.36 -15.57 43.85
C ASP A 726 57.30 -16.25 42.84
N ASP A 727 56.81 -17.27 42.12
CA ASP A 727 57.50 -17.99 41.04
C ASP A 727 57.21 -17.40 39.64
N HIS A 728 56.40 -16.34 39.57
CA HIS A 728 55.90 -15.66 38.37
C HIS A 728 55.11 -16.57 37.39
N SER A 729 54.69 -17.78 37.81
CA SER A 729 53.94 -18.71 36.94
C SER A 729 52.48 -18.32 36.72
N ARG A 730 51.89 -17.54 37.64
CA ARG A 730 50.46 -17.16 37.62
C ARG A 730 50.26 -15.66 37.80
N ALA A 731 49.27 -15.13 37.09
CA ALA A 731 48.74 -13.79 37.27
C ALA A 731 47.36 -13.86 37.93
N PHE A 732 47.12 -13.01 38.92
CA PHE A 732 45.89 -12.89 39.70
C PHE A 732 45.26 -11.53 39.46
N ALA A 733 44.07 -11.49 38.85
CA ALA A 733 43.22 -10.32 38.81
C ALA A 733 42.44 -10.21 40.12
N VAL A 734 42.46 -9.04 40.77
CA VAL A 734 41.84 -8.78 42.09
C VAL A 734 40.88 -7.61 42.00
N ASP A 735 39.72 -7.72 42.65
CA ASP A 735 38.62 -6.74 42.61
C ASP A 735 38.81 -5.52 43.53
N THR A 736 39.84 -5.51 44.36
CA THR A 736 40.14 -4.48 45.38
C THR A 736 41.62 -4.10 45.39
N PRO A 737 41.98 -2.82 45.67
CA PRO A 737 43.37 -2.41 45.89
C PRO A 737 43.94 -2.88 47.24
N ASP A 738 43.10 -3.21 48.24
CA ASP A 738 43.58 -3.80 49.49
C ASP A 738 43.73 -5.32 49.32
N LEU A 739 44.95 -5.75 49.02
CA LEU A 739 45.30 -7.16 48.91
C LEU A 739 45.11 -7.95 50.22
N ASN A 740 44.97 -7.30 51.39
CA ASN A 740 44.69 -7.96 52.66
C ASN A 740 43.20 -8.03 53.01
N ALA A 741 42.30 -7.46 52.19
CA ALA A 741 40.87 -7.43 52.48
C ALA A 741 40.27 -8.85 52.57
N ALA A 742 39.57 -9.13 53.68
CA ALA A 742 38.97 -10.42 53.99
C ALA A 742 37.87 -10.89 53.00
N HIS A 743 37.42 -10.01 52.09
CA HIS A 743 36.38 -10.27 51.09
C HIS A 743 36.86 -10.12 49.64
N ARG A 744 38.18 -10.02 49.40
CA ARG A 744 38.75 -9.88 48.04
C ARG A 744 38.32 -11.04 47.13
N ARG A 745 37.70 -10.74 45.98
CA ARG A 745 37.52 -11.72 44.91
C ARG A 745 38.74 -11.69 44.01
N HIS A 746 39.12 -12.86 43.52
CA HIS A 746 40.25 -12.99 42.60
C HIS A 746 39.99 -14.08 41.57
N ALA A 747 40.45 -13.84 40.36
CA ALA A 747 40.55 -14.81 39.29
C ALA A 747 42.02 -14.95 38.90
N HIS A 748 42.45 -16.11 38.41
CA HIS A 748 43.85 -16.32 38.03
C HIS A 748 44.00 -17.13 36.74
N VAL A 749 45.10 -16.88 36.04
CA VAL A 749 45.53 -17.66 34.87
C VAL A 749 47.02 -17.96 34.98
N GLU A 750 47.46 -19.07 34.39
CA GLU A 750 48.89 -19.33 34.21
C GLU A 750 49.44 -18.38 33.15
N VAL A 751 50.54 -17.68 33.45
CA VAL A 751 51.06 -16.57 32.63
C VAL A 751 51.38 -17.04 31.22
N ALA A 752 52.05 -18.19 31.09
CA ALA A 752 52.39 -18.77 29.79
C ALA A 752 51.16 -19.18 28.96
N ALA A 753 50.08 -19.62 29.60
CA ALA A 753 48.83 -19.96 28.91
C ALA A 753 48.05 -18.70 28.49
N GLY A 754 47.99 -17.69 29.36
CA GLY A 754 47.34 -16.41 29.06
C GLY A 754 48.04 -15.66 27.94
N MET A 755 49.38 -15.57 27.97
CA MET A 755 50.20 -14.98 26.91
C MET A 755 50.13 -15.74 25.58
N ALA A 756 49.66 -16.98 25.56
CA ALA A 756 49.46 -17.79 24.36
C ALA A 756 48.00 -17.78 23.84
N GLN A 757 47.04 -17.24 24.60
CA GLN A 757 45.63 -17.20 24.19
C GLN A 757 45.33 -15.95 23.35
N PRO A 758 44.85 -16.07 22.10
CA PRO A 758 44.45 -14.91 21.31
C PRO A 758 43.39 -14.03 21.98
N LEU A 759 43.44 -12.72 21.70
CA LEU A 759 42.39 -11.79 22.10
C LEU A 759 41.03 -12.19 21.49
N SER A 760 41.00 -12.63 20.24
CA SER A 760 39.83 -13.20 19.56
C SER A 760 39.24 -14.43 20.27
N ALA A 761 40.10 -15.36 20.70
CA ALA A 761 39.69 -16.51 21.51
C ALA A 761 39.16 -16.08 22.89
N SER A 762 39.62 -14.95 23.42
CA SER A 762 39.13 -14.35 24.67
C SER A 762 37.76 -13.67 24.45
N THR A 763 37.58 -12.92 23.36
CA THR A 763 36.29 -12.37 22.90
C THR A 763 35.26 -13.48 22.73
N ALA A 764 35.56 -14.52 21.95
CA ALA A 764 34.65 -15.64 21.73
C ALA A 764 34.27 -16.38 23.03
N GLN A 765 35.21 -16.51 23.98
CA GLN A 765 34.92 -17.09 25.30
C GLN A 765 34.02 -16.20 26.16
N ILE A 766 34.21 -14.87 26.16
CA ILE A 766 33.36 -13.97 26.95
C ILE A 766 31.98 -13.77 26.33
N ASP A 767 31.90 -13.72 25.00
CA ASP A 767 30.63 -13.66 24.26
C ASP A 767 29.80 -14.95 24.45
N ALA A 768 30.45 -16.12 24.48
CA ALA A 768 29.78 -17.36 24.83
C ALA A 768 29.23 -17.36 26.28
N ILE A 769 29.95 -16.74 27.23
CA ILE A 769 29.46 -16.55 28.60
C ILE A 769 28.28 -15.58 28.63
N ASN A 770 28.34 -14.48 27.87
CA ASN A 770 27.25 -13.50 27.77
C ASN A 770 26.00 -14.11 27.13
N ALA A 771 26.10 -14.73 25.95
CA ALA A 771 24.98 -15.40 25.30
C ALA A 771 24.35 -16.51 26.17
N SER A 772 25.16 -17.25 26.94
CA SER A 772 24.66 -18.24 27.90
C SER A 772 23.89 -17.59 29.06
N ARG A 773 24.34 -16.43 29.56
CA ARG A 773 23.63 -15.65 30.59
C ARG A 773 22.36 -15.01 30.04
N GLU A 774 22.39 -14.46 28.82
CA GLU A 774 21.23 -13.89 28.13
C GLU A 774 20.16 -14.96 27.88
N GLN A 775 20.54 -16.16 27.42
CA GLN A 775 19.59 -17.27 27.24
C GLN A 775 18.98 -17.71 28.59
N ALA A 776 19.79 -17.81 29.65
CA ALA A 776 19.28 -18.12 30.99
C ALA A 776 18.35 -17.01 31.55
N GLN A 777 18.67 -15.75 31.31
CA GLN A 777 17.82 -14.60 31.67
C GLN A 777 16.51 -14.58 30.86
N GLY A 778 16.56 -14.89 29.56
CA GLY A 778 15.38 -14.99 28.70
C GLY A 778 14.43 -16.11 29.12
N VAL A 779 14.97 -17.29 29.46
CA VAL A 779 14.17 -18.39 30.04
C VAL A 779 13.60 -18.01 31.41
N SER A 780 14.38 -17.34 32.26
CA SER A 780 13.90 -16.82 33.56
C SER A 780 12.78 -15.79 33.39
N LEU A 781 12.89 -14.88 32.42
CA LEU A 781 11.86 -13.87 32.14
C LEU A 781 10.58 -14.52 31.59
N ALA A 782 10.71 -15.50 30.68
CA ALA A 782 9.57 -16.27 30.18
C ALA A 782 8.89 -17.09 31.29
N GLN A 783 9.65 -17.64 32.24
CA GLN A 783 9.11 -18.34 33.41
C GLN A 783 8.39 -17.37 34.37
N GLN A 784 8.93 -16.17 34.58
CA GLN A 784 8.28 -15.10 35.36
C GLN A 784 6.98 -14.62 34.70
N GLN A 785 6.98 -14.42 33.39
CA GLN A 785 5.78 -14.09 32.61
C GLN A 785 4.74 -15.21 32.71
N PHE A 786 5.14 -16.47 32.57
CA PHE A 786 4.24 -17.62 32.75
C PHE A 786 3.61 -17.65 34.16
N GLN A 787 4.43 -17.42 35.20
CA GLN A 787 3.95 -17.34 36.59
C GLN A 787 3.00 -16.15 36.83
N GLN A 788 3.24 -15.00 36.19
CA GLN A 788 2.34 -13.86 36.22
C GLN A 788 1.00 -14.19 35.55
N GLN A 789 1.01 -14.74 34.34
CA GLN A 789 -0.21 -15.12 33.62
C GLN A 789 -1.01 -16.21 34.36
N ALA A 790 -0.33 -17.11 35.07
CA ALA A 790 -0.96 -18.07 35.97
C ALA A 790 -1.61 -17.40 37.20
N ALA A 791 -0.96 -16.39 37.79
CA ALA A 791 -1.51 -15.61 38.91
C ALA A 791 -2.68 -14.71 38.49
N GLU A 792 -2.72 -14.28 37.23
CA GLU A 792 -3.85 -13.56 36.61
C GLU A 792 -5.04 -14.50 36.27
N GLY A 793 -4.88 -15.81 36.47
CA GLY A 793 -5.97 -16.80 36.40
C GLY A 793 -6.15 -17.48 35.04
N HIS A 794 -5.20 -17.36 34.13
CA HIS A 794 -5.24 -18.08 32.86
C HIS A 794 -5.03 -19.59 33.04
N THR A 795 -5.77 -20.40 32.28
CA THR A 795 -5.80 -21.87 32.38
C THR A 795 -5.13 -22.57 31.19
N HIS A 796 -4.80 -21.81 30.14
CA HIS A 796 -4.04 -22.24 28.98
C HIS A 796 -3.12 -21.09 28.57
N ILE A 797 -1.83 -21.20 28.89
CA ILE A 797 -0.84 -20.17 28.59
C ILE A 797 0.03 -20.67 27.44
N PRO A 798 0.12 -19.95 26.30
CA PRO A 798 0.98 -20.33 25.19
C PRO A 798 2.46 -20.14 25.58
N VAL A 799 3.21 -21.22 25.62
CA VAL A 799 4.68 -21.20 25.68
C VAL A 799 5.18 -21.30 24.24
N VAL A 800 5.99 -20.33 23.81
CA VAL A 800 6.33 -20.13 22.40
C VAL A 800 7.84 -20.22 22.18
N ARG A 801 8.24 -20.72 21.01
CA ARG A 801 9.61 -20.64 20.51
C ARG A 801 9.64 -20.23 19.06
N GLU A 802 10.31 -19.10 18.78
CA GLU A 802 10.60 -18.67 17.43
C GLU A 802 11.84 -19.41 16.89
N VAL A 803 11.76 -19.90 15.66
CA VAL A 803 12.90 -20.42 14.89
C VAL A 803 12.92 -19.78 13.49
N LEU A 804 14.07 -19.80 12.83
CA LEU A 804 14.18 -19.39 11.43
C LEU A 804 13.44 -20.42 10.54
N SER A 805 12.81 -19.93 9.48
CA SER A 805 12.05 -20.75 8.51
C SER A 805 12.69 -20.78 7.12
N ASP A 806 14.00 -20.53 7.05
CA ASP A 806 14.82 -20.42 5.84
C ASP A 806 15.11 -21.78 5.16
N LEU A 807 15.13 -22.86 5.94
CA LEU A 807 15.40 -24.23 5.46
C LEU A 807 14.15 -25.13 5.37
N ASP A 808 12.95 -24.60 5.64
CA ASP A 808 11.72 -25.37 5.75
C ASP A 808 10.51 -24.65 5.11
N THR A 809 9.50 -25.43 4.73
CA THR A 809 8.23 -24.99 4.14
C THR A 809 7.06 -25.46 5.01
N PRO A 810 5.85 -24.87 4.91
CA PRO A 810 4.68 -25.36 5.65
C PRO A 810 4.44 -26.86 5.48
N LEU A 811 4.61 -27.37 4.26
CA LEU A 811 4.50 -28.80 3.95
C LEU A 811 5.63 -29.64 4.56
N SER A 812 6.89 -29.22 4.50
CA SER A 812 7.98 -29.99 5.13
C SER A 812 7.89 -30.00 6.66
N VAL A 813 7.36 -28.93 7.27
CA VAL A 813 7.07 -28.89 8.72
C VAL A 813 5.88 -29.78 9.07
N TYR A 814 4.81 -29.80 8.27
CA TYR A 814 3.72 -30.78 8.43
C TYR A 814 4.27 -32.21 8.38
N LEU A 815 5.08 -32.53 7.37
CA LEU A 815 5.68 -33.87 7.19
C LEU A 815 6.67 -34.25 8.30
N LYS A 816 7.47 -33.29 8.80
CA LYS A 816 8.40 -33.52 9.91
C LYS A 816 7.69 -33.65 11.26
N LEU A 817 6.71 -32.81 11.55
CA LEU A 817 6.16 -32.65 12.91
C LEU A 817 4.81 -33.33 13.11
N ALA A 818 3.91 -33.27 12.13
CA ALA A 818 2.51 -33.66 12.24
C ALA A 818 2.18 -35.05 11.64
N ASP A 819 2.35 -35.22 10.31
CA ASP A 819 2.01 -36.38 9.46
C ASP A 819 1.35 -37.57 10.17
N GLY A 820 0.03 -37.50 10.36
CA GLY A 820 -0.74 -38.50 11.09
C GLY A 820 -2.07 -37.98 11.67
N PRO A 821 -2.76 -38.80 12.48
CA PRO A 821 -4.12 -38.50 12.94
C PRO A 821 -4.21 -37.30 13.88
N ASN A 822 -5.37 -36.64 13.85
CA ASN A 822 -5.73 -35.44 14.59
C ASN A 822 -4.86 -34.21 14.25
N THR A 823 -4.45 -34.08 12.98
CA THR A 823 -3.60 -32.97 12.50
C THR A 823 -4.28 -32.15 11.43
N TYR A 824 -3.73 -30.96 11.16
CA TYR A 824 -4.16 -30.16 10.01
C TYR A 824 -3.01 -29.28 9.46
N LEU A 825 -3.17 -28.87 8.21
CA LEU A 825 -2.34 -27.87 7.52
C LEU A 825 -3.29 -26.90 6.81
N PHE A 826 -3.25 -25.62 7.18
CA PHE A 826 -3.94 -24.53 6.50
C PHE A 826 -2.92 -23.60 5.83
N GLU A 827 -3.13 -23.32 4.55
CA GLU A 827 -2.36 -22.35 3.76
C GLU A 827 -3.33 -21.44 2.98
N SER A 828 -2.96 -20.19 2.78
CA SER A 828 -3.72 -19.23 1.96
C SER A 828 -2.89 -18.73 0.79
N VAL A 829 -3.57 -18.40 -0.33
CA VAL A 829 -2.96 -17.74 -1.49
C VAL A 829 -3.78 -16.52 -1.87
N GLU A 830 -3.16 -15.35 -1.73
CA GLU A 830 -3.71 -14.04 -2.06
C GLU A 830 -3.48 -13.75 -3.56
N GLY A 831 -4.54 -13.29 -4.25
CA GLY A 831 -4.49 -12.97 -5.69
C GLY A 831 -4.09 -14.12 -6.62
N GLY A 832 -4.23 -15.38 -6.17
CA GLY A 832 -3.88 -16.58 -6.94
C GLY A 832 -2.39 -16.78 -7.27
N GLU A 833 -1.51 -15.88 -6.80
CA GLU A 833 -0.10 -15.79 -7.21
C GLU A 833 0.88 -15.65 -6.02
N ARG A 834 0.41 -15.31 -4.81
CA ARG A 834 1.26 -15.13 -3.62
C ARG A 834 0.73 -15.90 -2.42
N PHE A 835 1.57 -16.67 -1.72
CA PHE A 835 1.19 -17.22 -0.43
C PHE A 835 0.89 -16.08 0.56
N GLY A 836 -0.23 -16.20 1.27
CA GLY A 836 -0.61 -15.23 2.29
C GLY A 836 0.33 -15.27 3.49
N ARG A 837 0.20 -14.28 4.38
CA ARG A 837 1.19 -14.06 5.44
C ARG A 837 1.41 -15.27 6.36
N TYR A 838 0.37 -16.04 6.66
CA TYR A 838 0.45 -17.14 7.63
C TYR A 838 0.19 -18.51 7.00
N SER A 839 0.81 -19.53 7.58
CA SER A 839 0.47 -20.94 7.32
C SER A 839 0.50 -21.71 8.63
N ILE A 840 -0.56 -22.47 8.92
CA ILE A 840 -0.87 -22.99 10.25
C ILE A 840 -0.83 -24.52 10.20
N ILE A 841 0.08 -25.13 10.95
CA ILE A 841 0.23 -26.57 11.10
C ILE A 841 -0.25 -26.96 12.50
N GLY A 842 -1.37 -27.68 12.59
CA GLY A 842 -1.78 -28.36 13.81
C GLY A 842 -0.98 -29.63 14.02
N LEU A 843 -0.31 -29.75 15.18
CA LEU A 843 0.31 -30.99 15.61
C LEU A 843 -0.77 -31.92 16.22
N PRO A 844 -0.51 -33.23 16.42
CA PRO A 844 -1.55 -34.20 16.75
C PRO A 844 -2.37 -33.81 18.00
N ALA A 845 -3.61 -33.38 17.78
CA ALA A 845 -4.49 -32.90 18.82
C ALA A 845 -4.88 -34.05 19.77
N ARG A 846 -4.66 -33.82 21.07
CA ARG A 846 -4.88 -34.85 22.10
C ARG A 846 -6.36 -35.10 22.33
N ARG A 847 -7.21 -34.06 22.21
CA ARG A 847 -8.66 -34.15 22.36
C ARG A 847 -9.37 -33.79 21.05
N VAL A 848 -10.47 -34.50 20.76
CA VAL A 848 -11.35 -34.26 19.60
C VAL A 848 -12.80 -34.28 20.05
N TYR A 849 -13.56 -33.27 19.62
CA TYR A 849 -14.99 -33.15 19.84
C TYR A 849 -15.72 -33.51 18.54
N ALA A 850 -16.72 -34.40 18.60
CA ALA A 850 -17.49 -34.84 17.44
C ALA A 850 -18.99 -34.90 17.77
N PHE A 851 -19.81 -34.19 17.02
CA PHE A 851 -21.27 -34.14 17.19
C PHE A 851 -21.96 -34.91 16.06
N HIS A 852 -22.90 -35.78 16.41
CA HIS A 852 -23.83 -36.41 15.47
C HIS A 852 -25.24 -36.11 15.96
N GLY A 853 -25.97 -35.26 15.23
CA GLY A 853 -27.16 -34.63 15.78
C GLY A 853 -26.86 -33.93 17.11
N HIS A 854 -27.69 -34.20 18.12
CA HIS A 854 -27.55 -33.67 19.47
C HIS A 854 -26.59 -34.48 20.37
N THR A 855 -25.95 -35.53 19.87
CA THR A 855 -24.99 -36.35 20.65
C THR A 855 -23.56 -35.84 20.46
N LEU A 856 -22.98 -35.23 21.50
CA LEU A 856 -21.55 -34.92 21.58
C LEU A 856 -20.76 -36.14 22.07
N THR A 857 -19.77 -36.58 21.30
CA THR A 857 -18.73 -37.54 21.70
C THR A 857 -17.40 -36.80 21.89
N VAL A 858 -16.76 -36.99 23.05
CA VAL A 858 -15.41 -36.48 23.33
C VAL A 858 -14.41 -37.64 23.29
N ARG A 859 -13.38 -37.52 22.46
CA ARG A 859 -12.24 -38.45 22.42
C ARG A 859 -10.98 -37.80 22.97
N GLU A 860 -10.21 -38.54 23.75
CA GLU A 860 -8.84 -38.21 24.14
C GLU A 860 -7.89 -39.35 23.78
N HIS A 861 -6.76 -39.00 23.16
CA HIS A 861 -5.74 -39.96 22.70
C HIS A 861 -6.33 -41.11 21.85
N GLY A 862 -7.40 -40.82 21.09
CA GLY A 862 -8.16 -41.77 20.27
C GLY A 862 -9.30 -42.51 21.01
N HIS A 863 -9.31 -42.51 22.35
CA HIS A 863 -10.32 -43.21 23.15
C HIS A 863 -11.51 -42.29 23.48
N VAL A 864 -12.74 -42.80 23.41
CA VAL A 864 -13.93 -42.06 23.89
C VAL A 864 -13.85 -41.94 25.41
N VAL A 865 -13.81 -40.71 25.92
CA VAL A 865 -13.81 -40.41 27.36
C VAL A 865 -15.17 -39.90 27.84
N GLU A 866 -15.99 -39.35 26.93
CA GLU A 866 -17.31 -38.83 27.25
C GLU A 866 -18.27 -38.99 26.08
N THR A 867 -19.57 -39.15 26.37
CA THR A 867 -20.65 -39.01 25.39
C THR A 867 -21.88 -38.44 26.10
N ARG A 868 -22.41 -37.32 25.62
CA ARG A 868 -23.59 -36.63 26.20
C ARG A 868 -24.54 -36.10 25.13
N GLU A 869 -25.81 -36.03 25.47
CA GLU A 869 -26.80 -35.26 24.71
C GLU A 869 -26.68 -33.77 25.05
N VAL A 870 -26.79 -32.90 24.05
CA VAL A 870 -26.66 -31.44 24.18
C VAL A 870 -27.84 -30.72 23.53
N ALA A 871 -28.39 -29.71 24.20
CA ALA A 871 -29.59 -29.01 23.71
C ALA A 871 -29.33 -28.20 22.43
N ASP A 872 -28.15 -27.62 22.30
CA ASP A 872 -27.71 -26.82 21.16
C ASP A 872 -26.21 -27.10 20.90
N PRO A 873 -25.84 -27.83 19.83
CA PRO A 873 -24.45 -28.14 19.49
C PRO A 873 -23.58 -26.89 19.28
N PHE A 874 -24.13 -25.79 18.75
CA PHE A 874 -23.38 -24.56 18.52
C PHE A 874 -23.09 -23.81 19.84
N ALA A 875 -24.04 -23.79 20.77
CA ALA A 875 -23.82 -23.24 22.11
C ALA A 875 -22.81 -24.08 22.91
N GLU A 876 -22.83 -25.41 22.75
CA GLU A 876 -21.84 -26.30 23.37
C GLU A 876 -20.43 -26.08 22.80
N VAL A 877 -20.26 -25.84 21.49
CA VAL A 877 -18.96 -25.46 20.90
C VAL A 877 -18.39 -24.19 21.55
N GLU A 878 -19.23 -23.17 21.77
CA GLU A 878 -18.81 -21.94 22.47
C GLU A 878 -18.51 -22.18 23.96
N ALA A 879 -19.24 -23.08 24.63
CA ALA A 879 -18.93 -23.49 26.00
C ALA A 879 -17.58 -24.24 26.09
N LEU A 880 -17.30 -25.14 25.15
CA LEU A 880 -16.02 -25.86 25.05
C LEU A 880 -14.84 -24.92 24.76
N ARG A 881 -15.05 -23.88 23.95
CA ARG A 881 -14.05 -22.82 23.70
C ARG A 881 -13.81 -21.95 24.93
N SER A 882 -14.88 -21.42 25.53
CA SER A 882 -14.83 -20.48 26.65
C SER A 882 -14.41 -21.10 27.99
N ALA A 883 -14.40 -22.43 28.10
CA ALA A 883 -13.80 -23.15 29.23
C ALA A 883 -12.27 -22.96 29.35
N HIS A 884 -11.61 -22.39 28.34
CA HIS A 884 -10.17 -22.16 28.31
C HIS A 884 -9.86 -20.65 28.37
N SER A 885 -9.30 -20.19 29.50
CA SER A 885 -8.82 -18.81 29.65
C SER A 885 -7.38 -18.69 29.14
N VAL A 886 -7.18 -17.88 28.10
CA VAL A 886 -5.91 -17.76 27.36
C VAL A 886 -5.50 -16.29 27.19
N PRO A 887 -4.23 -15.91 27.47
CA PRO A 887 -3.77 -14.55 27.32
C PRO A 887 -3.40 -14.20 25.87
N LYS A 888 -3.82 -13.02 25.39
CA LYS A 888 -3.48 -12.50 24.06
C LYS A 888 -2.13 -11.78 24.13
N LEU A 889 -1.04 -12.51 23.94
CA LEU A 889 0.34 -11.99 24.03
C LEU A 889 0.73 -11.20 22.77
N GLU A 890 1.38 -10.05 22.95
CA GLU A 890 1.82 -9.19 21.84
C GLU A 890 2.90 -9.85 20.95
N GLY A 891 2.90 -9.50 19.66
CA GLY A 891 3.92 -9.91 18.68
C GLY A 891 3.75 -11.32 18.07
N LEU A 892 2.90 -12.17 18.67
CA LEU A 892 2.53 -13.49 18.17
C LEU A 892 1.62 -13.42 16.91
N PRO A 893 1.49 -14.53 16.14
CA PRO A 893 0.46 -14.67 15.12
C PRO A 893 -0.96 -14.54 15.68
N GLY A 894 -1.91 -14.05 14.88
CA GLY A 894 -3.30 -13.81 15.32
C GLY A 894 -4.06 -15.07 15.74
N PHE A 895 -3.78 -16.21 15.10
CA PHE A 895 -4.21 -17.52 15.58
C PHE A 895 -3.04 -18.19 16.32
N THR A 896 -3.16 -18.29 17.64
CA THR A 896 -2.23 -19.04 18.49
C THR A 896 -2.73 -20.44 18.82
N GLY A 897 -4.02 -20.76 18.67
CA GLY A 897 -4.62 -22.05 19.05
C GLY A 897 -6.13 -21.93 19.19
N GLY A 898 -6.84 -23.06 19.27
CA GLY A 898 -8.31 -23.08 19.34
C GLY A 898 -8.96 -24.39 18.95
N LEU A 899 -10.24 -24.32 18.61
CA LEU A 899 -11.03 -25.42 18.05
C LEU A 899 -10.94 -25.39 16.52
N VAL A 900 -10.49 -26.48 15.89
CA VAL A 900 -10.16 -26.50 14.45
C VAL A 900 -10.80 -27.70 13.74
N GLY A 901 -11.53 -27.48 12.64
CA GLY A 901 -12.22 -28.57 11.96
C GLY A 901 -13.31 -28.11 11.00
N TRP A 902 -14.50 -28.71 11.09
CA TRP A 902 -15.61 -28.44 10.18
C TRP A 902 -16.99 -28.40 10.85
N PHE A 903 -17.89 -27.66 10.20
CA PHE A 903 -19.33 -27.67 10.41
C PHE A 903 -19.98 -28.13 9.11
N GLY A 904 -20.40 -29.39 9.05
CA GLY A 904 -21.01 -30.03 7.87
C GLY A 904 -22.37 -29.45 7.55
N PHE A 905 -22.81 -29.59 6.31
CA PHE A 905 -24.04 -28.98 5.78
C PHE A 905 -25.28 -29.27 6.63
N GLU A 906 -25.39 -30.48 7.16
CA GLU A 906 -26.50 -30.91 8.02
C GLU A 906 -26.62 -30.13 9.34
N CYS A 907 -25.63 -29.33 9.72
CA CYS A 907 -25.76 -28.33 10.79
C CYS A 907 -26.93 -27.35 10.57
N ILE A 908 -27.40 -27.18 9.33
CA ILE A 908 -28.62 -26.43 9.03
C ILE A 908 -29.85 -26.97 9.77
N GLY A 909 -29.88 -28.25 10.14
CA GLY A 909 -30.91 -28.86 10.97
C GLY A 909 -30.94 -28.35 12.42
N TYR A 910 -29.83 -27.79 12.92
CA TYR A 910 -29.78 -27.11 14.23
C TYR A 910 -30.26 -25.65 14.16
N ILE A 911 -30.32 -25.07 12.94
CA ILE A 911 -30.61 -23.64 12.72
C ILE A 911 -32.08 -23.44 12.29
N GLU A 912 -32.56 -24.29 11.37
CA GLU A 912 -33.91 -24.22 10.79
C GLU A 912 -34.75 -25.44 11.20
N PRO A 913 -35.74 -25.30 12.09
CA PRO A 913 -36.59 -26.40 12.56
C PRO A 913 -37.28 -27.21 11.46
N ARG A 914 -37.59 -26.62 10.30
CA ARG A 914 -38.15 -27.36 9.14
C ARG A 914 -37.18 -28.40 8.56
N LEU A 915 -35.88 -28.23 8.79
CA LEU A 915 -34.80 -29.06 8.25
C LEU A 915 -34.20 -30.00 9.31
N ALA A 916 -34.68 -29.94 10.56
CA ALA A 916 -34.14 -30.68 11.71
C ALA A 916 -34.26 -32.22 11.65
N SER A 917 -35.16 -32.77 10.82
CA SER A 917 -35.19 -34.21 10.55
C SER A 917 -34.02 -34.63 9.64
N PRO A 918 -33.46 -35.85 9.73
CA PRO A 918 -32.40 -36.30 8.82
C PRO A 918 -32.86 -36.32 7.35
N ALA A 919 -31.96 -36.02 6.42
CA ALA A 919 -32.21 -35.97 4.97
C ALA A 919 -31.41 -37.06 4.22
N GLY A 920 -32.02 -37.63 3.17
CA GLY A 920 -31.40 -38.61 2.29
C GLY A 920 -30.82 -39.85 2.98
N ARG A 921 -29.91 -40.54 2.29
CA ARG A 921 -29.03 -41.56 2.86
C ARG A 921 -27.70 -40.94 3.30
N ASP A 922 -27.25 -41.24 4.53
CA ASP A 922 -25.87 -40.98 4.95
C ASP A 922 -24.97 -42.12 4.47
N GLU A 923 -23.99 -41.81 3.61
CA GLU A 923 -23.04 -42.79 3.06
C GLU A 923 -21.64 -42.66 3.67
N LEU A 924 -21.30 -41.47 4.17
CA LEU A 924 -19.98 -41.20 4.74
C LEU A 924 -19.97 -41.45 6.25
N GLY A 925 -21.09 -41.16 6.93
CA GLY A 925 -21.21 -41.28 8.39
C GLY A 925 -20.24 -40.35 9.13
N THR A 926 -19.97 -39.18 8.57
CA THR A 926 -19.14 -38.16 9.23
C THR A 926 -19.93 -37.48 10.36
N PRO A 927 -19.26 -37.03 11.43
CA PRO A 927 -19.83 -36.05 12.35
C PRO A 927 -20.36 -34.82 11.59
N ASP A 928 -21.52 -34.33 12.01
CA ASP A 928 -22.09 -33.09 11.48
C ASP A 928 -21.25 -31.89 11.95
N ILE A 929 -20.59 -31.98 13.12
CA ILE A 929 -19.50 -31.08 13.55
C ILE A 929 -18.32 -31.94 14.04
N LEU A 930 -17.09 -31.65 13.61
CA LEU A 930 -15.87 -32.17 14.24
C LEU A 930 -14.88 -31.04 14.49
N LEU A 931 -14.31 -31.00 15.70
CA LEU A 931 -13.33 -29.99 16.12
C LEU A 931 -12.17 -30.64 16.90
N LEU A 932 -10.96 -30.44 16.40
CA LEU A 932 -9.69 -30.75 17.04
C LEU A 932 -9.35 -29.68 18.09
N HIS A 933 -8.83 -30.11 19.23
CA HIS A 933 -8.35 -29.23 20.31
C HIS A 933 -6.88 -28.87 20.05
N SER A 934 -6.62 -27.69 19.48
CA SER A 934 -5.29 -27.31 18.96
C SER A 934 -4.42 -26.59 20.02
N ASP A 935 -3.79 -27.40 20.87
CA ASP A 935 -2.85 -26.95 21.92
C ASP A 935 -1.41 -26.80 21.40
N GLU A 936 -1.02 -27.65 20.46
CA GLU A 936 0.32 -27.77 19.91
C GLU A 936 0.30 -27.52 18.40
N LEU A 937 1.09 -26.56 17.93
CA LEU A 937 1.02 -26.07 16.57
C LEU A 937 2.32 -25.38 16.14
N ALA A 938 2.51 -25.27 14.83
CA ALA A 938 3.60 -24.53 14.21
C ALA A 938 3.02 -23.52 13.21
N VAL A 939 3.35 -22.23 13.36
CA VAL A 939 2.83 -21.15 12.52
C VAL A 939 3.95 -20.43 11.78
N PHE A 940 3.94 -20.48 10.46
CA PHE A 940 4.81 -19.66 9.61
C PHE A 940 4.31 -18.22 9.58
N ASP A 941 5.21 -17.25 9.71
CA ASP A 941 5.01 -15.84 9.35
C ASP A 941 5.91 -15.53 8.15
N ASN A 942 5.35 -15.70 6.95
CA ASN A 942 6.04 -15.59 5.66
C ASN A 942 6.60 -14.17 5.43
N LEU A 943 6.05 -13.15 6.11
CA LEU A 943 6.55 -11.77 6.07
C LEU A 943 7.80 -11.56 6.94
N LYS A 944 7.92 -12.26 8.07
CA LYS A 944 9.08 -12.19 8.97
C LYS A 944 10.18 -13.22 8.65
N GLY A 945 9.87 -14.25 7.86
CA GLY A 945 10.75 -15.41 7.66
C GLY A 945 10.90 -16.27 8.91
N ARG A 946 9.85 -16.34 9.76
CA ARG A 946 9.88 -17.04 11.06
C ARG A 946 8.86 -18.16 11.17
N LEU A 947 9.19 -19.16 11.96
CA LEU A 947 8.31 -20.24 12.38
C LEU A 947 8.12 -20.17 13.91
N TYR A 948 6.89 -20.03 14.35
CA TYR A 948 6.50 -20.04 15.76
C TYR A 948 6.03 -21.44 16.13
N LEU A 949 6.82 -22.16 16.93
CA LEU A 949 6.38 -23.37 17.63
C LEU A 949 5.64 -22.94 18.91
N ILE A 950 4.40 -23.39 19.07
CA ILE A 950 3.52 -22.99 20.18
C ILE A 950 3.02 -24.24 20.89
N VAL A 951 3.10 -24.24 22.23
CA VAL A 951 2.59 -25.29 23.11
C VAL A 951 1.79 -24.64 24.23
N HIS A 952 0.49 -24.91 24.32
CA HIS A 952 -0.33 -24.47 25.44
C HIS A 952 -0.03 -25.32 26.67
N ALA A 953 0.17 -24.65 27.81
CA ALA A 953 0.40 -25.28 29.08
C ALA A 953 -0.62 -24.82 30.12
N ASP A 954 -1.17 -25.77 30.86
CA ASP A 954 -2.09 -25.52 31.97
C ASP A 954 -1.28 -25.32 33.27
N PRO A 955 -1.21 -24.09 33.83
CA PRO A 955 -0.39 -23.81 35.01
C PRO A 955 -0.88 -24.51 36.29
N ARG A 956 -2.06 -25.15 36.26
CA ARG A 956 -2.55 -26.00 37.36
C ARG A 956 -1.78 -27.32 37.45
N GLN A 957 -1.00 -27.69 36.42
CA GLN A 957 -0.20 -28.91 36.39
C GLN A 957 1.21 -28.67 36.98
N PRO A 958 1.74 -29.55 37.86
CA PRO A 958 3.07 -29.39 38.42
C PRO A 958 4.17 -29.36 37.34
N GLY A 959 4.95 -28.27 37.30
CA GLY A 959 6.03 -28.09 36.33
C GLY A 959 5.57 -27.85 34.89
N ALA A 960 4.38 -27.25 34.69
CA ALA A 960 3.79 -27.04 33.37
C ALA A 960 4.70 -26.27 32.39
N PHE A 961 5.43 -25.25 32.86
CA PHE A 961 6.36 -24.47 32.04
C PHE A 961 7.56 -25.31 31.59
N GLU A 962 8.14 -26.08 32.52
CA GLU A 962 9.28 -26.95 32.27
C GLU A 962 8.92 -28.08 31.30
N GLN A 963 7.71 -28.66 31.44
CA GLN A 963 7.17 -29.64 30.50
C GLN A 963 6.94 -29.03 29.11
N ALA A 964 6.44 -27.79 29.03
CA ALA A 964 6.23 -27.10 27.75
C ALA A 964 7.56 -26.75 27.06
N GLN A 965 8.56 -26.29 27.80
CA GLN A 965 9.91 -26.06 27.27
C GLN A 965 10.54 -27.37 26.76
N ALA A 966 10.44 -28.47 27.53
CA ALA A 966 10.91 -29.78 27.09
C ALA A 966 10.16 -30.31 25.85
N ARG A 967 8.86 -29.99 25.71
CA ARG A 967 8.10 -30.28 24.48
C ARG A 967 8.58 -29.44 23.30
N LEU A 968 8.81 -28.15 23.48
CA LEU A 968 9.40 -27.26 22.46
C LEU A 968 10.81 -27.70 22.08
N ASP A 969 11.62 -28.22 23.01
CA ASP A 969 12.94 -28.82 22.74
C ASP A 969 12.80 -30.03 21.82
N ALA A 970 11.89 -30.96 22.15
CA ALA A 970 11.62 -32.14 21.33
C ALA A 970 11.12 -31.77 19.91
N LEU A 971 10.25 -30.76 19.79
CA LEU A 971 9.79 -30.26 18.49
C LEU A 971 10.93 -29.58 17.70
N THR A 972 11.76 -28.78 18.36
CA THR A 972 12.94 -28.14 17.76
C THR A 972 13.94 -29.20 17.26
N ALA A 973 14.15 -30.27 18.03
CA ALA A 973 15.02 -31.39 17.65
C ALA A 973 14.44 -32.19 16.47
N LYS A 974 13.12 -32.49 16.48
CA LYS A 974 12.44 -33.19 15.37
C LYS A 974 12.45 -32.37 14.07
N LEU A 975 12.37 -31.04 14.16
CA LEU A 975 12.47 -30.13 13.02
C LEU A 975 13.89 -30.09 12.40
N ARG A 976 14.92 -30.07 13.26
CA ARG A 976 16.34 -30.02 12.87
C ARG A 976 16.94 -31.36 12.46
N ALA A 977 16.32 -32.47 12.85
CA ALA A 977 16.74 -33.79 12.40
C ALA A 977 16.64 -33.89 10.86
N PRO A 978 17.58 -34.59 10.20
CA PRO A 978 17.37 -35.01 8.82
C PRO A 978 16.07 -35.80 8.73
N GLY A 979 15.09 -35.26 8.01
CA GLY A 979 13.80 -35.91 7.87
C GLY A 979 13.95 -37.29 7.22
N ALA A 980 13.07 -38.22 7.59
CA ALA A 980 12.85 -39.38 6.73
C ALA A 980 12.49 -38.86 5.33
N GLY A 981 13.15 -39.38 4.29
CA GLY A 981 12.83 -39.03 2.90
C GLY A 981 11.36 -39.33 2.62
N TYR A 982 10.74 -38.58 1.69
CA TYR A 982 9.33 -38.77 1.37
C TYR A 982 9.06 -40.25 1.04
N PRO A 983 8.13 -40.94 1.74
CA PRO A 983 7.95 -42.36 1.57
C PRO A 983 7.67 -42.74 0.11
N ALA A 984 8.21 -43.88 -0.32
CA ALA A 984 8.06 -44.35 -1.70
C ALA A 984 6.57 -44.38 -2.09
N PRO A 985 6.19 -43.85 -3.28
CA PRO A 985 4.80 -43.82 -3.70
C PRO A 985 4.13 -45.18 -3.62
N LEU A 986 2.96 -45.21 -2.98
CA LEU A 986 2.11 -46.41 -2.95
C LEU A 986 1.68 -46.73 -4.37
N THR A 987 2.10 -47.89 -4.88
CA THR A 987 1.79 -48.31 -6.24
C THR A 987 0.29 -48.55 -6.35
N SER A 988 -0.42 -47.59 -6.96
CA SER A 988 -1.87 -47.63 -7.15
C SER A 988 -2.24 -47.67 -8.62
N ASP A 989 -3.46 -48.11 -8.90
CA ASP A 989 -4.00 -48.17 -10.25
C ASP A 989 -4.11 -46.75 -10.83
N VAL A 990 -3.83 -46.60 -12.13
CA VAL A 990 -3.89 -45.29 -12.78
C VAL A 990 -5.34 -44.85 -12.91
N LEU A 991 -5.76 -43.92 -12.04
CA LEU A 991 -7.09 -43.31 -12.08
C LEU A 991 -7.19 -42.22 -13.16
N ASP A 992 -8.35 -42.12 -13.80
CA ASP A 992 -8.79 -40.98 -14.62
C ASP A 992 -10.23 -40.52 -14.30
N GLU A 993 -10.79 -39.61 -15.11
CA GLU A 993 -12.13 -39.02 -14.90
C GLU A 993 -13.28 -40.04 -15.06
N SER A 994 -13.05 -41.16 -15.74
CA SER A 994 -14.05 -42.21 -15.98
C SER A 994 -14.18 -43.25 -14.86
N ASP A 995 -13.19 -43.35 -13.96
CA ASP A 995 -13.27 -44.21 -12.77
C ASP A 995 -14.20 -43.64 -11.67
N PHE A 996 -14.59 -42.37 -11.78
CA PHE A 996 -15.43 -41.68 -10.80
C PHE A 996 -16.91 -42.03 -10.98
N VAL A 997 -17.42 -42.89 -10.11
CA VAL A 997 -18.83 -43.30 -10.10
C VAL A 997 -19.68 -42.24 -9.36
N SER A 998 -20.62 -41.62 -10.07
CA SER A 998 -21.60 -40.71 -9.46
C SER A 998 -22.72 -41.44 -8.71
N GLY A 999 -23.19 -40.83 -7.62
CA GLY A 999 -24.43 -41.20 -6.94
C GLY A 999 -25.72 -40.76 -7.66
N PHE A 1000 -25.61 -39.95 -8.73
CA PHE A 1000 -26.70 -39.62 -9.65
C PHE A 1000 -26.50 -40.29 -11.01
N THR A 1001 -27.60 -40.70 -11.66
CA THR A 1001 -27.63 -40.89 -13.11
C THR A 1001 -27.78 -39.54 -13.82
N ARG A 1002 -27.22 -39.36 -15.03
CA ARG A 1002 -27.40 -38.13 -15.84
C ARG A 1002 -28.88 -37.78 -16.07
N GLU A 1003 -29.71 -38.78 -16.34
CA GLU A 1003 -31.16 -38.66 -16.46
C GLU A 1003 -31.80 -38.14 -15.17
N GLY A 1004 -31.63 -38.85 -14.04
CA GLY A 1004 -32.20 -38.42 -12.74
C GLY A 1004 -31.68 -37.08 -12.20
N PHE A 1005 -30.45 -36.65 -12.54
CA PHE A 1005 -30.01 -35.28 -12.26
C PHE A 1005 -30.74 -34.28 -13.17
N GLY A 1006 -30.93 -34.61 -14.44
CA GLY A 1006 -31.71 -33.78 -15.38
C GLY A 1006 -33.18 -33.64 -14.98
N ASP A 1007 -33.80 -34.70 -14.44
CA ASP A 1007 -35.14 -34.65 -13.85
C ASP A 1007 -35.17 -33.71 -12.63
N ALA A 1008 -34.16 -33.78 -11.74
CA ALA A 1008 -34.04 -32.85 -10.61
C ALA A 1008 -33.84 -31.39 -11.06
N VAL A 1009 -33.13 -31.14 -12.16
CA VAL A 1009 -33.04 -29.82 -12.80
C VAL A 1009 -34.41 -29.37 -13.32
N GLN A 1010 -35.13 -30.21 -14.06
CA GLN A 1010 -36.47 -29.86 -14.56
C GLN A 1010 -37.47 -29.60 -13.43
N ARG A 1011 -37.45 -30.42 -12.38
CA ARG A 1011 -38.27 -30.27 -11.17
C ARG A 1011 -37.95 -28.98 -10.41
N SER A 1012 -36.67 -28.62 -10.29
CA SER A 1012 -36.25 -27.32 -9.77
C SER A 1012 -36.81 -26.16 -10.60
N LYS A 1013 -36.82 -26.29 -11.93
CA LYS A 1013 -37.42 -25.31 -12.85
C LYS A 1013 -38.95 -25.23 -12.74
N GLU A 1014 -39.64 -26.27 -12.29
CA GLU A 1014 -41.07 -26.18 -11.93
C GLU A 1014 -41.27 -25.31 -10.69
N TYR A 1015 -40.46 -25.48 -9.64
CA TYR A 1015 -40.51 -24.62 -8.46
C TYR A 1015 -40.17 -23.15 -8.79
N ILE A 1016 -39.23 -22.90 -9.72
CA ILE A 1016 -38.94 -21.55 -10.21
C ILE A 1016 -40.14 -20.95 -10.97
N ARG A 1017 -40.80 -21.73 -11.84
CA ARG A 1017 -42.02 -21.30 -12.57
C ARG A 1017 -43.21 -21.03 -11.64
N ALA A 1018 -43.28 -21.72 -10.51
CA ALA A 1018 -44.31 -21.49 -9.48
C ALA A 1018 -44.06 -20.23 -8.64
N GLY A 1019 -42.81 -19.74 -8.59
CA GLY A 1019 -42.40 -18.63 -7.74
C GLY A 1019 -41.97 -19.04 -6.32
N ASP A 1020 -41.79 -20.34 -6.06
CA ASP A 1020 -41.28 -20.86 -4.79
C ASP A 1020 -39.82 -20.43 -4.53
N ILE A 1021 -39.02 -20.40 -5.60
CA ILE A 1021 -37.59 -20.06 -5.60
C ILE A 1021 -37.23 -19.24 -6.84
N PHE A 1022 -36.16 -18.46 -6.74
CA PHE A 1022 -35.48 -17.85 -7.88
C PHE A 1022 -34.35 -18.76 -8.39
N GLN A 1023 -33.66 -19.44 -7.47
CA GLN A 1023 -32.53 -20.32 -7.73
C GLN A 1023 -32.43 -21.41 -6.66
N VAL A 1024 -31.97 -22.60 -7.05
CA VAL A 1024 -31.52 -23.66 -6.12
C VAL A 1024 -30.22 -24.27 -6.62
N VAL A 1025 -29.27 -24.58 -5.73
CA VAL A 1025 -27.97 -25.17 -6.10
C VAL A 1025 -27.99 -26.66 -5.80
N LEU A 1026 -28.22 -27.47 -6.84
CA LEU A 1026 -28.18 -28.94 -6.75
C LEU A 1026 -26.76 -29.47 -6.94
N SER A 1027 -26.44 -30.59 -6.30
CA SER A 1027 -25.10 -31.21 -6.31
C SER A 1027 -25.14 -32.72 -6.50
N GLN A 1028 -24.05 -33.27 -7.03
CA GLN A 1028 -23.82 -34.71 -7.13
C GLN A 1028 -22.48 -35.09 -6.51
N ARG A 1029 -22.46 -36.22 -5.78
CA ARG A 1029 -21.25 -36.83 -5.22
C ARG A 1029 -20.76 -37.94 -6.13
N LEU A 1030 -19.51 -37.84 -6.56
CA LEU A 1030 -18.75 -38.86 -7.25
C LEU A 1030 -17.80 -39.56 -6.27
N SER A 1031 -17.49 -40.83 -6.54
CA SER A 1031 -16.57 -41.61 -5.70
C SER A 1031 -15.71 -42.59 -6.49
N VAL A 1032 -14.49 -42.80 -6.02
CA VAL A 1032 -13.48 -43.70 -6.62
C VAL A 1032 -12.76 -44.50 -5.52
N PRO A 1033 -12.36 -45.76 -5.72
CA PRO A 1033 -11.44 -46.46 -4.82
C PRO A 1033 -10.09 -45.71 -4.77
N PHE A 1034 -9.52 -45.51 -3.59
CA PHE A 1034 -8.30 -44.70 -3.43
C PHE A 1034 -7.29 -45.36 -2.50
N LYS A 1035 -6.02 -45.41 -2.95
CA LYS A 1035 -4.92 -46.16 -2.30
C LYS A 1035 -3.63 -45.34 -2.10
N ALA A 1036 -3.53 -44.14 -2.67
CA ALA A 1036 -2.38 -43.26 -2.46
C ALA A 1036 -2.53 -42.47 -1.14
N ARG A 1037 -1.52 -41.67 -0.75
CA ARG A 1037 -1.61 -40.92 0.52
C ARG A 1037 -2.61 -39.75 0.37
N PRO A 1038 -3.48 -39.49 1.36
CA PRO A 1038 -4.36 -38.32 1.36
C PRO A 1038 -3.61 -36.99 1.17
N VAL A 1039 -2.43 -36.84 1.78
CA VAL A 1039 -1.58 -35.65 1.63
C VAL A 1039 -1.01 -35.48 0.22
N ASP A 1040 -0.94 -36.51 -0.62
CA ASP A 1040 -0.54 -36.37 -2.03
C ASP A 1040 -1.64 -35.67 -2.85
N VAL A 1041 -2.92 -35.85 -2.49
CA VAL A 1041 -4.02 -35.07 -3.07
C VAL A 1041 -3.90 -33.60 -2.70
N TYR A 1042 -3.47 -33.29 -1.47
CA TYR A 1042 -3.18 -31.91 -1.05
C TYR A 1042 -2.01 -31.32 -1.85
N ARG A 1043 -0.89 -32.06 -1.96
CA ARG A 1043 0.28 -31.66 -2.76
C ARG A 1043 -0.09 -31.33 -4.20
N ALA A 1044 -0.89 -32.18 -4.84
CA ALA A 1044 -1.34 -31.98 -6.21
C ALA A 1044 -2.33 -30.81 -6.35
N LEU A 1045 -3.29 -30.64 -5.43
CA LEU A 1045 -4.20 -29.48 -5.41
C LEU A 1045 -3.44 -28.15 -5.26
N ARG A 1046 -2.52 -28.09 -4.30
CA ARG A 1046 -1.65 -26.93 -4.01
C ARG A 1046 -0.81 -26.50 -5.21
N ALA A 1047 -0.48 -27.43 -6.10
CA ALA A 1047 0.24 -27.17 -7.36
C ALA A 1047 -0.70 -26.83 -8.54
N LEU A 1048 -1.87 -27.45 -8.62
CA LEU A 1048 -2.80 -27.32 -9.76
C LEU A 1048 -3.75 -26.12 -9.67
N ASN A 1049 -4.19 -25.75 -8.46
CA ASN A 1049 -5.25 -24.76 -8.27
C ASN A 1049 -5.16 -24.08 -6.89
N PRO A 1050 -4.09 -23.33 -6.60
CA PRO A 1050 -3.94 -22.61 -5.34
C PRO A 1050 -5.09 -21.61 -5.10
N SER A 1051 -5.49 -21.44 -3.84
CA SER A 1051 -6.65 -20.63 -3.46
C SER A 1051 -6.49 -19.94 -2.08
N PRO A 1052 -7.36 -18.96 -1.74
CA PRO A 1052 -7.35 -18.28 -0.44
C PRO A 1052 -7.49 -19.23 0.76
N TYR A 1053 -8.17 -20.38 0.59
CA TYR A 1053 -8.34 -21.38 1.64
C TYR A 1053 -7.94 -22.78 1.16
N MET A 1054 -6.67 -23.13 1.31
CA MET A 1054 -6.18 -24.50 1.15
C MET A 1054 -6.12 -25.18 2.51
N TYR A 1055 -6.66 -26.39 2.60
CA TYR A 1055 -6.70 -27.14 3.84
C TYR A 1055 -6.49 -28.65 3.62
N PHE A 1056 -5.71 -29.24 4.52
CA PHE A 1056 -5.64 -30.67 4.75
C PHE A 1056 -5.94 -30.92 6.22
N LEU A 1057 -6.87 -31.84 6.51
CA LEU A 1057 -7.17 -32.33 7.84
C LEU A 1057 -7.08 -33.84 7.82
N ASP A 1058 -6.34 -34.42 8.77
CA ASP A 1058 -6.27 -35.86 8.98
C ASP A 1058 -6.78 -36.18 10.38
N VAL A 1059 -7.87 -36.95 10.47
CA VAL A 1059 -8.45 -37.41 11.74
C VAL A 1059 -8.44 -38.94 11.87
N GLY A 1060 -7.59 -39.63 11.09
CA GLY A 1060 -7.28 -41.05 11.23
C GLY A 1060 -7.89 -41.93 10.14
N ASP A 1061 -9.15 -42.32 10.30
CA ASP A 1061 -9.90 -43.10 9.29
C ASP A 1061 -10.58 -42.21 8.23
N LEU A 1062 -10.54 -40.89 8.45
CA LEU A 1062 -11.18 -39.85 7.66
C LEU A 1062 -10.18 -38.70 7.43
N GLN A 1063 -10.02 -38.29 6.17
CA GLN A 1063 -9.28 -37.10 5.78
C GLN A 1063 -10.15 -36.16 4.94
N VAL A 1064 -9.93 -34.85 5.09
CA VAL A 1064 -10.59 -33.79 4.33
C VAL A 1064 -9.52 -32.94 3.65
N VAL A 1065 -9.63 -32.80 2.33
CA VAL A 1065 -8.61 -32.14 1.50
C VAL A 1065 -9.31 -31.13 0.59
N GLY A 1066 -8.89 -29.88 0.54
CA GLY A 1066 -9.55 -28.92 -0.33
C GLY A 1066 -8.78 -27.63 -0.62
N SER A 1067 -9.28 -26.93 -1.62
CA SER A 1067 -8.75 -25.65 -2.11
C SER A 1067 -9.91 -24.74 -2.48
N SER A 1068 -10.55 -24.18 -1.46
CA SER A 1068 -11.76 -23.37 -1.61
C SER A 1068 -11.43 -21.94 -2.04
N PRO A 1069 -12.15 -21.39 -3.04
CA PRO A 1069 -12.02 -19.99 -3.44
C PRO A 1069 -12.76 -19.03 -2.51
N GLU A 1070 -13.69 -19.51 -1.68
CA GLU A 1070 -14.76 -18.69 -1.11
C GLU A 1070 -14.80 -18.79 0.42
N ILE A 1071 -14.78 -17.63 1.07
CA ILE A 1071 -15.01 -17.47 2.51
C ILE A 1071 -16.48 -17.72 2.84
N LEU A 1072 -16.79 -18.38 3.96
CA LEU A 1072 -18.15 -18.30 4.52
C LEU A 1072 -18.29 -17.03 5.34
N VAL A 1073 -17.53 -16.93 6.44
CA VAL A 1073 -17.50 -15.75 7.31
C VAL A 1073 -16.27 -15.76 8.22
N ARG A 1074 -15.63 -14.60 8.37
CA ARG A 1074 -14.59 -14.32 9.38
C ARG A 1074 -15.18 -13.52 10.53
N LEU A 1075 -14.64 -13.72 11.72
CA LEU A 1075 -14.80 -12.85 12.87
C LEU A 1075 -13.40 -12.52 13.40
N GLN A 1076 -13.00 -11.25 13.38
CA GLN A 1076 -11.68 -10.85 13.90
C GLN A 1076 -11.77 -9.54 14.67
N ASP A 1077 -11.24 -9.53 15.90
CA ASP A 1077 -11.19 -8.39 16.82
C ASP A 1077 -12.58 -7.70 17.02
N GLY A 1078 -13.65 -8.47 16.85
CA GLY A 1078 -15.05 -8.02 16.95
C GLY A 1078 -15.74 -7.65 15.62
N GLU A 1079 -15.03 -7.71 14.49
CA GLU A 1079 -15.58 -7.46 13.16
C GLU A 1079 -15.96 -8.76 12.43
N VAL A 1080 -17.22 -8.85 11.98
CA VAL A 1080 -17.74 -9.90 11.11
C VAL A 1080 -17.49 -9.50 9.66
N THR A 1081 -16.85 -10.35 8.87
CA THR A 1081 -16.58 -10.11 7.44
C THR A 1081 -17.10 -11.24 6.57
N VAL A 1082 -17.89 -10.88 5.56
CA VAL A 1082 -18.34 -11.77 4.46
C VAL A 1082 -17.85 -11.15 3.15
N ARG A 1083 -17.25 -11.95 2.26
CA ARG A 1083 -16.79 -11.46 0.93
C ARG A 1083 -17.51 -12.23 -0.19
N PRO A 1084 -18.70 -11.77 -0.64
CA PRO A 1084 -19.43 -12.41 -1.72
C PRO A 1084 -18.64 -12.46 -3.03
N ILE A 1085 -18.74 -13.58 -3.73
CA ILE A 1085 -18.08 -13.82 -5.03
C ILE A 1085 -19.15 -14.20 -6.06
N ALA A 1086 -19.19 -13.50 -7.19
CA ALA A 1086 -19.99 -13.87 -8.36
C ALA A 1086 -19.37 -13.30 -9.64
N GLY A 1087 -19.93 -13.64 -10.80
CA GLY A 1087 -19.32 -13.31 -12.08
C GLY A 1087 -18.04 -14.11 -12.35
N THR A 1088 -17.88 -14.62 -13.56
CA THR A 1088 -16.66 -15.37 -13.92
C THR A 1088 -16.26 -15.12 -15.36
N ARG A 1089 -14.96 -14.88 -15.57
CA ARG A 1089 -14.32 -15.05 -16.88
C ARG A 1089 -13.04 -15.86 -16.73
N PRO A 1090 -12.61 -16.62 -17.76
CA PRO A 1090 -11.27 -17.20 -17.78
C PRO A 1090 -10.21 -16.09 -17.74
N ARG A 1091 -8.98 -16.39 -17.30
CA ARG A 1091 -7.85 -15.48 -17.51
C ARG A 1091 -7.57 -15.34 -19.01
N GLY A 1092 -7.20 -14.14 -19.44
CA GLY A 1092 -6.79 -13.89 -20.83
C GLY A 1092 -5.42 -14.52 -21.14
N ALA A 1093 -5.27 -15.05 -22.35
CA ALA A 1093 -4.01 -15.62 -22.83
C ALA A 1093 -2.89 -14.57 -23.02
N THR A 1094 -3.23 -13.28 -23.02
CA THR A 1094 -2.30 -12.15 -22.98
C THR A 1094 -2.83 -11.08 -22.02
N PRO A 1095 -2.00 -10.15 -21.50
CA PRO A 1095 -2.45 -9.10 -20.57
C PRO A 1095 -3.58 -8.21 -21.13
N GLU A 1096 -3.56 -7.95 -22.44
CA GLU A 1096 -4.55 -7.12 -23.13
C GLU A 1096 -5.91 -7.84 -23.19
N LEU A 1097 -5.91 -9.15 -23.45
CA LEU A 1097 -7.11 -9.97 -23.42
C LEU A 1097 -7.62 -10.17 -21.98
N ASP A 1098 -6.73 -10.29 -20.99
CA ASP A 1098 -7.09 -10.37 -19.56
C ASP A 1098 -7.73 -9.06 -19.07
N GLN A 1099 -7.23 -7.92 -19.54
CA GLN A 1099 -7.81 -6.62 -19.26
C GLN A 1099 -9.16 -6.42 -19.98
N ALA A 1100 -9.30 -6.91 -21.21
CA ALA A 1100 -10.57 -6.87 -21.95
C ALA A 1100 -11.66 -7.73 -21.29
N LEU A 1101 -11.30 -8.92 -20.79
CA LEU A 1101 -12.22 -9.81 -20.06
C LEU A 1101 -12.64 -9.23 -18.70
N GLU A 1102 -11.77 -8.49 -18.00
CA GLU A 1102 -12.16 -7.68 -16.83
C GLU A 1102 -13.20 -6.61 -17.20
N VAL A 1103 -12.96 -5.86 -18.28
CA VAL A 1103 -13.86 -4.78 -18.72
C VAL A 1103 -15.20 -5.34 -19.19
N GLU A 1104 -15.21 -6.49 -19.86
CA GLU A 1104 -16.43 -7.21 -20.23
C GLU A 1104 -17.22 -7.64 -18.98
N LEU A 1105 -16.56 -8.32 -18.03
CA LEU A 1105 -17.19 -8.82 -16.80
C LEU A 1105 -17.75 -7.69 -15.92
N LEU A 1106 -17.05 -6.56 -15.81
CA LEU A 1106 -17.53 -5.37 -15.10
C LEU A 1106 -18.57 -4.55 -15.89
N ALA A 1107 -18.79 -4.83 -17.18
CA ALA A 1107 -19.84 -4.23 -17.99
C ALA A 1107 -21.11 -5.10 -18.09
N ASP A 1108 -20.98 -6.42 -17.88
CA ASP A 1108 -22.07 -7.39 -18.00
C ASP A 1108 -23.23 -7.09 -17.01
N PRO A 1109 -24.43 -6.73 -17.50
CA PRO A 1109 -25.54 -6.35 -16.64
C PRO A 1109 -26.15 -7.55 -15.89
N LYS A 1110 -25.95 -8.79 -16.35
CA LYS A 1110 -26.39 -9.99 -15.64
C LYS A 1110 -25.50 -10.24 -14.43
N GLU A 1111 -24.19 -10.38 -14.67
CA GLU A 1111 -23.19 -10.70 -13.65
C GLU A 1111 -23.20 -9.66 -12.52
N ARG A 1112 -23.35 -8.37 -12.86
CA ARG A 1112 -23.49 -7.28 -11.88
C ARG A 1112 -24.76 -7.36 -11.05
N ALA A 1113 -25.89 -7.78 -11.63
CA ALA A 1113 -27.16 -7.88 -10.92
C ALA A 1113 -27.15 -9.06 -9.93
N GLU A 1114 -26.63 -10.22 -10.37
CA GLU A 1114 -26.44 -11.39 -9.52
C GLU A 1114 -25.46 -11.10 -8.38
N HIS A 1115 -24.34 -10.44 -8.67
CA HIS A 1115 -23.39 -10.02 -7.64
C HIS A 1115 -24.00 -9.03 -6.62
N LEU A 1116 -24.80 -8.05 -7.07
CA LEU A 1116 -25.50 -7.12 -6.18
C LEU A 1116 -26.48 -7.84 -5.23
N MET A 1117 -27.18 -8.87 -5.72
CA MET A 1117 -28.07 -9.69 -4.88
C MET A 1117 -27.29 -10.46 -3.80
N LEU A 1118 -26.05 -10.89 -4.07
CA LEU A 1118 -25.20 -11.51 -3.06
C LEU A 1118 -24.61 -10.50 -2.06
N ILE A 1119 -24.32 -9.26 -2.48
CA ILE A 1119 -23.98 -8.17 -1.55
C ILE A 1119 -25.13 -7.95 -0.57
N ASP A 1120 -26.36 -7.81 -1.06
CA ASP A 1120 -27.53 -7.62 -0.19
C ASP A 1120 -27.82 -8.85 0.69
N LEU A 1121 -27.56 -10.08 0.23
CA LEU A 1121 -27.61 -11.27 1.09
C LEU A 1121 -26.56 -11.19 2.21
N GLY A 1122 -25.30 -10.86 1.89
CA GLY A 1122 -24.22 -10.69 2.86
C GLY A 1122 -24.54 -9.60 3.90
N ARG A 1123 -25.12 -8.47 3.48
CA ARG A 1123 -25.60 -7.39 4.37
C ARG A 1123 -26.71 -7.85 5.31
N ASN A 1124 -27.64 -8.66 4.83
CA ASN A 1124 -28.71 -9.22 5.65
C ASN A 1124 -28.17 -10.23 6.67
N ASP A 1125 -27.32 -11.17 6.24
CA ASP A 1125 -26.77 -12.21 7.11
C ASP A 1125 -25.83 -11.61 8.18
N ALA A 1126 -24.90 -10.71 7.80
CA ALA A 1126 -24.05 -9.99 8.76
C ALA A 1126 -24.87 -9.03 9.66
N GLY A 1127 -25.91 -8.40 9.13
CA GLY A 1127 -26.78 -7.47 9.86
C GLY A 1127 -27.63 -8.10 10.95
N ARG A 1128 -27.87 -9.42 10.90
CA ARG A 1128 -28.56 -10.16 11.99
C ARG A 1128 -27.74 -10.20 13.29
N VAL A 1129 -26.40 -10.12 13.20
CA VAL A 1129 -25.48 -10.28 14.33
C VAL A 1129 -24.63 -9.03 14.61
N SER A 1130 -24.62 -8.05 13.71
CA SER A 1130 -23.89 -6.80 13.85
C SER A 1130 -24.69 -5.74 14.62
N LYS A 1131 -24.00 -4.77 15.23
CA LYS A 1131 -24.60 -3.61 15.89
C LYS A 1131 -25.37 -2.78 14.84
N ALA A 1132 -26.52 -2.22 15.25
CA ALA A 1132 -27.34 -1.42 14.35
C ALA A 1132 -26.56 -0.20 13.84
N GLY A 1133 -26.49 -0.03 12.52
CA GLY A 1133 -25.75 1.07 11.88
C GLY A 1133 -24.25 0.86 11.70
N THR A 1134 -23.71 -0.33 12.00
CA THR A 1134 -22.28 -0.65 11.77
C THR A 1134 -22.05 -1.67 10.66
N VAL A 1135 -23.07 -1.99 9.85
CA VAL A 1135 -22.92 -2.86 8.67
C VAL A 1135 -22.53 -1.98 7.49
N GLU A 1136 -21.31 -2.16 7.00
CA GLU A 1136 -20.77 -1.41 5.88
C GLU A 1136 -20.46 -2.34 4.70
N VAL A 1137 -20.42 -1.77 3.49
CA VAL A 1137 -20.02 -2.50 2.28
C VAL A 1137 -18.74 -1.84 1.79
N GLY A 1138 -17.61 -2.50 2.03
CA GLY A 1138 -16.27 -1.95 1.84
C GLY A 1138 -15.87 -1.90 0.37
N GLU A 1139 -14.98 -2.79 -0.05
CA GLU A 1139 -14.70 -2.98 -1.46
C GLU A 1139 -15.93 -3.50 -2.22
N GLN A 1140 -16.17 -2.99 -3.43
CA GLN A 1140 -17.37 -3.26 -4.22
C GLN A 1140 -17.02 -3.43 -5.70
N PHE A 1141 -17.50 -4.51 -6.31
CA PHE A 1141 -17.26 -4.86 -7.72
C PHE A 1141 -15.77 -4.80 -8.11
N VAL A 1142 -14.90 -5.30 -7.23
CA VAL A 1142 -13.46 -5.45 -7.48
C VAL A 1142 -13.22 -6.76 -8.24
N ILE A 1143 -12.22 -6.78 -9.12
CA ILE A 1143 -11.85 -7.99 -9.86
C ILE A 1143 -10.68 -8.68 -9.17
N GLU A 1144 -10.97 -9.80 -8.51
CA GLU A 1144 -9.92 -10.70 -8.03
C GLU A 1144 -9.51 -11.65 -9.15
N ARG A 1145 -8.21 -11.68 -9.43
CA ARG A 1145 -7.59 -12.60 -10.38
C ARG A 1145 -7.11 -13.84 -9.64
N TYR A 1146 -7.35 -14.98 -10.27
CA TYR A 1146 -6.87 -16.30 -9.85
C TYR A 1146 -6.04 -16.90 -11.00
N SER A 1147 -5.41 -18.05 -10.80
CA SER A 1147 -4.48 -18.62 -11.79
C SER A 1147 -5.14 -19.03 -13.12
N HIS A 1148 -6.47 -19.28 -13.12
CA HIS A 1148 -7.23 -19.75 -14.29
C HIS A 1148 -8.50 -18.94 -14.60
N VAL A 1149 -9.02 -18.18 -13.63
CA VAL A 1149 -10.25 -17.37 -13.75
C VAL A 1149 -10.08 -16.00 -13.08
N MET A 1150 -11.01 -15.09 -13.33
CA MET A 1150 -11.21 -13.87 -12.54
C MET A 1150 -12.67 -13.78 -12.09
N HIS A 1151 -12.91 -13.17 -10.93
CA HIS A 1151 -14.24 -13.06 -10.31
C HIS A 1151 -14.54 -11.63 -9.88
N ILE A 1152 -15.83 -11.26 -9.86
CA ILE A 1152 -16.28 -10.04 -9.18
C ILE A 1152 -16.39 -10.37 -7.68
N VAL A 1153 -15.73 -9.55 -6.86
CA VAL A 1153 -15.71 -9.68 -5.41
C VAL A 1153 -16.13 -8.35 -4.78
N SER A 1154 -16.87 -8.45 -3.69
CA SER A 1154 -17.18 -7.33 -2.80
C SER A 1154 -17.01 -7.78 -1.35
N GLU A 1155 -17.01 -6.82 -0.43
CA GLU A 1155 -16.84 -7.07 0.99
C GLU A 1155 -17.96 -6.41 1.80
N VAL A 1156 -18.49 -7.16 2.77
CA VAL A 1156 -19.47 -6.69 3.75
C VAL A 1156 -18.87 -6.91 5.13
N THR A 1157 -18.71 -5.82 5.89
CA THR A 1157 -18.22 -5.84 7.27
C THR A 1157 -19.33 -5.46 8.25
N GLY A 1158 -19.19 -5.88 9.50
CA GLY A 1158 -20.13 -5.54 10.56
C GLY A 1158 -19.59 -5.78 11.96
N GLN A 1159 -19.66 -4.76 12.83
CA GLN A 1159 -19.18 -4.88 14.21
C GLN A 1159 -20.14 -5.72 15.06
N LEU A 1160 -19.71 -6.87 15.57
CA LEU A 1160 -20.52 -7.86 16.30
C LEU A 1160 -21.26 -7.28 17.52
N GLN A 1161 -22.51 -7.68 17.78
CA GLN A 1161 -23.26 -7.26 18.97
C GLN A 1161 -22.60 -7.79 20.27
N PRO A 1162 -22.55 -6.99 21.36
CA PRO A 1162 -21.94 -7.43 22.62
C PRO A 1162 -22.68 -8.64 23.20
N GLY A 1163 -21.93 -9.69 23.56
CA GLY A 1163 -22.49 -10.93 24.11
C GLY A 1163 -22.86 -12.00 23.08
N LEU A 1164 -22.69 -11.73 21.78
CA LEU A 1164 -22.70 -12.77 20.74
C LEU A 1164 -21.30 -13.36 20.53
N SER A 1165 -21.27 -14.54 19.93
CA SER A 1165 -20.10 -15.38 19.66
C SER A 1165 -20.01 -15.77 18.17
N TYR A 1166 -18.93 -16.44 17.75
CA TYR A 1166 -18.85 -16.97 16.39
C TYR A 1166 -19.95 -18.01 16.09
N ALA A 1167 -20.44 -18.73 17.10
CA ALA A 1167 -21.57 -19.64 16.93
C ALA A 1167 -22.83 -18.90 16.46
N ASP A 1168 -23.04 -17.65 16.90
CA ASP A 1168 -24.19 -16.83 16.49
C ASP A 1168 -24.01 -16.24 15.10
N VAL A 1169 -22.77 -15.83 14.77
CA VAL A 1169 -22.36 -15.42 13.41
C VAL A 1169 -22.60 -16.55 12.41
N LEU A 1170 -22.20 -17.78 12.76
CA LEU A 1170 -22.36 -18.95 11.93
C LEU A 1170 -23.85 -19.32 11.75
N ARG A 1171 -24.67 -19.28 12.82
CA ARG A 1171 -26.13 -19.43 12.71
C ARG A 1171 -26.81 -18.34 11.86
N ALA A 1172 -26.14 -17.20 11.61
CA ALA A 1172 -26.65 -16.14 10.76
C ALA A 1172 -26.31 -16.34 9.27
N THR A 1173 -25.08 -16.73 8.94
CA THR A 1173 -24.62 -16.86 7.54
C THR A 1173 -24.87 -18.25 6.93
N PHE A 1174 -24.91 -19.31 7.74
CA PHE A 1174 -24.85 -20.69 7.26
C PHE A 1174 -26.18 -21.25 6.69
N PRO A 1175 -26.14 -22.08 5.63
CA PRO A 1175 -25.05 -22.18 4.65
C PRO A 1175 -25.05 -20.97 3.71
N ALA A 1176 -23.96 -20.76 2.98
CA ALA A 1176 -23.85 -19.68 2.01
C ALA A 1176 -24.90 -19.79 0.88
N GLY A 1177 -25.34 -18.64 0.35
CA GLY A 1177 -26.31 -18.60 -0.75
C GLY A 1177 -25.80 -19.27 -2.03
N THR A 1178 -24.51 -19.13 -2.31
CA THR A 1178 -23.78 -19.70 -3.46
C THR A 1178 -23.77 -21.23 -3.53
N VAL A 1179 -24.10 -21.92 -2.43
CA VAL A 1179 -24.21 -23.39 -2.36
C VAL A 1179 -25.60 -23.88 -1.93
N SER A 1180 -26.60 -22.99 -1.83
CA SER A 1180 -27.97 -23.32 -1.43
C SER A 1180 -29.02 -22.78 -2.40
N GLY A 1181 -29.13 -21.45 -2.53
CA GLY A 1181 -30.06 -20.77 -3.44
C GLY A 1181 -30.86 -19.66 -2.77
N ALA A 1182 -31.93 -19.21 -3.45
CA ALA A 1182 -32.74 -18.07 -3.04
C ALA A 1182 -34.23 -18.29 -3.34
N PRO A 1183 -35.16 -18.04 -2.39
CA PRO A 1183 -34.92 -17.74 -0.98
C PRO A 1183 -34.29 -18.92 -0.22
N LYS A 1184 -33.27 -18.64 0.62
CA LYS A 1184 -32.37 -19.65 1.24
C LYS A 1184 -33.12 -20.86 1.82
N ILE A 1185 -34.12 -20.64 2.68
CA ILE A 1185 -34.86 -21.73 3.34
C ILE A 1185 -35.66 -22.60 2.35
N ARG A 1186 -36.35 -22.01 1.36
CA ARG A 1186 -37.14 -22.79 0.39
C ARG A 1186 -36.24 -23.54 -0.60
N ALA A 1187 -35.09 -22.97 -0.97
CA ALA A 1187 -34.09 -23.68 -1.77
C ALA A 1187 -33.50 -24.89 -1.01
N LEU A 1188 -33.30 -24.78 0.31
CA LEU A 1188 -32.86 -25.90 1.16
C LEU A 1188 -33.92 -27.00 1.31
N GLU A 1189 -35.22 -26.65 1.39
CA GLU A 1189 -36.32 -27.61 1.31
C GLU A 1189 -36.32 -28.38 -0.03
N VAL A 1190 -35.98 -27.71 -1.14
CA VAL A 1190 -35.89 -28.35 -2.49
C VAL A 1190 -34.64 -29.21 -2.63
N ILE A 1191 -33.47 -28.78 -2.14
CA ILE A 1191 -32.25 -29.62 -2.06
C ILE A 1191 -32.56 -30.93 -1.32
N ARG A 1192 -33.26 -30.83 -0.19
CA ARG A 1192 -33.68 -31.96 0.64
C ARG A 1192 -34.68 -32.91 -0.05
N GLU A 1193 -35.51 -32.40 -0.96
CA GLU A 1193 -36.44 -33.21 -1.76
C GLU A 1193 -35.73 -33.97 -2.89
N LEU A 1194 -34.72 -33.36 -3.51
CA LEU A 1194 -34.16 -33.82 -4.78
C LEU A 1194 -32.78 -34.50 -4.68
N GLU A 1195 -31.99 -34.25 -3.64
CA GLU A 1195 -30.72 -34.97 -3.42
C GLU A 1195 -30.93 -36.29 -2.66
N PRO A 1196 -30.47 -37.45 -3.19
CA PRO A 1196 -30.75 -38.76 -2.58
C PRO A 1196 -29.90 -39.06 -1.33
N ILE A 1197 -28.97 -38.18 -0.98
CA ILE A 1197 -27.89 -38.39 -0.02
C ILE A 1197 -27.65 -37.15 0.84
N LYS A 1198 -27.12 -37.35 2.05
CA LYS A 1198 -26.49 -36.25 2.81
C LYS A 1198 -25.34 -35.62 2.03
N ARG A 1199 -25.12 -34.32 2.22
CA ARG A 1199 -23.93 -33.59 1.73
C ARG A 1199 -22.73 -33.76 2.66
N ASN A 1200 -22.97 -34.03 3.95
CA ASN A 1200 -21.94 -34.22 4.97
C ASN A 1200 -21.01 -32.99 5.03
N VAL A 1201 -19.72 -33.15 4.74
CA VAL A 1201 -18.75 -32.05 4.74
C VAL A 1201 -19.02 -31.04 3.61
N TYR A 1202 -19.49 -31.48 2.44
CA TYR A 1202 -19.65 -30.61 1.26
C TYR A 1202 -20.69 -29.50 1.51
N ALA A 1203 -20.39 -28.28 1.05
CA ALA A 1203 -21.21 -27.08 1.25
C ALA A 1203 -21.43 -26.66 2.73
N GLY A 1204 -20.78 -27.34 3.69
CA GLY A 1204 -20.56 -26.83 5.05
C GLY A 1204 -19.44 -25.79 5.10
N SER A 1205 -18.80 -25.64 6.27
CA SER A 1205 -17.63 -24.78 6.45
C SER A 1205 -16.46 -25.49 7.13
N ILE A 1206 -15.24 -25.05 6.81
CA ILE A 1206 -13.97 -25.62 7.30
C ILE A 1206 -13.06 -24.47 7.75
N GLY A 1207 -12.41 -24.60 8.91
CA GLY A 1207 -11.50 -23.57 9.44
C GLY A 1207 -11.30 -23.69 10.95
N TYR A 1208 -11.22 -22.54 11.65
CA TYR A 1208 -10.94 -22.48 13.08
C TYR A 1208 -11.80 -21.49 13.86
N ILE A 1209 -11.91 -21.72 15.16
CA ILE A 1209 -12.35 -20.76 16.19
C ILE A 1209 -11.25 -20.69 17.24
N GLY A 1210 -10.55 -19.56 17.31
CA GLY A 1210 -9.41 -19.33 18.19
C GLY A 1210 -9.80 -19.13 19.67
N TRP A 1211 -8.83 -19.26 20.56
CA TRP A 1211 -9.05 -19.10 22.00
C TRP A 1211 -9.62 -17.74 22.43
N HIS A 1212 -9.42 -16.69 21.63
CA HIS A 1212 -9.97 -15.35 21.89
C HIS A 1212 -11.36 -15.10 21.28
N GLY A 1213 -11.92 -16.06 20.53
CA GLY A 1213 -13.18 -15.94 19.79
C GLY A 1213 -13.02 -15.50 18.34
N ASP A 1214 -11.83 -15.01 17.97
CA ASP A 1214 -11.40 -14.76 16.58
C ASP A 1214 -11.49 -16.06 15.76
N ALA A 1215 -12.11 -16.04 14.58
CA ALA A 1215 -12.46 -17.24 13.80
C ALA A 1215 -12.47 -16.97 12.29
N ASP A 1216 -12.13 -17.98 11.49
CA ASP A 1216 -12.08 -17.89 10.03
C ASP A 1216 -12.51 -19.22 9.43
N THR A 1217 -13.55 -19.23 8.59
CA THR A 1217 -13.97 -20.45 7.88
C THR A 1217 -14.29 -20.21 6.40
N ALA A 1218 -13.82 -21.15 5.58
CA ALA A 1218 -14.12 -21.25 4.16
C ALA A 1218 -15.35 -22.11 3.91
N ILE A 1219 -16.03 -21.92 2.79
CA ILE A 1219 -17.06 -22.86 2.33
C ILE A 1219 -16.37 -24.16 1.89
N ALA A 1220 -16.93 -25.31 2.27
CA ALA A 1220 -16.45 -26.65 1.91
C ALA A 1220 -16.82 -27.02 0.45
N ILE A 1221 -16.22 -26.29 -0.50
CA ILE A 1221 -16.26 -26.54 -1.94
C ILE A 1221 -14.85 -26.74 -2.49
N ARG A 1222 -14.75 -27.41 -3.65
CA ARG A 1222 -13.48 -27.95 -4.20
C ARG A 1222 -12.75 -28.82 -3.15
N THR A 1223 -13.54 -29.65 -2.48
CA THR A 1223 -13.15 -30.55 -1.39
C THR A 1223 -13.24 -32.01 -1.84
N ALA A 1224 -12.22 -32.80 -1.52
CA ALA A 1224 -12.30 -34.25 -1.45
C ALA A 1224 -12.43 -34.71 0.01
N VAL A 1225 -13.26 -35.71 0.23
CA VAL A 1225 -13.32 -36.47 1.49
C VAL A 1225 -12.76 -37.86 1.22
N ILE A 1226 -11.87 -38.36 2.07
CA ILE A 1226 -11.26 -39.68 1.94
C ILE A 1226 -11.62 -40.47 3.19
N LYS A 1227 -12.23 -41.65 3.02
CA LYS A 1227 -12.70 -42.52 4.11
C LYS A 1227 -12.88 -43.95 3.60
N ASP A 1228 -12.62 -44.94 4.45
CA ASP A 1228 -12.87 -46.37 4.17
C ASP A 1228 -12.25 -46.90 2.85
N GLY A 1229 -11.06 -46.39 2.47
CA GLY A 1229 -10.39 -46.75 1.22
C GLY A 1229 -11.03 -46.20 -0.06
N ARG A 1230 -11.91 -45.20 0.08
CA ARG A 1230 -12.56 -44.49 -1.03
C ARG A 1230 -12.32 -42.99 -0.91
N LEU A 1231 -12.27 -42.33 -2.07
CA LEU A 1231 -12.23 -40.87 -2.18
C LEU A 1231 -13.55 -40.40 -2.80
N TYR A 1232 -14.10 -39.33 -2.25
CA TYR A 1232 -15.36 -38.72 -2.63
C TYR A 1232 -15.14 -37.26 -3.05
N VAL A 1233 -15.73 -36.85 -4.17
CA VAL A 1233 -15.74 -35.46 -4.67
C VAL A 1233 -17.19 -35.06 -4.87
N GLN A 1234 -17.61 -33.91 -4.36
CA GLN A 1234 -18.96 -33.40 -4.55
C GLN A 1234 -18.92 -32.01 -5.20
N ALA A 1235 -19.79 -31.80 -6.19
CA ALA A 1235 -19.85 -30.59 -7.01
C ALA A 1235 -21.30 -30.27 -7.37
N GLY A 1236 -21.62 -28.99 -7.55
CA GLY A 1236 -22.99 -28.52 -7.76
C GLY A 1236 -23.11 -27.33 -8.71
N ALA A 1237 -24.29 -27.19 -9.30
CA ALA A 1237 -24.66 -26.24 -10.35
C ALA A 1237 -25.87 -25.39 -9.92
N GLY A 1238 -25.91 -24.14 -10.36
CA GLY A 1238 -26.89 -23.15 -9.92
C GLY A 1238 -28.11 -23.14 -10.83
N ILE A 1239 -29.18 -23.83 -10.43
CA ILE A 1239 -30.36 -24.02 -11.27
C ILE A 1239 -31.23 -22.75 -11.27
N VAL A 1240 -31.41 -22.17 -12.46
CA VAL A 1240 -32.19 -20.96 -12.74
C VAL A 1240 -33.25 -21.22 -13.84
N TYR A 1241 -34.08 -20.22 -14.14
CA TYR A 1241 -35.21 -20.36 -15.07
C TYR A 1241 -34.82 -20.84 -16.48
N ASP A 1242 -33.65 -20.45 -16.97
CA ASP A 1242 -33.11 -20.79 -18.29
C ASP A 1242 -32.14 -21.99 -18.29
N SER A 1243 -31.78 -22.56 -17.13
CA SER A 1243 -30.87 -23.71 -16.98
C SER A 1243 -31.16 -24.90 -17.89
N ASP A 1244 -30.11 -25.56 -18.37
CA ASP A 1244 -30.18 -26.62 -19.37
C ASP A 1244 -29.66 -27.94 -18.77
N PRO A 1245 -30.51 -28.97 -18.55
CA PRO A 1245 -30.16 -30.18 -17.79
C PRO A 1245 -28.82 -30.83 -18.15
N ASP A 1246 -28.48 -30.88 -19.45
CA ASP A 1246 -27.21 -31.46 -19.91
C ASP A 1246 -26.01 -30.56 -19.57
N LYS A 1247 -26.17 -29.23 -19.68
CA LYS A 1247 -25.13 -28.27 -19.31
C LYS A 1247 -24.91 -28.20 -17.81
N GLU A 1248 -25.96 -28.28 -17.00
CA GLU A 1248 -25.83 -28.28 -15.53
C GLU A 1248 -25.08 -29.54 -15.06
N TRP A 1249 -25.37 -30.71 -15.66
CA TRP A 1249 -24.57 -31.92 -15.43
C TRP A 1249 -23.10 -31.70 -15.82
N ASP A 1250 -22.85 -31.24 -17.05
CA ASP A 1250 -21.49 -31.04 -17.53
C ASP A 1250 -20.74 -29.96 -16.71
N GLU A 1251 -21.42 -28.96 -16.14
CA GLU A 1251 -20.85 -27.99 -15.19
C GLU A 1251 -20.40 -28.65 -13.87
N THR A 1252 -21.20 -29.54 -13.27
CA THR A 1252 -20.77 -30.24 -12.06
C THR A 1252 -19.53 -31.10 -12.32
N MET A 1253 -19.43 -31.74 -13.49
CA MET A 1253 -18.22 -32.45 -13.92
C MET A 1253 -17.04 -31.48 -14.10
N ASN A 1254 -17.24 -30.35 -14.80
CA ASN A 1254 -16.22 -29.30 -14.99
C ASN A 1254 -15.65 -28.80 -13.65
N LYS A 1255 -16.51 -28.55 -12.66
CA LYS A 1255 -16.13 -28.13 -11.30
C LYS A 1255 -15.34 -29.22 -10.56
N GLY A 1256 -15.61 -30.51 -10.82
CA GLY A 1256 -14.87 -31.64 -10.26
C GLY A 1256 -13.46 -31.85 -10.85
N ARG A 1257 -13.20 -31.43 -12.10
CA ARG A 1257 -11.95 -31.76 -12.83
C ARG A 1257 -10.65 -31.39 -12.14
N ALA A 1258 -10.61 -30.31 -11.36
CA ALA A 1258 -9.41 -29.95 -10.59
C ALA A 1258 -9.05 -31.03 -9.56
N LEU A 1259 -10.06 -31.59 -8.88
CA LEU A 1259 -9.89 -32.70 -7.94
C LEU A 1259 -9.59 -34.00 -8.69
N PHE A 1260 -10.30 -34.33 -9.77
CA PHE A 1260 -10.04 -35.55 -10.54
C PHE A 1260 -8.58 -35.60 -11.03
N ARG A 1261 -8.04 -34.46 -11.52
CA ARG A 1261 -6.63 -34.32 -11.89
C ARG A 1261 -5.68 -34.46 -10.70
N ALA A 1262 -5.97 -33.83 -9.57
CA ALA A 1262 -5.15 -33.94 -8.37
C ALA A 1262 -5.10 -35.38 -7.82
N VAL A 1263 -6.23 -36.09 -7.83
CA VAL A 1263 -6.35 -37.49 -7.42
C VAL A 1263 -5.62 -38.42 -8.39
N ALA A 1264 -5.76 -38.18 -9.70
CA ALA A 1264 -5.01 -38.90 -10.73
C ALA A 1264 -3.50 -38.63 -10.70
N GLN A 1265 -3.06 -37.49 -10.14
CA GLN A 1265 -1.64 -37.20 -9.89
C GLN A 1265 -1.14 -37.88 -8.60
N ALA A 1266 -1.90 -37.80 -7.51
CA ALA A 1266 -1.60 -38.49 -6.26
C ALA A 1266 -1.49 -40.02 -6.46
N ALA A 1267 -2.40 -40.62 -7.24
CA ALA A 1267 -2.36 -42.03 -7.62
C ALA A 1267 -1.08 -42.45 -8.38
N LYS A 1268 -0.40 -41.48 -9.02
CA LYS A 1268 0.85 -41.66 -9.77
C LYS A 1268 2.11 -41.29 -8.95
N GLY A 1269 1.96 -40.81 -7.71
CA GLY A 1269 3.08 -40.51 -6.81
C GLY A 1269 3.83 -39.22 -7.13
N LEU A 1270 3.14 -38.21 -7.66
CA LEU A 1270 3.72 -36.96 -8.17
C LEU A 1270 3.86 -35.87 -7.10
#